data_AF-A0A838LEF3-F1
#
_entry.id   AF-A0A838LEF3-F1
#
_cell.length_a   1.000
_cell.length_b   1.000
_cell.length_c   1.000
_cell.angle_alpha   90.00
_cell.angle_beta   90.00
_cell.angle_gamma   90.00
#
_symmetry.space_group_name_H-M   'P 1'
#
loop_
_entity.id
_entity.type
_entity.pdbx_description
1 polymer ?
#
loop_
_entity_poly.entity_id
_entity_poly.type
_entity_poly.pdbx_seq_one_letter_code
_entity_poly.pdbx_strand_id
1 'polypeptide(L)'
;MPEFRIGSSLAEVAVASRRFEVLSKLNVDVATIATWDRTLSRRTRILVPIDVQAYVVPAGGSEPTVDVVGDPDTDPAPFAAGAVRPEGVHLHWALPDALLVAERADPAVRTPVLPVLPDQWVVVRTLQPNGQTQVLATGWVIDARAKTVTPLPSFTGAVPPPAGAVDPLNGFSLGAHWTSCYSASAGRFAFHDPLTDLDKLRAVATDGFAGDQAVYTVAGWWSDAAADPVSGARGIAGLDAVLAGLRWGIDHELGDSYLEEPDTREVRTEVEAGLARPRVHPVTEIFGSDGRRIEGVLGTDLSSGTPFVNALRTSHGDSLPRFDSLLHGSVMGVPVGALPAADDRPDPADLTLAVGSDIDDVIAAMGADGVGLGADQRRAAEDLLAAFSHGLVAELGTPDGLDQLGNREHESGFWSLPGGPVPGMRPDVLQDQVAQGADPMTVGRHGRAGRSRAADKGLTVPVLEWRQKADLISRTTHPKAGRTTGNPRVSDVGEAPAPPALREVVKAPPRYFRPAPLVLAVRGAKPSHRHHGDGLFNSEGTLVCRYPRAAVPRYRGVVEGSRVLPTLGSGAVPAEVLTVVREAVLLNPYGREWLAAAAAPSGDPGVRAAVKTRLDAEMVRLFGSEGRYDGTSHVAFVEPKAASTWREVGAQRVALEEQISAVIAGAAIADGQPPSPVAITTWRQPWVPVWLEWRVTVTGTATMRGWELAGHDLEPEPDAAPGTVLVRELTGRALVGRGVGETLRAAVQAWLASEAQRQVTPGRTAYGQGSAIQQLADLDHPLDLVSASLDGLREQLLGIDFVGVVKRKDGKPVAGALPVPLLGGTVRVEEVRLVDAFGRFLELPDAALDALRTTLELETDADRTLRLRPRLLHAARWLWRMVDPAQPAGTAPELVREAFVNQAAPASAVNPVSGFLLPDHIDEALEAFTVAGRPIGEVLHDPVTNAVTWECAPGRPVPPDAGPLVDIAAQESVVAQIAVGMIRADAAARALPEPPHDTALTAFLRAVDSTLWSVDTFASLGDSTLAGLVGRPIAVVRTILALDAPDDADELTLEGHTAEARRAAFDALAAEDFEVQLGTLGRADDTLLGYYLDDDFETFYVVDKVVAELARLRPTGRHVGHLGVLGAPVAEDPVDLDHPYLSEAGRLVLRRGETRSLTLLMIPGGRVHLTSGILPRKDLALADAWFGPGLKKLMPSLRVGPLLVDPGEVRLPLVSILGENQTFTRRTGTLAWKDDPILAATQTAYLPRQPHEVQEGWIRVTPEEDPT
;
A
#
# COMPACT_ATOMS: atom_id res chain seq x y z
N MET A 1 64.43 11.05 -12.42
CA MET A 1 64.88 10.47 -11.14
C MET A 1 66.32 10.92 -10.86
N PRO A 2 66.62 11.64 -9.78
CA PRO A 2 67.95 11.57 -9.19
C PRO A 2 68.08 10.21 -8.47
N GLU A 3 69.09 9.42 -8.82
CA GLU A 3 69.38 8.14 -8.16
C GLU A 3 69.51 8.34 -6.64
N PHE A 4 68.55 7.81 -5.88
CA PHE A 4 68.62 7.79 -4.43
C PHE A 4 69.60 6.68 -4.00
N ARG A 5 70.89 7.00 -3.93
CA ARG A 5 71.92 6.07 -3.45
C ARG A 5 72.00 6.12 -1.92
N ILE A 6 71.36 5.16 -1.26
CA ILE A 6 71.59 4.90 0.16
C ILE A 6 72.97 4.23 0.28
N GLY A 7 73.86 4.78 1.12
CA GLY A 7 75.16 4.16 1.38
C GLY A 7 74.96 2.74 1.93
N SER A 8 75.70 1.76 1.40
CA SER A 8 75.53 0.34 1.72
C SER A 8 75.56 0.04 3.22
N SER A 9 76.38 0.76 3.98
CA SER A 9 76.45 0.63 5.45
C SER A 9 75.19 1.11 6.18
N LEU A 10 74.52 2.15 5.65
CA LEU A 10 73.29 2.69 6.20
C LEU A 10 72.09 1.80 5.85
N ALA A 11 72.10 1.18 4.67
CA ALA A 11 71.13 0.16 4.28
C ALA A 11 71.28 -1.13 5.12
N GLU A 12 72.50 -1.62 5.33
CA GLU A 12 72.75 -2.81 6.19
C GLU A 12 72.30 -2.59 7.64
N VAL A 13 72.57 -1.41 8.22
CA VAL A 13 72.15 -1.07 9.59
C VAL A 13 70.64 -0.86 9.68
N ALA A 14 70.03 -0.22 8.67
CA ALA A 14 68.58 -0.01 8.64
C ALA A 14 67.83 -1.34 8.51
N VAL A 15 68.25 -2.22 7.60
CA VAL A 15 67.62 -3.54 7.34
C VAL A 15 67.77 -4.50 8.53
N ALA A 16 68.87 -4.42 9.28
CA ALA A 16 69.08 -5.20 10.50
C ALA A 16 68.39 -4.63 11.76
N SER A 17 67.71 -3.47 11.64
CA SER A 17 67.02 -2.87 12.79
C SER A 17 65.68 -3.55 13.05
N ARG A 18 65.33 -3.75 14.33
CA ARG A 18 64.02 -4.29 14.75
C ARG A 18 62.84 -3.47 14.19
N ARG A 19 63.05 -2.16 13.95
CA ARG A 19 62.04 -1.29 13.33
C ARG A 19 61.80 -1.64 11.85
N PHE A 20 62.84 -1.91 11.08
CA PHE A 20 62.69 -2.36 9.69
C PHE A 20 62.10 -3.76 9.61
N GLU A 21 62.52 -4.66 10.49
CA GLU A 21 61.92 -6.00 10.59
C GLU A 21 60.41 -5.91 10.86
N VAL A 22 59.99 -5.07 11.81
CA VAL A 22 58.57 -4.81 12.13
C VAL A 22 57.83 -4.18 10.94
N LEU A 23 58.39 -3.14 10.31
CA LEU A 23 57.78 -2.50 9.11
C LEU A 23 57.63 -3.51 7.96
N SER A 24 58.63 -4.37 7.74
CA SER A 24 58.60 -5.40 6.68
C SER A 24 57.64 -6.55 6.97
N LYS A 25 57.53 -6.98 8.24
CA LYS A 25 56.63 -8.08 8.65
C LYS A 25 55.18 -7.66 8.64
N LEU A 26 54.90 -6.43 9.07
CA LEU A 26 53.55 -5.88 9.13
C LEU A 26 53.14 -5.23 7.80
N ASN A 27 54.07 -5.07 6.85
CA ASN A 27 53.86 -4.42 5.55
C ASN A 27 53.21 -3.03 5.69
N VAL A 28 53.64 -2.25 6.69
CA VAL A 28 53.17 -0.89 6.99
C VAL A 28 54.32 0.11 6.89
N ASP A 29 54.00 1.37 6.60
CA ASP A 29 54.97 2.46 6.56
C ASP A 29 54.98 3.28 7.87
N VAL A 30 55.97 4.16 7.99
CA VAL A 30 56.18 4.98 9.20
C VAL A 30 54.99 5.91 9.46
N ALA A 31 54.38 6.45 8.41
CA ALA A 31 53.22 7.33 8.52
C ALA A 31 51.99 6.60 9.09
N THR A 32 51.77 5.34 8.67
CA THR A 32 50.71 4.49 9.23
C THR A 32 50.90 4.23 10.72
N ILE A 33 52.13 3.93 11.16
CA ILE A 33 52.42 3.74 12.59
C ILE A 33 52.18 5.04 13.38
N ALA A 34 52.59 6.18 12.82
CA ALA A 34 52.47 7.48 13.50
C ALA A 34 51.02 7.94 13.71
N THR A 35 50.11 7.53 12.83
CA THR A 35 48.68 7.89 12.83
C THR A 35 47.79 6.76 13.37
N TRP A 36 48.35 5.72 13.97
CA TRP A 36 47.60 4.53 14.38
C TRP A 36 46.53 4.83 15.45
N ASP A 37 45.26 4.67 15.09
CA ASP A 37 44.14 4.85 16.04
C ASP A 37 43.98 3.59 16.91
N ARG A 38 44.14 3.74 18.22
CA ARG A 38 44.03 2.65 19.21
C ARG A 38 42.59 2.29 19.58
N THR A 39 41.64 3.16 19.25
CA THR A 39 40.22 3.01 19.59
C THR A 39 39.42 2.36 18.46
N LEU A 40 39.88 2.49 17.21
CA LEU A 40 39.24 1.89 16.04
C LEU A 40 39.08 0.37 16.16
N SER A 41 37.84 -0.11 16.06
CA SER A 41 37.53 -1.53 15.92
C SER A 41 38.13 -2.07 14.62
N ARG A 42 38.97 -3.11 14.76
CA ARG A 42 39.61 -3.85 13.65
C ARG A 42 39.06 -5.29 13.57
N ARG A 43 37.76 -5.45 13.80
CA ARG A 43 37.02 -6.67 13.45
C ARG A 43 36.87 -6.73 11.92
N THR A 44 36.58 -7.92 11.39
CA THR A 44 36.32 -8.09 9.97
C THR A 44 35.13 -7.22 9.53
N ARG A 45 35.34 -6.29 8.60
CA ARG A 45 34.28 -5.43 8.09
C ARG A 45 33.66 -5.99 6.83
N ILE A 46 32.35 -6.23 6.80
CA ILE A 46 31.65 -6.60 5.57
C ILE A 46 31.65 -5.39 4.62
N LEU A 47 32.08 -5.62 3.38
CA LEU A 47 32.08 -4.62 2.32
C LEU A 47 30.67 -4.48 1.78
N VAL A 48 30.05 -3.33 2.05
CA VAL A 48 28.69 -3.00 1.62
C VAL A 48 28.78 -1.95 0.51
N PRO A 49 28.28 -2.23 -0.70
CA PRO A 49 28.42 -1.31 -1.83
C PRO A 49 27.53 -0.07 -1.69
N ILE A 50 28.01 1.08 -2.16
CA ILE A 50 27.25 2.33 -2.28
C ILE A 50 27.52 3.01 -3.63
N ASP A 51 26.51 3.71 -4.15
CA ASP A 51 26.61 4.48 -5.40
C ASP A 51 27.28 5.83 -5.15
N VAL A 52 28.35 6.13 -5.90
CA VAL A 52 29.12 7.38 -5.81
C VAL A 52 29.11 8.07 -7.17
N GLN A 53 28.60 9.30 -7.19
CA GLN A 53 28.50 10.11 -8.40
C GLN A 53 29.41 11.34 -8.30
N ALA A 54 29.93 11.81 -9.43
CA ALA A 54 30.79 12.99 -9.48
C ALA A 54 30.32 14.00 -10.54
N TYR A 55 29.80 15.14 -10.09
CA TYR A 55 29.50 16.29 -10.93
C TYR A 55 30.77 17.14 -11.10
N VAL A 56 31.25 17.31 -12.34
CA VAL A 56 32.47 18.08 -12.63
C VAL A 56 32.08 19.45 -13.17
N VAL A 57 32.58 20.50 -12.52
CA VAL A 57 32.46 21.88 -12.99
C VAL A 57 33.80 22.27 -13.64
N PRO A 58 33.86 22.44 -14.97
CA PRO A 58 35.09 22.81 -15.64
C PRO A 58 35.48 24.27 -15.33
N ALA A 59 36.76 24.59 -15.51
CA ALA A 59 37.27 25.96 -15.43
C ALA A 59 36.48 26.90 -16.36
N GLY A 60 35.85 27.93 -15.79
CA GLY A 60 35.00 28.87 -16.54
C GLY A 60 33.64 28.30 -16.98
N GLY A 61 33.20 27.19 -16.39
CA GLY A 61 31.85 26.65 -16.59
C GLY A 61 30.76 27.67 -16.27
N SER A 62 29.64 27.59 -16.99
CA SER A 62 28.52 28.54 -16.87
C SER A 62 27.17 27.88 -16.59
N GLU A 63 27.14 26.57 -16.33
CA GLU A 63 25.90 25.85 -16.04
C GLU A 63 25.33 26.29 -14.67
N PRO A 64 24.12 26.87 -14.62
CA PRO A 64 23.50 27.21 -13.36
C PRO A 64 22.95 25.96 -12.67
N THR A 65 23.00 25.96 -11.34
CA THR A 65 22.41 24.93 -10.48
C THR A 65 21.56 25.58 -9.38
N VAL A 66 20.52 24.89 -8.94
CA VAL A 66 19.60 25.32 -7.89
C VAL A 66 19.86 24.48 -6.65
N ASP A 67 20.27 25.12 -5.55
CA ASP A 67 20.54 24.46 -4.28
C ASP A 67 19.25 24.16 -3.52
N VAL A 68 18.59 23.05 -3.87
CA VAL A 68 17.43 22.54 -3.12
C VAL A 68 17.92 21.63 -2.00
N VAL A 69 17.64 22.00 -0.75
CA VAL A 69 18.02 21.24 0.44
C VAL A 69 16.85 20.53 1.12
N GLY A 70 15.61 20.83 0.72
CA GLY A 70 14.40 20.22 1.27
C GLY A 70 13.92 20.90 2.55
N ASP A 71 14.37 22.14 2.80
CA ASP A 71 13.94 22.98 3.91
C ASP A 71 13.22 24.23 3.35
N PRO A 72 11.91 24.40 3.59
CA PRO A 72 11.10 25.46 2.99
C PRO A 72 11.55 26.88 3.38
N ASP A 73 12.27 27.05 4.51
CA ASP A 73 12.74 28.36 4.95
C ASP A 73 14.06 28.79 4.30
N THR A 74 14.83 27.82 3.76
CA THR A 74 16.14 28.08 3.14
C THR A 74 16.18 27.77 1.65
N ASP A 75 15.28 26.93 1.17
CA ASP A 75 15.17 26.54 -0.23
C ASP A 75 14.87 27.76 -1.13
N PRO A 76 15.48 27.83 -2.32
CA PRO A 76 15.12 28.82 -3.32
C PRO A 76 13.68 28.57 -3.80
N ALA A 77 12.98 29.65 -4.15
CA ALA A 77 11.66 29.57 -4.74
C ALA A 77 11.64 28.66 -6.00
N PRO A 78 10.53 27.96 -6.27
CA PRO A 78 10.36 27.21 -7.52
C PRO A 78 10.65 28.10 -8.73
N PHE A 79 11.26 27.55 -9.79
CA PHE A 79 11.70 28.27 -10.98
C PHE A 79 12.79 29.35 -10.76
N ALA A 80 13.50 29.34 -9.63
CA ALA A 80 14.68 30.19 -9.45
C ALA A 80 15.76 29.89 -10.51
N ALA A 81 16.45 30.94 -10.99
CA ALA A 81 17.48 30.84 -12.03
C ALA A 81 18.76 30.08 -11.58
N GLY A 82 18.99 29.94 -10.28
CA GLY A 82 20.16 29.26 -9.73
C GLY A 82 21.47 30.06 -9.80
N ALA A 83 22.56 29.41 -9.39
CA ALA A 83 23.92 29.96 -9.44
C ALA A 83 24.91 28.90 -9.95
N VAL A 84 26.02 29.36 -10.53
CA VAL A 84 27.10 28.47 -10.99
C VAL A 84 27.90 27.99 -9.78
N ARG A 85 28.13 26.67 -9.69
CA ARG A 85 28.94 26.08 -8.61
C ARG A 85 30.42 26.43 -8.76
N PRO A 86 31.19 26.41 -7.66
CA PRO A 86 32.65 26.53 -7.73
C PRO A 86 33.27 25.49 -8.67
N GLU A 87 34.37 25.84 -9.33
CA GLU A 87 35.14 24.90 -10.15
C GLU A 87 35.64 23.69 -9.33
N GLY A 88 35.68 22.52 -9.96
CA GLY A 88 36.23 21.29 -9.38
C GLY A 88 35.31 20.08 -9.50
N VAL A 89 35.56 19.07 -8.67
CA VAL A 89 34.79 17.82 -8.63
C VAL A 89 33.89 17.81 -7.39
N HIS A 90 32.58 17.68 -7.62
CA HIS A 90 31.56 17.58 -6.60
C HIS A 90 31.09 16.12 -6.48
N LEU A 91 31.49 15.43 -5.43
CA LEU A 91 31.09 14.05 -5.14
C LEU A 91 29.82 14.02 -4.30
N HIS A 92 28.93 13.09 -4.60
CA HIS A 92 27.75 12.75 -3.78
C HIS A 92 27.53 11.26 -3.79
N TRP A 93 27.32 10.64 -2.63
CA TRP A 93 27.07 9.21 -2.53
C TRP A 93 25.76 8.89 -1.81
N ALA A 94 25.08 7.85 -2.30
CA ALA A 94 23.82 7.39 -1.73
C ALA A 94 24.07 6.29 -0.71
N LEU A 95 23.28 6.29 0.36
CA LEU A 95 23.32 5.25 1.38
C LEU A 95 22.46 4.05 0.95
N PRO A 96 22.77 2.82 1.41
CA PRO A 96 21.92 1.66 1.14
C PRO A 96 20.49 1.89 1.65
N ASP A 97 19.52 1.37 0.91
CA ASP A 97 18.10 1.66 1.14
C ASP A 97 17.65 1.20 2.53
N ALA A 98 18.21 0.10 3.01
CA ALA A 98 17.97 -0.47 4.34
C ALA A 98 18.22 0.52 5.50
N LEU A 99 19.15 1.47 5.33
CA LEU A 99 19.48 2.46 6.37
C LEU A 99 18.52 3.66 6.38
N LEU A 100 17.68 3.79 5.35
CA LEU A 100 16.72 4.89 5.20
C LEU A 100 15.26 4.46 5.44
N VAL A 101 15.04 3.18 5.80
CA VAL A 101 13.73 2.65 6.17
C VAL A 101 13.56 2.71 7.69
N ALA A 102 12.44 3.26 8.14
CA ALA A 102 12.10 3.28 9.56
C ALA A 102 11.63 1.89 10.04
N GLU A 103 12.01 1.52 11.26
CA GLU A 103 11.41 0.36 11.91
C GLU A 103 9.94 0.61 12.18
N ARG A 104 9.13 -0.45 12.04
CA ARG A 104 7.69 -0.40 12.26
C ARG A 104 7.44 -0.04 13.72
N ALA A 105 7.07 1.21 13.99
CA ALA A 105 6.82 1.69 15.33
C ALA A 105 5.69 0.87 15.99
N ASP A 106 5.84 0.60 17.29
CA ASP A 106 4.72 0.19 18.14
C ASP A 106 3.56 1.18 17.88
N PRO A 107 2.32 0.75 17.62
CA PRO A 107 1.19 1.66 17.40
C PRO A 107 0.99 2.69 18.52
N ALA A 108 1.56 2.49 19.71
CA ALA A 108 1.60 3.48 20.80
C ALA A 108 2.64 4.61 20.60
N VAL A 109 3.70 4.39 19.82
CA VAL A 109 4.79 5.35 19.56
C VAL A 109 4.58 6.00 18.19
N ARG A 110 4.17 7.28 18.18
CA ARG A 110 3.85 8.03 16.95
C ARG A 110 5.07 8.46 16.12
N THR A 111 6.30 8.17 16.56
CA THR A 111 7.52 8.62 15.88
C THR A 111 8.28 7.43 15.31
N PRO A 112 8.53 7.38 13.99
CA PRO A 112 9.35 6.33 13.39
C PRO A 112 10.77 6.36 13.95
N VAL A 113 11.30 5.20 14.35
CA VAL A 113 12.70 5.05 14.76
C VAL A 113 13.53 4.68 13.54
N LEU A 114 14.52 5.50 13.22
CA LEU A 114 15.41 5.30 12.09
C LEU A 114 16.79 4.83 12.56
N PRO A 115 17.48 3.99 11.77
CA PRO A 115 18.87 3.61 12.04
C PRO A 115 19.80 4.82 12.10
N VAL A 116 20.86 4.70 12.90
CA VAL A 116 21.96 5.67 12.92
C VAL A 116 22.86 5.44 11.72
N LEU A 117 23.16 6.51 10.99
CA LEU A 117 23.99 6.50 9.79
C LEU A 117 25.49 6.56 10.13
N PRO A 118 26.39 6.11 9.23
CA PRO A 118 27.82 6.20 9.46
C PRO A 118 28.31 7.65 9.55
N ASP A 119 29.13 7.91 10.56
CA ASP A 119 29.61 9.25 10.91
C ASP A 119 31.02 9.56 10.43
N GLN A 120 31.81 8.55 10.06
CA GLN A 120 33.18 8.72 9.54
C GLN A 120 33.28 8.26 8.10
N TRP A 121 33.80 9.13 7.24
CA TRP A 121 33.97 8.85 5.82
C TRP A 121 35.38 9.19 5.37
N VAL A 122 35.93 8.44 4.42
CA VAL A 122 37.19 8.74 3.76
C VAL A 122 36.98 8.82 2.26
N VAL A 123 37.50 9.88 1.66
CA VAL A 123 37.55 10.08 0.20
C VAL A 123 38.99 10.01 -0.22
N VAL A 124 39.31 9.11 -1.17
CA VAL A 124 40.67 8.97 -1.73
C VAL A 124 40.60 9.18 -3.24
N ARG A 125 41.29 10.21 -3.71
CA ARG A 125 41.54 10.46 -5.12
C ARG A 125 42.86 9.80 -5.51
N THR A 126 42.84 9.00 -6.57
CA THR A 126 44.05 8.41 -7.15
C THR A 126 44.24 8.88 -8.59
N LEU A 127 45.50 9.20 -8.92
CA LEU A 127 45.94 9.57 -10.25
C LEU A 127 47.04 8.61 -10.71
N GLN A 128 47.04 8.26 -11.99
CA GLN A 128 47.98 7.32 -12.60
C GLN A 128 49.01 8.08 -13.45
N PRO A 129 50.15 8.50 -12.88
CA PRO A 129 51.17 9.25 -13.61
C PRO A 129 51.89 8.39 -14.65
N ASN A 130 51.86 8.83 -15.91
CA ASN A 130 52.59 8.16 -16.99
C ASN A 130 54.09 8.13 -16.69
N GLY A 131 54.75 7.02 -17.03
CA GLY A 131 56.18 6.82 -16.77
C GLY A 131 56.54 6.40 -15.34
N GLN A 132 55.58 6.34 -14.41
CA GLN A 132 55.78 5.81 -13.05
C GLN A 132 54.95 4.55 -12.80
N THR A 133 55.35 3.77 -11.79
CA THR A 133 54.73 2.48 -11.45
C THR A 133 53.76 2.54 -10.28
N GLN A 134 53.76 3.65 -9.52
CA GLN A 134 52.89 3.86 -8.36
C GLN A 134 51.88 4.96 -8.63
N VAL A 135 50.66 4.81 -8.07
CA VAL A 135 49.64 5.84 -8.13
C VAL A 135 49.95 6.98 -7.17
N LEU A 136 49.52 8.20 -7.53
CA LEU A 136 49.52 9.34 -6.62
C LEU A 136 48.17 9.38 -5.92
N ALA A 137 48.14 9.16 -4.60
CA ALA A 137 46.93 9.18 -3.79
C ALA A 137 46.85 10.45 -2.94
N THR A 138 45.69 11.08 -2.94
CA THR A 138 45.33 12.22 -2.07
C THR A 138 44.06 11.83 -1.32
N GLY A 139 44.07 11.96 0.01
CA GLY A 139 42.96 11.48 0.85
C GLY A 139 42.45 12.53 1.83
N TRP A 140 41.16 12.46 2.16
CA TRP A 140 40.47 13.30 3.13
C TRP A 140 39.54 12.45 3.99
N VAL A 141 39.43 12.77 5.27
CA VAL A 141 38.49 12.16 6.22
C VAL A 141 37.44 13.20 6.59
N ILE A 142 36.17 12.81 6.51
CA ILE A 142 34.99 13.63 6.77
C ILE A 142 34.31 13.09 8.02
N ASP A 143 34.12 13.96 9.00
CA ASP A 143 33.24 13.71 10.14
C ASP A 143 31.85 14.27 9.80
N ALA A 144 30.90 13.39 9.54
CA ALA A 144 29.56 13.75 9.13
C ALA A 144 28.73 14.37 10.28
N ARG A 145 29.06 14.11 11.54
CA ARG A 145 28.37 14.72 12.68
C ARG A 145 28.81 16.16 12.87
N ALA A 146 30.13 16.40 12.80
CA ALA A 146 30.75 17.71 12.98
C ALA A 146 30.78 18.57 11.70
N LYS A 147 30.55 17.97 10.52
CA LYS A 147 30.71 18.61 9.20
C LYS A 147 32.15 19.13 8.98
N THR A 148 33.15 18.34 9.37
CA THR A 148 34.58 18.72 9.26
C THR A 148 35.33 17.80 8.30
N VAL A 149 36.22 18.37 7.49
CA VAL A 149 37.08 17.63 6.56
C VAL A 149 38.54 17.80 6.95
N THR A 150 39.25 16.69 7.16
CA THR A 150 40.66 16.64 7.57
C THR A 150 41.49 15.89 6.53
N PRO A 151 42.64 16.41 6.06
CA PRO A 151 43.53 15.65 5.19
C PRO A 151 43.99 14.34 5.84
N LEU A 152 43.96 13.23 5.09
CA LEU A 152 44.25 11.89 5.59
C LEU A 152 45.62 11.76 6.31
N PRO A 153 46.72 12.41 5.86
CA PRO A 153 48.00 12.34 6.57
C PRO A 153 48.01 13.01 7.96
N SER A 154 47.04 13.90 8.22
CA SER A 154 46.90 14.62 9.49
C SER A 154 45.84 14.02 10.42
N PHE A 155 45.06 13.06 9.93
CA PHE A 155 44.02 12.41 10.70
C PHE A 155 44.62 11.34 11.63
N THR A 156 44.25 11.37 12.92
CA THR A 156 44.82 10.50 13.97
C THR A 156 43.77 9.70 14.74
N GLY A 157 42.52 9.66 14.24
CA GLY A 157 41.40 8.92 14.85
C GLY A 157 40.21 9.82 15.19
N ALA A 158 39.14 9.20 15.71
CA ALA A 158 37.89 9.89 16.04
C ALA A 158 38.08 10.96 17.13
N VAL A 159 37.63 12.18 16.83
CA VAL A 159 37.59 13.30 17.78
C VAL A 159 36.21 13.31 18.44
N PRO A 160 36.08 13.53 19.76
CA PRO A 160 34.77 13.66 20.37
C PRO A 160 33.94 14.73 19.65
N PRO A 161 32.64 14.48 19.37
CA PRO A 161 31.83 15.40 18.60
C PRO A 161 31.77 16.77 19.31
N PRO A 162 31.99 17.88 18.58
CA PRO A 162 31.93 19.21 19.15
C PRO A 162 30.51 19.55 19.62
N ALA A 163 30.38 20.53 20.52
CA ALA A 163 29.07 21.06 20.93
C ALA A 163 28.33 21.61 19.69
N GLY A 164 27.16 21.03 19.37
CA GLY A 164 26.37 21.36 18.18
C GLY A 164 26.46 20.36 17.02
N ALA A 165 27.18 19.25 17.18
CA ALA A 165 27.13 18.12 16.24
C ALA A 165 25.73 17.49 16.17
N VAL A 166 25.37 16.94 15.01
CA VAL A 166 24.09 16.24 14.83
C VAL A 166 24.10 14.93 15.63
N ASP A 167 23.08 14.73 16.48
CA ASP A 167 22.93 13.53 17.32
C ASP A 167 21.44 13.22 17.62
N PRO A 168 20.91 12.03 17.26
CA PRO A 168 21.53 11.02 16.41
C PRO A 168 21.63 11.48 14.96
N LEU A 169 22.65 11.02 14.22
CA LEU A 169 22.75 11.21 12.77
C LEU A 169 21.91 10.14 12.06
N ASN A 170 20.76 10.51 11.51
CA ASN A 170 19.80 9.62 10.83
C ASN A 170 19.21 10.27 9.56
N GLY A 171 18.40 9.52 8.81
CA GLY A 171 17.80 9.95 7.54
C GLY A 171 16.90 11.20 7.61
N PHE A 172 16.50 11.65 8.81
CA PHE A 172 15.61 12.81 9.01
C PHE A 172 16.26 13.94 9.83
N SER A 173 17.54 13.82 10.22
CA SER A 173 18.17 14.76 11.15
C SER A 173 18.25 16.20 10.65
N LEU A 174 18.26 16.42 9.33
CA LEU A 174 18.42 17.73 8.71
C LEU A 174 17.30 18.04 7.71
N GLY A 175 16.11 17.47 7.92
CA GLY A 175 14.97 17.60 7.01
C GLY A 175 14.73 16.35 6.17
N ALA A 176 13.63 16.33 5.42
CA ALA A 176 13.30 15.22 4.54
C ALA A 176 14.25 15.20 3.34
N HIS A 177 14.75 14.03 2.94
CA HIS A 177 15.59 13.83 1.76
C HIS A 177 16.93 14.59 1.74
N TRP A 178 17.41 15.07 2.90
CA TRP A 178 18.71 15.76 3.01
C TRP A 178 19.89 14.90 2.54
N THR A 179 19.77 13.57 2.65
CA THR A 179 20.78 12.59 2.18
C THR A 179 20.76 12.37 0.66
N SER A 180 19.72 12.83 -0.03
CA SER A 180 19.56 12.66 -1.48
C SER A 180 20.06 13.87 -2.27
N CYS A 181 20.25 15.03 -1.61
CA CYS A 181 20.66 16.28 -2.25
C CYS A 181 22.11 16.64 -1.88
N TYR A 182 22.90 17.04 -2.88
CA TYR A 182 24.30 17.44 -2.70
C TYR A 182 24.46 18.59 -1.72
N SER A 183 23.66 19.64 -1.86
CA SER A 183 23.81 20.87 -1.07
C SER A 183 23.43 20.68 0.40
N ALA A 184 22.41 19.85 0.66
CA ALA A 184 21.98 19.50 2.01
C ALA A 184 23.02 18.61 2.73
N SER A 185 23.62 17.68 1.99
CA SER A 185 24.61 16.73 2.51
C SER A 185 26.06 17.20 2.42
N ALA A 186 26.31 18.41 1.90
CA ALA A 186 27.64 18.97 1.71
C ALA A 186 28.47 18.91 3.01
N GLY A 187 29.68 18.35 2.94
CA GLY A 187 30.55 18.14 4.10
C GLY A 187 30.14 16.96 5.00
N ARG A 188 29.23 16.10 4.53
CA ARG A 188 28.79 14.85 5.19
C ARG A 188 28.78 13.69 4.20
N PHE A 189 27.74 13.61 3.36
CA PHE A 189 27.61 12.63 2.27
C PHE A 189 27.91 13.23 0.87
N ALA A 190 28.45 14.44 0.87
CA ALA A 190 28.94 15.14 -0.31
C ALA A 190 30.27 15.84 -0.02
N PHE A 191 31.13 15.90 -1.03
CA PHE A 191 32.48 16.46 -0.94
C PHE A 191 32.79 17.32 -2.18
N HIS A 192 33.56 18.39 -2.00
CA HIS A 192 34.07 19.22 -3.09
C HIS A 192 35.59 19.15 -3.12
N ASP A 193 36.15 18.65 -4.22
CA ASP A 193 37.58 18.70 -4.50
C ASP A 193 37.86 19.83 -5.52
N PRO A 194 38.46 20.95 -5.09
CA PRO A 194 38.77 22.07 -5.98
C PRO A 194 39.99 21.81 -6.88
N LEU A 195 40.63 20.63 -6.82
CA LEU A 195 41.79 20.24 -7.64
C LEU A 195 43.02 21.18 -7.50
N THR A 196 43.10 21.98 -6.43
CA THR A 196 44.16 22.99 -6.23
C THR A 196 45.59 22.44 -6.15
N ASP A 197 45.74 21.15 -5.89
CA ASP A 197 47.04 20.48 -5.83
C ASP A 197 47.46 19.86 -7.18
N LEU A 198 46.58 19.86 -8.19
CA LEU A 198 46.82 19.25 -9.49
C LEU A 198 48.05 19.84 -10.20
N ASP A 199 48.28 21.16 -10.11
CA ASP A 199 49.46 21.81 -10.70
C ASP A 199 50.77 21.28 -10.09
N LYS A 200 50.77 21.04 -8.77
CA LYS A 200 51.92 20.46 -8.07
C LYS A 200 52.12 18.99 -8.47
N LEU A 201 51.03 18.25 -8.64
CA LEU A 201 51.08 16.84 -9.06
C LEU A 201 51.52 16.70 -10.52
N ARG A 202 51.11 17.61 -11.42
CA ARG A 202 51.58 17.68 -12.82
C ARG A 202 53.07 17.97 -12.92
N ALA A 203 53.64 18.72 -11.97
CA ALA A 203 55.10 18.92 -11.91
C ALA A 203 55.87 17.63 -11.55
N VAL A 204 55.23 16.69 -10.84
CA VAL A 204 55.80 15.36 -10.53
C VAL A 204 55.54 14.37 -11.67
N ALA A 205 54.37 14.46 -12.31
CA ALA A 205 53.95 13.62 -13.44
C ALA A 205 54.22 14.32 -14.78
N THR A 206 55.49 14.45 -15.16
CA THR A 206 55.91 15.22 -16.35
C THR A 206 55.32 14.71 -17.67
N ASP A 207 54.98 13.42 -17.74
CA ASP A 207 54.39 12.76 -18.91
C ASP A 207 52.84 12.75 -18.87
N GLY A 208 52.24 13.54 -17.95
CA GLY A 208 50.81 13.63 -17.73
C GLY A 208 50.23 12.44 -16.96
N PHE A 209 48.89 12.40 -16.86
CA PHE A 209 48.15 11.30 -16.24
C PHE A 209 47.51 10.40 -17.31
N ALA A 210 47.33 9.13 -16.99
CA ALA A 210 46.64 8.20 -17.88
C ALA A 210 45.20 8.71 -18.14
N GLY A 211 44.91 9.07 -19.39
CA GLY A 211 43.61 9.59 -19.82
C GLY A 211 43.21 10.96 -19.26
N ASP A 212 44.10 11.68 -18.56
CA ASP A 212 43.77 12.90 -17.80
C ASP A 212 42.53 12.73 -16.88
N GLN A 213 42.45 11.57 -16.23
CA GLN A 213 41.35 11.18 -15.38
C GLN A 213 41.81 10.73 -13.99
N ALA A 214 40.94 10.92 -13.01
CA ALA A 214 41.08 10.47 -11.64
C ALA A 214 40.09 9.34 -11.32
N VAL A 215 40.44 8.55 -10.31
CA VAL A 215 39.52 7.62 -9.65
C VAL A 215 39.30 8.11 -8.23
N TYR A 216 38.03 8.27 -7.83
CA TYR A 216 37.68 8.59 -6.45
C TYR A 216 37.05 7.36 -5.80
N THR A 217 37.56 7.00 -4.63
CA THR A 217 37.00 5.94 -3.78
C THR A 217 36.50 6.57 -2.50
N VAL A 218 35.26 6.28 -2.13
CA VAL A 218 34.63 6.71 -0.89
C VAL A 218 34.39 5.49 -0.02
N ALA A 219 34.74 5.56 1.26
CA ALA A 219 34.41 4.52 2.23
C ALA A 219 33.94 5.10 3.56
N GLY A 220 32.94 4.50 4.18
CA GLY A 220 32.30 4.98 5.41
C GLY A 220 32.18 3.91 6.48
N TRP A 221 32.32 4.30 7.74
CA TRP A 221 32.15 3.43 8.91
C TRP A 221 31.58 4.20 10.11
N TRP A 222 31.11 3.44 11.10
CA TRP A 222 30.67 3.99 12.38
C TRP A 222 31.85 4.07 13.35
N SER A 223 32.03 5.24 13.96
CA SER A 223 33.01 5.44 15.05
C SER A 223 32.63 4.63 16.29
N ASP A 224 31.33 4.55 16.61
CA ASP A 224 30.76 3.66 17.62
C ASP A 224 30.25 2.36 17.00
N ALA A 225 30.92 1.25 17.30
CA ALA A 225 30.52 -0.07 16.82
C ALA A 225 29.12 -0.48 17.30
N ALA A 226 28.61 0.06 18.42
CA ALA A 226 27.25 -0.26 18.87
C ALA A 226 26.14 0.31 17.97
N ALA A 227 26.45 1.36 17.19
CA ALA A 227 25.52 1.97 16.25
C ALA A 227 25.52 1.29 14.86
N ASP A 228 26.50 0.42 14.59
CA ASP A 228 26.61 -0.32 13.34
C ASP A 228 25.61 -1.50 13.34
N PRO A 229 24.72 -1.61 12.33
CA PRO A 229 23.66 -2.61 12.31
C PRO A 229 24.21 -4.05 12.28
N VAL A 230 25.42 -4.27 11.76
CA VAL A 230 26.04 -5.59 11.66
C VAL A 230 26.82 -5.98 12.93
N SER A 231 27.20 -5.02 13.79
CA SER A 231 28.05 -5.29 14.95
C SER A 231 27.42 -6.20 16.01
N GLY A 232 26.09 -6.30 16.01
CA GLY A 232 25.34 -7.24 16.85
C GLY A 232 25.43 -8.70 16.41
N ALA A 233 25.81 -8.97 15.17
CA ALA A 233 25.87 -10.32 14.61
C ALA A 233 26.96 -11.18 15.28
N ARG A 234 26.61 -12.44 15.57
CA ARG A 234 27.54 -13.43 16.15
C ARG A 234 27.55 -14.68 15.29
N GLY A 235 28.71 -14.99 14.69
CA GLY A 235 28.85 -16.12 13.79
C GLY A 235 28.12 -15.92 12.46
N ILE A 236 28.28 -16.87 11.54
CA ILE A 236 27.70 -16.79 10.19
C ILE A 236 26.16 -16.74 10.25
N ALA A 237 25.52 -17.63 11.02
CA ALA A 237 24.05 -17.65 11.13
C ALA A 237 23.47 -16.35 11.71
N GLY A 238 24.18 -15.72 12.65
CA GLY A 238 23.79 -14.42 13.18
C GLY A 238 23.98 -13.29 12.18
N LEU A 239 25.03 -13.36 11.34
CA LEU A 239 25.26 -12.44 10.24
C LEU A 239 24.12 -12.56 9.21
N ASP A 240 23.77 -13.77 8.78
CA ASP A 240 22.69 -14.01 7.80
C ASP A 240 21.34 -13.48 8.29
N ALA A 241 21.02 -13.66 9.57
CA ALA A 241 19.78 -13.13 10.15
C ALA A 241 19.72 -11.60 10.10
N VAL A 242 20.85 -10.92 10.39
CA VAL A 242 20.94 -9.45 10.33
C VAL A 242 20.89 -8.98 8.87
N LEU A 243 21.66 -9.59 7.98
CA LEU A 243 21.69 -9.24 6.56
C LEU A 243 20.32 -9.45 5.90
N ALA A 244 19.61 -10.54 6.20
CA ALA A 244 18.25 -10.77 5.71
C ALA A 244 17.27 -9.68 6.17
N GLY A 245 17.37 -9.21 7.41
CA GLY A 245 16.58 -8.08 7.92
C GLY A 245 16.86 -6.76 7.18
N LEU A 246 18.09 -6.58 6.70
CA LEU A 246 18.52 -5.42 5.91
C LEU A 246 18.32 -5.62 4.39
N ARG A 247 17.83 -6.78 3.94
CA ARG A 247 17.80 -7.17 2.51
C ARG A 247 19.18 -7.13 1.85
N TRP A 248 20.23 -7.47 2.59
CA TRP A 248 21.59 -7.64 2.10
C TRP A 248 21.88 -9.14 1.95
N GLY A 249 22.70 -9.49 0.96
CA GLY A 249 23.11 -10.87 0.69
C GLY A 249 24.62 -10.99 0.62
N ILE A 250 25.17 -12.13 1.06
CA ILE A 250 26.61 -12.42 0.99
C ILE A 250 26.79 -13.89 0.57
N ASP A 251 27.80 -14.15 -0.26
CA ASP A 251 28.14 -15.51 -0.66
C ASP A 251 29.13 -16.14 0.33
N HIS A 252 28.77 -17.31 0.86
CA HIS A 252 29.58 -18.08 1.81
C HIS A 252 30.36 -19.23 1.16
N GLU A 253 30.20 -19.54 -0.13
CA GLU A 253 30.98 -20.61 -0.81
C GLU A 253 32.49 -20.35 -0.72
N LEU A 254 32.85 -19.08 -0.62
CA LEU A 254 34.19 -18.59 -0.40
C LEU A 254 34.57 -18.61 1.11
N GLY A 255 33.60 -18.42 2.00
CA GLY A 255 33.71 -17.96 3.40
C GLY A 255 34.52 -18.80 4.40
N ASP A 256 34.51 -20.13 4.31
CA ASP A 256 35.17 -20.99 5.32
C ASP A 256 36.70 -20.78 5.39
N SER A 257 37.33 -20.37 4.29
CA SER A 257 38.76 -20.03 4.26
C SER A 257 39.09 -18.60 4.69
N TYR A 258 38.07 -17.72 4.81
CA TYR A 258 38.23 -16.28 5.00
C TYR A 258 37.94 -15.78 6.42
N LEU A 259 37.45 -16.64 7.31
CA LEU A 259 37.13 -16.34 8.72
C LEU A 259 38.26 -16.70 9.71
N GLU A 260 39.44 -17.09 9.24
CA GLU A 260 40.60 -17.37 10.11
C GLU A 260 41.02 -16.12 10.91
N GLU A 261 41.01 -16.24 12.24
CA GLU A 261 41.56 -15.21 13.13
C GLU A 261 43.05 -14.95 12.79
N PRO A 262 43.53 -13.70 12.86
CA PRO A 262 44.93 -13.39 12.60
C PRO A 262 45.86 -14.20 13.50
N ASP A 263 47.00 -14.67 12.94
CA ASP A 263 47.97 -15.48 13.69
C ASP A 263 48.35 -14.74 14.99
N THR A 264 48.20 -15.43 16.13
CA THR A 264 48.62 -14.93 17.45
C THR A 264 50.04 -14.35 17.46
N ARG A 265 50.94 -14.81 16.58
CA ARG A 265 52.28 -14.26 16.39
C ARG A 265 52.28 -12.88 15.72
N GLU A 266 51.43 -12.66 14.72
CA GLU A 266 51.24 -11.35 14.09
C GLU A 266 50.65 -10.37 15.09
N VAL A 267 49.61 -10.79 15.83
CA VAL A 267 48.99 -9.96 16.89
C VAL A 267 50.01 -9.58 17.96
N ARG A 268 50.87 -10.52 18.39
CA ARG A 268 51.96 -10.20 19.33
C ARG A 268 52.95 -9.20 18.74
N THR A 269 53.28 -9.35 17.46
CA THR A 269 54.20 -8.45 16.75
C THR A 269 53.63 -7.04 16.61
N GLU A 270 52.32 -6.89 16.33
CA GLU A 270 51.61 -5.61 16.34
C GLU A 270 51.68 -4.92 17.70
N VAL A 271 51.41 -5.66 18.80
CA VAL A 271 51.49 -5.11 20.16
C VAL A 271 52.92 -4.68 20.50
N GLU A 272 53.93 -5.49 20.16
CA GLU A 272 55.34 -5.13 20.35
C GLU A 272 55.75 -3.89 19.52
N ALA A 273 55.09 -3.65 18.39
CA ALA A 273 55.27 -2.49 17.53
C ALA A 273 54.54 -1.22 18.02
N GLY A 274 53.78 -1.30 19.12
CA GLY A 274 52.98 -0.19 19.65
C GLY A 274 51.61 0.00 18.97
N LEU A 275 51.20 -0.95 18.12
CA LEU A 275 49.95 -0.96 17.38
C LEU A 275 48.85 -1.67 18.18
N ALA A 276 48.56 -1.15 19.37
CA ALA A 276 47.52 -1.71 20.22
C ALA A 276 46.13 -1.57 19.55
N ARG A 277 45.27 -2.58 19.75
CA ARG A 277 43.87 -2.62 19.28
C ARG A 277 42.93 -3.12 20.39
N PRO A 278 41.64 -2.73 20.40
CA PRO A 278 40.67 -3.24 21.37
C PRO A 278 40.57 -4.76 21.29
N ARG A 279 40.76 -5.48 22.40
CA ARG A 279 40.70 -6.95 22.43
C ARG A 279 39.25 -7.43 22.59
N VAL A 280 38.83 -8.34 21.72
CA VAL A 280 37.63 -9.18 21.94
C VAL A 280 38.15 -10.51 22.49
N HIS A 281 37.84 -10.81 23.75
CA HIS A 281 38.24 -12.06 24.37
C HIS A 281 37.11 -13.10 24.23
N PRO A 282 37.43 -14.38 23.98
CA PRO A 282 36.44 -15.44 24.07
C PRO A 282 35.87 -15.52 25.48
N VAL A 283 34.54 -15.62 25.59
CA VAL A 283 33.87 -15.82 26.88
C VAL A 283 34.20 -17.23 27.35
N THR A 284 34.80 -17.35 28.53
CA THR A 284 35.02 -18.65 29.15
C THR A 284 33.86 -18.95 30.08
N GLU A 285 33.21 -20.09 29.87
CA GLU A 285 32.19 -20.60 30.78
C GLU A 285 32.83 -21.62 31.71
N ILE A 286 32.73 -21.35 33.01
CA ILE A 286 33.19 -22.27 34.05
C ILE A 286 31.97 -22.85 34.74
N PHE A 287 31.86 -24.18 34.70
CA PHE A 287 30.85 -24.93 35.43
C PHE A 287 31.43 -25.39 36.77
N GLY A 288 30.90 -24.84 37.86
CA GLY A 288 31.23 -25.27 39.22
C GLY A 288 30.66 -26.65 39.54
N SER A 289 31.28 -27.37 40.47
CA SER A 289 30.76 -28.66 40.95
C SER A 289 29.41 -28.57 41.69
N ASP A 290 28.97 -27.35 42.01
CA ASP A 290 27.68 -27.00 42.62
C ASP A 290 26.58 -26.69 41.58
N GLY A 291 26.88 -26.83 40.28
CA GLY A 291 25.95 -26.54 39.18
C GLY A 291 25.84 -25.06 38.80
N ARG A 292 26.63 -24.16 39.43
CA ARG A 292 26.64 -22.74 39.06
C ARG A 292 27.47 -22.50 37.79
N ARG A 293 26.91 -21.72 36.87
CA ARG A 293 27.58 -21.20 35.67
C ARG A 293 28.18 -19.83 36.00
N ILE A 294 29.48 -19.68 35.81
CA ILE A 294 30.18 -18.40 35.91
C ILE A 294 30.71 -18.04 34.51
N GLU A 295 30.22 -16.94 33.95
CA GLU A 295 30.68 -16.38 32.68
C GLU A 295 31.83 -15.40 32.93
N GLY A 296 32.98 -15.62 32.26
CA GLY A 296 34.23 -14.93 32.56
C GLY A 296 35.03 -14.42 31.36
N VAL A 297 35.49 -13.18 31.54
CA VAL A 297 36.57 -12.43 30.89
C VAL A 297 38.01 -13.00 30.96
N LEU A 298 38.44 -14.12 30.36
CA LEU A 298 39.84 -14.57 30.50
C LEU A 298 40.81 -13.72 29.65
N GLY A 299 41.16 -12.54 30.16
CA GLY A 299 41.99 -11.54 29.48
C GLY A 299 43.38 -11.30 30.06
N THR A 300 43.78 -12.00 31.12
CA THR A 300 45.08 -11.80 31.77
C THR A 300 45.78 -13.11 32.00
N ASP A 301 47.09 -13.12 31.70
CA ASP A 301 48.08 -14.14 32.02
C ASP A 301 47.60 -15.19 33.06
N LEU A 302 47.70 -16.46 32.67
CA LEU A 302 47.60 -17.63 33.54
C LEU A 302 48.68 -17.67 34.66
N SER A 303 49.35 -16.55 34.97
CA SER A 303 50.37 -16.41 36.01
C SER A 303 49.86 -15.77 37.32
N SER A 304 48.59 -15.34 37.40
CA SER A 304 48.01 -14.82 38.65
C SER A 304 46.99 -15.79 39.26
N GLY A 305 47.26 -16.20 40.50
CA GLY A 305 46.58 -17.31 41.17
C GLY A 305 45.18 -16.98 41.67
N THR A 306 44.18 -17.31 40.87
CA THR A 306 42.77 -17.42 41.31
C THR A 306 42.52 -18.85 41.82
N PRO A 307 41.86 -19.05 42.98
CA PRO A 307 41.74 -20.38 43.59
C PRO A 307 40.65 -21.20 42.88
N PHE A 308 41.02 -21.97 41.87
CA PHE A 308 40.14 -22.94 41.20
C PHE A 308 40.06 -24.24 42.01
N VAL A 309 39.29 -24.24 43.10
CA VAL A 309 39.18 -25.44 43.95
C VAL A 309 38.09 -26.41 43.47
N ASN A 310 37.14 -26.03 42.60
CA ASN A 310 36.05 -26.93 42.16
C ASN A 310 35.44 -26.59 40.77
N ALA A 311 36.24 -26.46 39.71
CA ALA A 311 35.71 -26.40 38.33
C ALA A 311 35.47 -27.83 37.83
N LEU A 312 34.21 -28.20 37.57
CA LEU A 312 33.84 -29.54 37.06
C LEU A 312 34.09 -29.64 35.56
N ARG A 313 33.88 -28.54 34.83
CA ARG A 313 34.16 -28.40 33.40
C ARG A 313 34.45 -26.93 33.08
N THR A 314 35.56 -26.69 32.38
CA THR A 314 35.85 -25.40 31.77
C THR A 314 35.60 -25.56 30.28
N SER A 315 34.60 -24.87 29.73
CA SER A 315 34.42 -24.78 28.29
C SER A 315 34.87 -23.41 27.83
N HIS A 316 35.89 -23.39 26.98
CA HIS A 316 36.16 -22.24 26.14
C HIS A 316 35.07 -22.24 25.09
N GLY A 317 34.18 -21.24 25.11
CA GLY A 317 33.30 -21.03 23.97
C GLY A 317 34.15 -20.60 22.79
N ASP A 318 33.94 -21.21 21.62
CA ASP A 318 34.46 -20.63 20.39
C ASP A 318 33.97 -19.18 20.33
N SER A 319 34.89 -18.21 20.29
CA SER A 319 34.50 -16.83 20.02
C SER A 319 33.93 -16.81 18.61
N LEU A 320 32.60 -16.88 18.50
CA LEU A 320 31.94 -16.69 17.23
C LEU A 320 32.44 -15.38 16.61
N PRO A 321 32.82 -15.38 15.31
CA PRO A 321 33.34 -14.20 14.66
C PRO A 321 32.31 -13.07 14.77
N ARG A 322 32.84 -11.86 15.00
CA ARG A 322 32.07 -10.62 15.03
C ARG A 322 32.44 -9.80 13.82
N PHE A 323 31.43 -9.16 13.26
CA PHE A 323 31.54 -8.41 12.02
C PHE A 323 31.20 -6.95 12.30
N ASP A 324 31.82 -6.04 11.59
CA ASP A 324 31.36 -4.64 11.49
C ASP A 324 31.06 -4.37 10.01
N SER A 325 30.58 -3.19 9.64
CA SER A 325 30.29 -2.79 8.26
C SER A 325 31.33 -1.80 7.73
N LEU A 326 31.58 -1.83 6.43
CA LEU A 326 32.26 -0.78 5.68
C LEU A 326 31.45 -0.47 4.41
N LEU A 327 30.82 0.70 4.38
CA LEU A 327 30.19 1.19 3.15
C LEU A 327 31.29 1.62 2.17
N HIS A 328 31.21 1.24 0.89
CA HIS A 328 32.23 1.64 -0.08
C HIS A 328 31.69 1.81 -1.51
N GLY A 329 32.25 2.76 -2.24
CA GLY A 329 31.95 2.96 -3.66
C GLY A 329 33.08 3.70 -4.36
N SER A 330 33.18 3.57 -5.67
CA SER A 330 34.22 4.22 -6.48
C SER A 330 33.67 4.74 -7.79
N VAL A 331 34.08 5.95 -8.16
CA VAL A 331 33.81 6.54 -9.46
C VAL A 331 35.11 6.59 -10.28
N MET A 332 35.09 5.96 -11.45
CA MET A 332 36.25 5.78 -12.31
C MET A 332 36.15 6.69 -13.54
N GLY A 333 37.27 7.28 -13.95
CA GLY A 333 37.33 8.09 -15.17
C GLY A 333 36.90 9.54 -15.00
N VAL A 334 36.95 10.09 -13.79
CA VAL A 334 36.57 11.48 -13.53
C VAL A 334 37.57 12.43 -14.18
N PRO A 335 37.17 13.29 -15.13
CA PRO A 335 38.10 14.15 -15.85
C PRO A 335 38.74 15.19 -14.92
N VAL A 336 40.07 15.30 -14.99
CA VAL A 336 40.87 16.36 -14.34
C VAL A 336 41.52 17.30 -15.37
N GLY A 337 41.09 17.18 -16.63
CA GLY A 337 41.48 18.00 -17.77
C GLY A 337 40.24 18.52 -18.51
N ALA A 338 40.18 18.28 -19.82
CA ALA A 338 39.01 18.66 -20.61
C ALA A 338 37.79 17.77 -20.28
N LEU A 339 36.61 18.39 -20.16
CA LEU A 339 35.35 17.68 -19.93
C LEU A 339 34.91 16.97 -21.23
N PRO A 340 34.75 15.63 -21.24
CA PRO A 340 34.26 14.93 -22.42
C PRO A 340 32.73 15.08 -22.56
N ALA A 341 32.21 14.91 -23.78
CA ALA A 341 30.78 15.05 -24.09
C ALA A 341 29.95 13.83 -23.67
N ALA A 342 30.06 13.41 -22.41
CA ALA A 342 29.31 12.30 -21.84
C ALA A 342 28.43 12.84 -20.70
N ASP A 343 27.14 13.00 -20.98
CA ASP A 343 26.11 13.46 -20.02
C ASP A 343 24.98 12.42 -19.99
N ASP A 344 24.47 12.13 -18.80
CA ASP A 344 23.34 11.23 -18.60
C ASP A 344 21.99 11.96 -18.64
N ARG A 345 21.99 13.30 -18.67
CA ARG A 345 20.76 14.10 -18.82
C ARG A 345 20.02 13.69 -20.12
N PRO A 346 18.70 13.40 -20.04
CA PRO A 346 17.90 13.05 -21.21
C PRO A 346 17.72 14.26 -22.14
N ASP A 347 17.46 13.98 -23.42
CA ASP A 347 17.05 15.02 -24.36
C ASP A 347 15.61 15.46 -24.00
N PRO A 348 15.35 16.76 -23.78
CA PRO A 348 14.00 17.25 -23.51
C PRO A 348 12.97 16.89 -24.59
N ALA A 349 13.39 16.62 -25.84
CA ALA A 349 12.49 16.19 -26.92
C ALA A 349 11.99 14.75 -26.78
N ASP A 350 12.67 13.90 -26.00
CA ASP A 350 12.30 12.49 -25.80
C ASP A 350 11.32 12.30 -24.63
N LEU A 351 11.03 13.36 -23.87
CA LEU A 351 10.16 13.32 -22.69
C LEU A 351 8.68 13.27 -23.09
N THR A 352 7.93 12.36 -22.48
CA THR A 352 6.45 12.31 -22.59
C THR A 352 5.83 12.56 -21.23
N LEU A 353 4.71 13.31 -21.16
CA LEU A 353 3.99 13.55 -19.92
C LEU A 353 2.59 12.94 -19.93
N ALA A 354 2.14 12.53 -18.75
CA ALA A 354 0.74 12.25 -18.47
C ALA A 354 0.36 12.81 -17.09
N VAL A 355 -0.86 13.30 -16.97
CA VAL A 355 -1.46 13.77 -15.72
C VAL A 355 -2.77 13.04 -15.48
N GLY A 356 -3.04 12.71 -14.22
CA GLY A 356 -4.25 11.98 -13.83
C GLY A 356 -4.65 12.29 -12.39
N SER A 357 -5.85 11.84 -12.02
CA SER A 357 -6.38 11.99 -10.66
C SER A 357 -5.78 10.95 -9.72
N ASP A 358 -5.37 9.80 -10.27
CA ASP A 358 -4.63 8.76 -9.58
C ASP A 358 -3.45 8.21 -10.42
N ILE A 359 -2.80 7.16 -9.89
CA ILE A 359 -1.66 6.50 -10.53
C ILE A 359 -2.08 5.69 -11.76
N ASP A 360 -3.28 5.11 -11.73
CA ASP A 360 -3.76 4.16 -12.72
C ASP A 360 -4.20 4.90 -14.00
N ASP A 361 -4.83 6.07 -13.82
CA ASP A 361 -5.06 7.07 -14.85
C ASP A 361 -3.77 7.38 -15.63
N VAL A 362 -2.71 7.69 -14.89
CA VAL A 362 -1.44 8.10 -15.48
C VAL A 362 -0.78 6.94 -16.24
N ILE A 363 -0.88 5.70 -15.71
CA ILE A 363 -0.41 4.50 -16.40
C ILE A 363 -1.19 4.26 -17.69
N ALA A 364 -2.51 4.34 -17.62
CA ALA A 364 -3.37 4.05 -18.75
C ALA A 364 -3.25 5.14 -19.84
N ALA A 365 -3.03 6.41 -19.46
CA ALA A 365 -2.74 7.52 -20.39
C ALA A 365 -1.43 7.30 -21.15
N MET A 366 -0.42 6.77 -20.46
CA MET A 366 0.87 6.43 -21.06
C MET A 366 0.81 5.18 -21.95
N GLY A 367 -0.05 4.21 -21.60
CA GLY A 367 -0.20 2.93 -22.28
C GLY A 367 -1.06 2.95 -23.55
N ALA A 368 -2.05 3.85 -23.64
CA ALA A 368 -3.05 3.87 -24.72
C ALA A 368 -2.47 3.91 -26.15
N ASP A 369 -1.42 4.70 -26.39
CA ASP A 369 -0.81 4.83 -27.72
C ASP A 369 -0.01 3.59 -28.14
N GLY A 370 0.54 2.84 -27.18
CA GLY A 370 1.28 1.62 -27.46
C GLY A 370 0.39 0.53 -28.10
N VAL A 371 -0.93 0.65 -27.89
CA VAL A 371 -1.94 -0.31 -28.39
C VAL A 371 -2.62 0.18 -29.67
N GLY A 372 -2.46 1.46 -30.06
CA GLY A 372 -2.94 2.00 -31.34
C GLY A 372 -4.46 1.98 -31.53
N LEU A 373 -5.21 2.11 -30.44
CA LEU A 373 -6.66 1.93 -30.41
C LEU A 373 -7.43 3.23 -30.72
N GLY A 374 -8.56 3.12 -31.43
CA GLY A 374 -9.50 4.24 -31.60
C GLY A 374 -10.14 4.65 -30.27
N ALA A 375 -10.82 5.82 -30.20
CA ALA A 375 -11.35 6.39 -28.94
C ALA A 375 -12.19 5.40 -28.11
N ASP A 376 -13.13 4.68 -28.71
CA ASP A 376 -13.97 3.69 -28.00
C ASP A 376 -13.18 2.47 -27.51
N GLN A 377 -12.14 2.06 -28.27
CA GLN A 377 -11.27 0.95 -27.90
C GLN A 377 -10.26 1.36 -26.83
N ARG A 378 -9.89 2.64 -26.78
CA ARG A 378 -9.01 3.22 -25.77
C ARG A 378 -9.68 3.17 -24.40
N ARG A 379 -10.94 3.59 -24.27
CA ARG A 379 -11.68 3.50 -22.99
C ARG A 379 -11.72 2.07 -22.44
N ALA A 380 -12.03 1.09 -23.30
CA ALA A 380 -12.04 -0.32 -22.90
C ALA A 380 -10.65 -0.84 -22.47
N ALA A 381 -9.56 -0.30 -23.04
CA ALA A 381 -8.21 -0.63 -22.61
C ALA A 381 -7.82 0.05 -21.30
N GLU A 382 -8.29 1.28 -21.07
CA GLU A 382 -8.12 2.04 -19.82
C GLU A 382 -8.85 1.32 -18.67
N ASP A 383 -10.14 0.97 -18.84
CA ASP A 383 -10.92 0.20 -17.84
C ASP A 383 -10.26 -1.16 -17.53
N LEU A 384 -9.66 -1.81 -18.54
CA LEU A 384 -8.95 -3.08 -18.34
C LEU A 384 -7.65 -2.89 -17.57
N LEU A 385 -6.89 -1.83 -17.84
CA LEU A 385 -5.67 -1.50 -17.13
C LEU A 385 -5.96 -1.10 -15.68
N ALA A 386 -7.03 -0.33 -15.43
CA ALA A 386 -7.50 0.00 -14.09
C ALA A 386 -8.02 -1.25 -13.33
N ALA A 387 -8.76 -2.12 -14.00
CA ALA A 387 -9.14 -3.41 -13.42
C ALA A 387 -7.91 -4.28 -13.12
N PHE A 388 -6.87 -4.19 -13.95
CA PHE A 388 -5.61 -4.89 -13.76
C PHE A 388 -4.82 -4.36 -12.55
N SER A 389 -4.62 -3.05 -12.45
CA SER A 389 -3.93 -2.43 -11.31
C SER A 389 -4.65 -2.69 -9.98
N HIS A 390 -5.98 -2.71 -9.99
CA HIS A 390 -6.81 -2.99 -8.81
C HIS A 390 -7.05 -4.49 -8.52
N GLY A 391 -6.55 -5.40 -9.36
CA GLY A 391 -6.72 -6.85 -9.20
C GLY A 391 -8.16 -7.34 -9.44
N LEU A 392 -8.99 -6.57 -10.15
CA LEU A 392 -10.40 -6.82 -10.43
C LEU A 392 -10.66 -7.49 -11.79
N VAL A 393 -9.62 -7.83 -12.56
CA VAL A 393 -9.78 -8.47 -13.90
C VAL A 393 -10.66 -9.72 -13.87
N ALA A 394 -10.58 -10.51 -12.81
CA ALA A 394 -11.40 -11.71 -12.64
C ALA A 394 -12.89 -11.39 -12.36
N GLU A 395 -13.16 -10.19 -11.85
CA GLU A 395 -14.47 -9.73 -11.40
C GLU A 395 -15.21 -8.96 -12.51
N LEU A 396 -14.52 -8.44 -13.53
CA LEU A 396 -15.13 -7.77 -14.70
C LEU A 396 -16.22 -8.61 -15.40
N GLY A 397 -16.09 -9.94 -15.39
CA GLY A 397 -17.09 -10.85 -15.98
C GLY A 397 -18.29 -11.14 -15.08
N THR A 398 -18.33 -10.61 -13.86
CA THR A 398 -19.45 -10.74 -12.92
C THR A 398 -20.47 -9.62 -13.14
N PRO A 399 -21.75 -9.80 -12.73
CA PRO A 399 -22.78 -8.77 -12.88
C PRO A 399 -22.39 -7.42 -12.25
N ASP A 400 -21.66 -7.45 -11.12
CA ASP A 400 -21.27 -6.25 -10.36
C ASP A 400 -19.89 -5.70 -10.76
N GLY A 401 -19.18 -6.35 -11.68
CA GLY A 401 -17.76 -6.08 -11.95
C GLY A 401 -17.45 -4.65 -12.39
N LEU A 402 -18.29 -4.08 -13.26
CA LEU A 402 -18.11 -2.71 -13.77
C LEU A 402 -18.43 -1.64 -12.72
N ASP A 403 -19.49 -1.83 -11.90
CA ASP A 403 -19.79 -0.92 -10.78
C ASP A 403 -18.67 -0.98 -9.72
N GLN A 404 -18.11 -2.16 -9.47
CA GLN A 404 -16.97 -2.31 -8.55
C GLN A 404 -15.71 -1.62 -9.05
N LEU A 405 -15.43 -1.66 -10.36
CA LEU A 405 -14.33 -0.92 -10.97
C LEU A 405 -14.55 0.59 -10.84
N GLY A 406 -15.71 1.10 -11.29
CA GLY A 406 -16.02 2.54 -11.21
C GLY A 406 -16.04 3.06 -9.78
N ASN A 407 -16.48 2.25 -8.81
CA ASN A 407 -16.40 2.61 -7.40
C ASN A 407 -14.94 2.67 -6.89
N ARG A 408 -14.06 1.80 -7.39
CA ARG A 408 -12.63 1.78 -7.01
C ARG A 408 -11.86 2.96 -7.59
N GLU A 409 -12.11 3.31 -8.85
CA GLU A 409 -11.58 4.52 -9.49
C GLU A 409 -12.08 5.80 -8.78
N HIS A 410 -13.34 5.81 -8.35
CA HIS A 410 -13.83 6.93 -7.53
C HIS A 410 -13.14 6.98 -6.16
N GLU A 411 -12.96 5.83 -5.50
CA GLU A 411 -12.33 5.74 -4.18
C GLU A 411 -10.83 6.09 -4.19
N SER A 412 -10.09 5.74 -5.25
CA SER A 412 -8.65 6.06 -5.42
C SER A 412 -8.38 7.57 -5.44
N GLY A 413 -9.35 8.37 -5.89
CA GLY A 413 -9.32 9.84 -5.84
C GLY A 413 -9.38 10.45 -4.44
N PHE A 414 -9.42 9.66 -3.36
CA PHE A 414 -9.49 10.14 -1.98
C PHE A 414 -8.44 9.52 -1.06
N TRP A 415 -7.95 10.34 -0.13
CA TRP A 415 -7.15 9.89 1.00
C TRP A 415 -8.00 9.78 2.26
N SER A 416 -7.87 8.64 2.94
CA SER A 416 -8.54 8.41 4.23
C SER A 416 -7.68 8.86 5.41
N LEU A 417 -8.30 9.57 6.35
CA LEU A 417 -7.71 10.04 7.60
C LEU A 417 -8.43 9.39 8.79
N PRO A 418 -7.72 9.06 9.88
CA PRO A 418 -8.36 8.53 11.07
C PRO A 418 -9.32 9.56 11.67
N GLY A 419 -10.56 9.14 11.93
CA GLY A 419 -11.55 9.98 12.61
C GLY A 419 -11.50 9.82 14.13
N GLY A 420 -12.01 10.83 14.85
CA GLY A 420 -12.29 10.72 16.28
C GLY A 420 -13.57 9.92 16.55
N PRO A 421 -13.72 9.33 17.77
CA PRO A 421 -14.96 8.68 18.18
C PRO A 421 -16.12 9.68 18.12
N VAL A 422 -17.27 9.23 17.60
CA VAL A 422 -18.47 10.06 17.51
C VAL A 422 -19.24 10.01 18.84
N PRO A 423 -19.94 11.09 19.24
CA PRO A 423 -20.81 11.07 20.41
C PRO A 423 -21.85 9.95 20.31
N GLY A 424 -22.04 9.20 21.39
CA GLY A 424 -23.00 8.09 21.48
C GLY A 424 -22.47 6.72 21.04
N MET A 425 -21.26 6.65 20.48
CA MET A 425 -20.63 5.40 20.02
C MET A 425 -20.28 4.48 21.20
N ARG A 426 -20.65 3.19 21.09
CA ARG A 426 -20.36 2.15 22.10
C ARG A 426 -19.66 0.94 21.47
N PRO A 427 -18.78 0.23 22.21
CA PRO A 427 -18.22 -1.03 21.75
C PRO A 427 -19.30 -2.11 21.66
N ASP A 428 -19.11 -3.05 20.72
CA ASP A 428 -19.94 -4.24 20.68
C ASP A 428 -19.47 -5.24 21.75
N VAL A 429 -20.41 -5.91 22.42
CA VAL A 429 -20.14 -6.97 23.39
C VAL A 429 -20.50 -8.31 22.76
N LEU A 430 -19.48 -9.07 22.37
CA LEU A 430 -19.64 -10.37 21.72
C LEU A 430 -19.31 -11.49 22.71
N GLN A 431 -20.03 -12.60 22.61
CA GLN A 431 -19.70 -13.84 23.31
C GLN A 431 -18.72 -14.65 22.46
N ASP A 432 -17.56 -15.01 23.03
CA ASP A 432 -16.68 -16.01 22.43
C ASP A 432 -17.42 -17.35 22.43
N GLN A 433 -17.90 -17.78 21.28
CA GLN A 433 -18.39 -19.14 21.15
C GLN A 433 -17.20 -20.09 21.33
N VAL A 434 -17.26 -20.93 22.38
CA VAL A 434 -16.46 -22.16 22.43
C VAL A 434 -16.78 -22.89 21.14
N ALA A 435 -15.77 -23.14 20.30
CA ALA A 435 -15.92 -23.85 19.04
C ALA A 435 -16.43 -25.29 19.28
N GLN A 436 -17.72 -25.44 19.57
CA GLN A 436 -18.44 -26.68 19.34
C GLN A 436 -18.64 -26.77 17.83
N GLY A 437 -18.21 -27.91 17.26
CA GLY A 437 -17.93 -28.08 15.84
C GLY A 437 -18.97 -27.44 14.93
N ALA A 438 -18.52 -26.41 14.19
CA ALA A 438 -19.29 -25.85 13.10
C ALA A 438 -19.56 -26.97 12.07
N ASP A 439 -20.83 -27.16 11.74
CA ASP A 439 -21.29 -28.03 10.68
C ASP A 439 -20.59 -27.63 9.35
N PRO A 440 -19.98 -28.57 8.60
CA PRO A 440 -19.31 -28.28 7.31
C PRO A 440 -20.18 -27.57 6.27
N MET A 441 -21.48 -27.48 6.50
CA MET A 441 -22.47 -26.85 5.62
C MET A 441 -22.73 -25.37 5.93
N THR A 442 -22.19 -24.81 7.02
CA THR A 442 -22.41 -23.40 7.39
C THR A 442 -21.61 -22.47 6.47
N VAL A 443 -22.27 -21.75 5.56
CA VAL A 443 -21.62 -20.80 4.65
C VAL A 443 -21.43 -19.45 5.34
N GLY A 444 -20.17 -19.10 5.61
CA GLY A 444 -19.76 -17.83 6.23
C GLY A 444 -18.26 -17.77 6.49
N ARG A 445 -17.74 -16.64 6.99
CA ARG A 445 -16.29 -16.44 7.28
C ARG A 445 -15.72 -17.54 8.18
N HIS A 446 -16.56 -18.13 9.05
CA HIS A 446 -16.22 -19.25 9.92
C HIS A 446 -16.23 -20.63 9.21
N GLY A 447 -17.10 -20.83 8.22
CA GLY A 447 -17.12 -22.06 7.39
C GLY A 447 -15.88 -22.21 6.50
N ARG A 448 -15.29 -21.08 6.05
CA ARG A 448 -14.02 -21.10 5.29
C ARG A 448 -12.82 -21.51 6.15
N ALA A 449 -12.81 -21.12 7.43
CA ALA A 449 -11.77 -21.51 8.39
C ALA A 449 -11.89 -22.98 8.86
N GLY A 450 -13.11 -23.53 8.90
CA GLY A 450 -13.34 -24.95 9.17
C GLY A 450 -12.92 -25.86 8.01
N ARG A 451 -13.18 -25.42 6.76
CA ARG A 451 -12.75 -26.14 5.54
C ARG A 451 -11.24 -26.20 5.37
N SER A 452 -10.50 -25.14 5.70
CA SER A 452 -9.03 -25.15 5.59
C SER A 452 -8.36 -26.11 6.57
N ARG A 453 -8.92 -26.34 7.76
CA ARG A 453 -8.39 -27.30 8.75
C ARG A 453 -8.76 -28.76 8.47
N ALA A 454 -9.88 -29.03 7.80
CA ALA A 454 -10.30 -30.38 7.45
C ALA A 454 -9.66 -30.91 6.15
N ALA A 455 -9.30 -30.01 5.21
CA ALA A 455 -8.62 -30.38 3.97
C ALA A 455 -7.15 -30.82 4.17
N ASP A 456 -6.54 -30.46 5.30
CA ASP A 456 -5.10 -30.72 5.57
C ASP A 456 -4.79 -32.12 6.14
N LYS A 457 -5.81 -32.95 6.43
CA LYS A 457 -5.62 -34.28 7.02
C LYS A 457 -5.66 -35.45 6.02
N GLY A 458 -5.65 -35.19 4.71
CA GLY A 458 -5.83 -36.27 3.73
C GLY A 458 -5.08 -36.15 2.40
N LEU A 459 -4.34 -35.08 2.12
CA LEU A 459 -3.59 -34.97 0.87
C LEU A 459 -2.12 -35.33 1.05
N THR A 460 -1.72 -36.48 0.50
CA THR A 460 -0.32 -36.75 0.10
C THR A 460 0.07 -35.75 -0.99
N VAL A 461 0.80 -34.70 -0.62
CA VAL A 461 1.40 -33.77 -1.58
C VAL A 461 2.78 -34.33 -1.98
N PRO A 462 3.05 -34.58 -3.27
CA PRO A 462 4.39 -34.93 -3.73
C PRO A 462 5.29 -33.69 -3.62
N VAL A 463 6.34 -33.78 -2.80
CA VAL A 463 7.40 -32.75 -2.75
C VAL A 463 8.44 -33.10 -3.81
N LEU A 464 8.64 -32.18 -4.76
CA LEU A 464 9.69 -32.25 -5.76
C LEU A 464 10.93 -31.55 -5.20
N GLU A 465 11.96 -32.32 -4.86
CA GLU A 465 13.27 -31.78 -4.45
C GLU A 465 14.30 -32.00 -5.56
N TRP A 466 15.02 -30.94 -5.89
CA TRP A 466 16.15 -30.99 -6.81
C TRP A 466 17.40 -31.44 -6.06
N ARG A 467 17.95 -32.59 -6.43
CA ARG A 467 19.31 -33.00 -6.03
C ARG A 467 20.23 -32.85 -7.24
N GLN A 468 20.70 -31.62 -7.45
CA GLN A 468 21.58 -31.18 -8.53
C GLN A 468 20.94 -31.12 -9.93
N LYS A 469 21.53 -30.26 -10.78
CA LYS A 469 21.08 -29.90 -12.13
C LYS A 469 20.81 -31.18 -12.96
N ALA A 470 19.53 -31.46 -13.21
CA ALA A 470 18.99 -32.32 -14.26
C ALA A 470 18.59 -33.79 -13.96
N ASP A 471 18.00 -34.11 -12.80
CA ASP A 471 17.13 -35.30 -12.69
C ASP A 471 15.95 -35.10 -11.71
N LEU A 472 14.72 -35.40 -12.16
CA LEU A 472 13.46 -35.23 -11.42
C LEU A 472 12.92 -36.60 -10.95
N ILE A 473 12.88 -36.84 -9.63
CA ILE A 473 12.28 -38.07 -9.08
C ILE A 473 11.15 -37.72 -8.10
N SER A 474 9.99 -38.33 -8.32
CA SER A 474 8.85 -38.31 -7.40
C SER A 474 9.12 -39.25 -6.21
N ARG A 475 9.20 -38.70 -4.98
CA ARG A 475 9.17 -39.50 -3.74
C ARG A 475 7.93 -39.15 -2.92
N THR A 476 7.07 -40.14 -2.72
CA THR A 476 6.01 -40.10 -1.70
C THR A 476 6.63 -40.26 -0.31
N THR A 477 6.57 -39.22 0.50
CA THR A 477 6.93 -39.30 1.92
C THR A 477 5.66 -39.39 2.77
N HIS A 478 5.52 -40.47 3.54
CA HIS A 478 4.51 -40.55 4.58
C HIS A 478 5.04 -39.79 5.81
N PRO A 479 4.28 -38.87 6.42
CA PRO A 479 4.67 -38.27 7.68
C PRO A 479 4.76 -39.39 8.73
N LYS A 480 5.96 -39.57 9.32
CA LYS A 480 6.16 -40.48 10.45
C LYS A 480 5.38 -39.95 11.64
N ALA A 481 4.22 -40.54 11.90
CA ALA A 481 3.53 -40.41 13.17
C ALA A 481 4.48 -40.87 14.30
N GLY A 482 4.89 -39.94 15.15
CA GLY A 482 5.52 -40.25 16.43
C GLY A 482 4.55 -41.10 17.24
N ARG A 483 4.97 -42.33 17.55
CA ARG A 483 4.17 -43.31 18.27
C ARG A 483 4.22 -42.99 19.76
N THR A 484 3.45 -42.00 20.22
CA THR A 484 3.13 -41.84 21.64
C THR A 484 2.02 -42.81 22.01
N THR A 485 2.42 -43.97 22.51
CA THR A 485 1.52 -44.90 23.20
C THR A 485 1.14 -44.32 24.56
N GLY A 486 0.07 -43.54 24.58
CA GLY A 486 -0.61 -43.10 25.79
C GLY A 486 -2.10 -43.16 25.53
N ASN A 487 -2.75 -44.22 26.01
CA ASN A 487 -4.22 -44.36 26.00
C ASN A 487 -4.84 -43.14 26.70
N PRO A 488 -5.61 -42.26 26.03
CA PRO A 488 -6.42 -41.32 26.75
C PRO A 488 -7.63 -42.10 27.26
N ARG A 489 -7.61 -42.41 28.56
CA ARG A 489 -8.82 -42.79 29.28
C ARG A 489 -9.75 -41.59 29.20
N VAL A 490 -10.83 -41.74 28.45
CA VAL A 490 -12.00 -40.85 28.54
C VAL A 490 -12.56 -41.05 29.94
N SER A 491 -12.30 -40.08 30.81
CA SER A 491 -13.06 -39.90 32.04
C SER A 491 -14.28 -39.06 31.69
N ASP A 492 -15.44 -39.70 31.60
CA ASP A 492 -16.73 -39.03 31.68
C ASP A 492 -16.85 -38.40 33.07
N VAL A 493 -16.44 -37.15 33.19
CA VAL A 493 -16.85 -36.25 34.25
C VAL A 493 -17.45 -35.05 33.55
N GLY A 494 -18.78 -34.94 33.64
CA GLY A 494 -19.51 -33.77 33.18
C GLY A 494 -19.09 -32.56 34.02
N GLU A 495 -18.10 -31.83 33.52
CA GLU A 495 -17.80 -30.48 33.96
C GLU A 495 -18.69 -29.55 33.12
N ALA A 496 -19.54 -28.76 33.80
CA ALA A 496 -20.42 -27.81 33.14
C ALA A 496 -19.60 -26.88 32.23
N PRO A 497 -20.05 -26.57 31.00
CA PRO A 497 -19.31 -25.69 30.11
C PRO A 497 -19.06 -24.35 30.82
N ALA A 498 -17.80 -23.93 30.86
CA ALA A 498 -17.44 -22.60 31.34
C ALA A 498 -18.27 -21.55 30.57
N PRO A 499 -18.81 -20.52 31.25
CA PRO A 499 -19.59 -19.50 30.57
C PRO A 499 -18.75 -18.88 29.44
N PRO A 500 -19.34 -18.58 28.27
CA PRO A 500 -18.61 -18.02 27.14
C PRO A 500 -17.92 -16.72 27.57
N ALA A 501 -16.63 -16.61 27.28
CA ALA A 501 -15.87 -15.42 27.60
C ALA A 501 -16.45 -14.23 26.82
N LEU A 502 -16.66 -13.10 27.48
CA LEU A 502 -17.12 -11.87 26.83
C LEU A 502 -15.92 -11.14 26.26
N ARG A 503 -16.05 -10.68 25.02
CA ARG A 503 -15.07 -9.83 24.35
C ARG A 503 -15.72 -8.53 23.93
N GLU A 504 -15.21 -7.43 24.46
CA GLU A 504 -15.55 -6.09 23.97
C GLU A 504 -14.75 -5.79 22.71
N VAL A 505 -15.45 -5.38 21.65
CA VAL A 505 -14.85 -4.99 20.37
C VAL A 505 -15.13 -3.51 20.15
N VAL A 506 -14.08 -2.69 20.26
CA VAL A 506 -14.16 -1.26 19.97
C VAL A 506 -14.34 -1.06 18.47
N LYS A 507 -15.46 -0.45 18.07
CA LYS A 507 -15.73 -0.10 16.67
C LYS A 507 -14.72 0.96 16.21
N ALA A 508 -14.24 0.82 14.97
CA ALA A 508 -13.38 1.83 14.38
C ALA A 508 -14.20 3.11 14.11
N PRO A 509 -13.74 4.30 14.52
CA PRO A 509 -14.45 5.55 14.25
C PRO A 509 -14.55 5.82 12.75
N PRO A 510 -15.64 6.48 12.28
CA PRO A 510 -15.78 6.86 10.88
C PRO A 510 -14.63 7.74 10.41
N ARG A 511 -13.98 7.35 9.31
CA ARG A 511 -12.82 8.06 8.74
C ARG A 511 -13.26 9.39 8.12
N TYR A 512 -12.34 10.36 8.12
CA TYR A 512 -12.44 11.53 7.27
C TYR A 512 -11.81 11.25 5.91
N PHE A 513 -12.30 11.91 4.88
CA PHE A 513 -11.74 11.84 3.54
C PHE A 513 -11.40 13.23 3.05
N ARG A 514 -10.35 13.30 2.22
CA ARG A 514 -9.97 14.49 1.45
C ARG A 514 -9.51 14.04 0.06
N PRO A 515 -9.55 14.92 -0.95
CA PRO A 515 -9.10 14.58 -2.29
C PRO A 515 -7.62 14.19 -2.30
N ALA A 516 -7.29 13.17 -3.09
CA ALA A 516 -5.92 12.85 -3.44
C ALA A 516 -5.32 13.98 -4.31
N PRO A 517 -4.01 14.25 -4.19
CA PRO A 517 -3.33 15.18 -5.09
C PRO A 517 -3.29 14.60 -6.50
N LEU A 518 -3.34 15.47 -7.51
CA LEU A 518 -3.12 15.06 -8.89
C LEU A 518 -1.73 14.45 -9.05
N VAL A 519 -1.61 13.46 -9.91
CA VAL A 519 -0.34 12.80 -10.21
C VAL A 519 0.11 13.21 -11.60
N LEU A 520 1.35 13.68 -11.71
CA LEU A 520 2.02 13.93 -12.97
C LEU A 520 3.10 12.87 -13.15
N ALA A 521 3.08 12.12 -14.25
CA ALA A 521 4.20 11.28 -14.64
C ALA A 521 4.93 11.79 -15.86
N VAL A 522 6.24 11.54 -15.86
CA VAL A 522 7.16 11.84 -16.93
C VAL A 522 7.83 10.54 -17.36
N ARG A 523 7.71 10.22 -18.64
CA ARG A 523 8.43 9.12 -19.28
C ARG A 523 9.67 9.64 -20.00
N GLY A 524 10.79 8.93 -19.91
CA GLY A 524 12.07 9.33 -20.52
C GLY A 524 12.99 10.13 -19.58
N ALA A 525 12.60 10.29 -18.32
CA ALA A 525 13.32 11.11 -17.34
C ALA A 525 14.64 10.47 -16.84
N LYS A 526 14.87 9.20 -17.19
CA LYS A 526 15.98 8.32 -16.77
C LYS A 526 16.17 8.34 -15.26
N PRO A 527 15.24 7.80 -14.46
CA PRO A 527 15.39 7.85 -13.02
C PRO A 527 16.65 7.08 -12.58
N SER A 528 17.37 7.63 -11.61
CA SER A 528 18.61 7.01 -11.08
C SER A 528 18.33 5.93 -10.04
N HIS A 529 18.84 4.71 -10.25
CA HIS A 529 18.55 3.54 -9.40
C HIS A 529 19.28 3.56 -8.04
N ARG A 530 19.99 4.65 -7.76
CA ARG A 530 20.75 4.85 -6.53
C ARG A 530 19.89 5.00 -5.26
N HIS A 531 18.59 5.23 -5.43
CA HIS A 531 17.62 5.38 -4.34
C HIS A 531 16.47 4.40 -4.59
N HIS A 532 16.23 3.48 -3.67
CA HIS A 532 15.18 2.45 -3.72
C HIS A 532 15.37 1.38 -4.81
N GLY A 533 16.63 1.12 -5.21
CA GLY A 533 16.98 0.22 -6.30
C GLY A 533 18.28 -0.56 -6.09
N ASP A 534 18.82 -0.59 -4.87
CA ASP A 534 20.12 -1.22 -4.59
C ASP A 534 20.10 -2.76 -4.80
N GLY A 535 18.95 -3.41 -4.64
CA GLY A 535 18.73 -4.84 -4.86
C GLY A 535 18.51 -5.27 -6.32
N LEU A 536 18.50 -4.36 -7.30
CA LEU A 536 18.15 -4.67 -8.70
C LEU A 536 19.12 -5.61 -9.43
N PHE A 537 20.35 -5.73 -8.93
CA PHE A 537 21.42 -6.49 -9.58
C PHE A 537 21.52 -7.94 -9.09
N ASN A 538 20.57 -8.41 -8.29
CA ASN A 538 20.47 -9.79 -7.84
C ASN A 538 19.05 -10.33 -8.10
N SER A 539 18.94 -11.62 -8.48
CA SER A 539 17.67 -12.29 -8.72
C SER A 539 16.80 -12.41 -7.46
N GLU A 540 17.41 -12.38 -6.27
CA GLU A 540 16.73 -12.39 -4.98
C GLU A 540 16.30 -10.98 -4.50
N GLY A 541 16.66 -9.92 -5.23
CA GLY A 541 16.32 -8.55 -4.87
C GLY A 541 17.09 -7.99 -3.66
N THR A 542 18.26 -8.56 -3.34
CA THR A 542 19.10 -8.16 -2.20
C THR A 542 20.37 -7.43 -2.64
N LEU A 543 20.88 -6.52 -1.79
CA LEU A 543 22.16 -5.85 -2.03
C LEU A 543 23.33 -6.83 -1.82
N VAL A 544 24.13 -7.07 -2.87
CA VAL A 544 25.26 -8.00 -2.83
C VAL A 544 26.45 -7.41 -2.08
N CYS A 545 26.69 -7.90 -0.87
CA CYS A 545 27.82 -7.57 0.00
C CYS A 545 28.95 -8.60 -0.14
N ARG A 546 30.18 -8.24 0.27
CA ARG A 546 31.36 -9.11 0.15
C ARG A 546 32.22 -9.13 1.41
N TYR A 547 32.94 -10.21 1.63
CA TYR A 547 34.03 -10.24 2.60
C TYR A 547 35.23 -9.41 2.09
N PRO A 548 36.04 -8.77 2.95
CA PRO A 548 37.22 -8.00 2.53
C PRO A 548 38.21 -8.77 1.67
N ARG A 549 38.41 -10.06 1.98
CA ARG A 549 39.33 -10.94 1.25
C ARG A 549 38.77 -11.39 -0.11
N ALA A 550 37.49 -11.18 -0.39
CA ALA A 550 36.88 -11.44 -1.69
C ALA A 550 37.10 -10.30 -2.70
N ALA A 551 37.53 -9.11 -2.24
CA ALA A 551 37.92 -8.02 -3.14
C ALA A 551 39.14 -8.38 -3.99
N VAL A 552 39.22 -7.86 -5.22
CA VAL A 552 40.27 -8.19 -6.20
C VAL A 552 41.61 -7.55 -5.77
N PRO A 553 42.59 -8.32 -5.23
CA PRO A 553 43.85 -7.77 -4.77
C PRO A 553 44.92 -7.76 -5.87
N ARG A 554 44.71 -8.51 -6.96
CA ARG A 554 45.64 -8.67 -8.08
C ARG A 554 44.97 -9.23 -9.33
N TYR A 555 45.63 -9.05 -10.47
CA TYR A 555 45.41 -9.86 -11.67
C TYR A 555 46.46 -10.97 -11.74
N ARG A 556 46.02 -12.24 -11.75
CA ARG A 556 46.89 -13.44 -11.68
C ARG A 556 47.92 -13.43 -12.79
N GLY A 557 49.20 -13.45 -12.41
CA GLY A 557 50.32 -13.46 -13.35
C GLY A 557 50.48 -12.15 -14.14
N VAL A 558 49.85 -11.05 -13.71
CA VAL A 558 49.92 -9.73 -14.37
C VAL A 558 50.43 -8.66 -13.41
N VAL A 559 49.65 -8.25 -12.41
CA VAL A 559 50.01 -7.15 -11.49
C VAL A 559 49.33 -7.32 -10.14
N GLU A 560 50.06 -7.05 -9.06
CA GLU A 560 49.51 -7.00 -7.70
C GLU A 560 49.16 -5.57 -7.30
N GLY A 561 48.01 -5.37 -6.65
CA GLY A 561 47.56 -4.07 -6.18
C GLY A 561 48.54 -3.42 -5.18
N SER A 562 49.22 -4.23 -4.37
CA SER A 562 50.27 -3.80 -3.44
C SER A 562 51.49 -3.18 -4.13
N ARG A 563 51.77 -3.55 -5.38
CA ARG A 563 52.88 -3.00 -6.17
C ARG A 563 52.59 -1.58 -6.65
N VAL A 564 51.34 -1.32 -7.05
CA VAL A 564 50.90 -0.01 -7.58
C VAL A 564 50.47 0.95 -6.48
N LEU A 565 49.96 0.44 -5.36
CA LEU A 565 49.61 1.22 -4.17
C LEU A 565 50.02 0.44 -2.90
N PRO A 566 51.22 0.67 -2.34
CA PRO A 566 51.71 -0.08 -1.18
C PRO A 566 51.02 0.31 0.13
N THR A 567 50.66 1.57 0.33
CA THR A 567 50.05 2.10 1.56
C THR A 567 49.27 3.39 1.25
N LEU A 568 48.28 3.73 2.08
CA LEU A 568 47.62 5.05 2.09
C LEU A 568 48.34 6.07 3.00
N GLY A 569 49.34 5.61 3.78
CA GLY A 569 50.09 6.45 4.72
C GLY A 569 49.31 6.84 5.98
N SER A 570 48.25 6.10 6.35
CA SER A 570 47.45 6.36 7.55
C SER A 570 47.00 5.06 8.24
N GLY A 571 47.18 4.99 9.55
CA GLY A 571 46.70 3.90 10.42
C GLY A 571 45.43 4.26 11.21
N ALA A 572 44.85 5.42 10.92
CA ALA A 572 43.64 5.95 11.56
C ALA A 572 42.34 5.52 10.85
N VAL A 573 42.43 4.90 9.68
CA VAL A 573 41.29 4.40 8.89
C VAL A 573 41.27 2.86 8.86
N PRO A 574 40.11 2.22 8.62
CA PRO A 574 40.05 0.76 8.47
C PRO A 574 40.97 0.24 7.37
N ALA A 575 41.59 -0.94 7.59
CA ALA A 575 42.55 -1.52 6.64
C ALA A 575 41.88 -1.88 5.30
N GLU A 576 40.60 -2.20 5.34
CA GLU A 576 39.74 -2.49 4.20
C GLU A 576 39.62 -1.31 3.21
N VAL A 577 39.83 -0.07 3.66
CA VAL A 577 39.86 1.11 2.77
C VAL A 577 40.99 0.97 1.75
N LEU A 578 42.20 0.55 2.17
CA LEU A 578 43.31 0.32 1.25
C LEU A 578 42.99 -0.82 0.26
N THR A 579 42.25 -1.83 0.70
CA THR A 579 41.80 -2.94 -0.16
C THR A 579 40.88 -2.44 -1.27
N VAL A 580 39.86 -1.65 -0.93
CA VAL A 580 38.91 -1.12 -1.94
C VAL A 580 39.58 -0.11 -2.87
N VAL A 581 40.49 0.75 -2.38
CA VAL A 581 41.23 1.70 -3.23
C VAL A 581 42.13 0.93 -4.22
N ARG A 582 42.81 -0.14 -3.79
CA ARG A 582 43.59 -1.00 -4.69
C ARG A 582 42.71 -1.67 -5.74
N GLU A 583 41.58 -2.22 -5.33
CA GLU A 583 40.61 -2.82 -6.24
C GLU A 583 40.14 -1.80 -7.28
N ALA A 584 39.76 -0.58 -6.88
CA ALA A 584 39.35 0.48 -7.79
C ALA A 584 40.44 0.87 -8.80
N VAL A 585 41.70 0.91 -8.38
CA VAL A 585 42.84 1.16 -9.29
C VAL A 585 43.02 0.04 -10.30
N LEU A 586 42.83 -1.22 -9.89
CA LEU A 586 42.94 -2.40 -10.77
C LEU A 586 41.76 -2.51 -11.75
N LEU A 587 40.55 -2.16 -11.31
CA LEU A 587 39.33 -2.21 -12.12
C LEU A 587 39.16 -0.99 -13.05
N ASN A 588 40.04 0.02 -12.96
CA ASN A 588 39.94 1.23 -13.78
C ASN A 588 40.16 0.94 -15.29
N PRO A 589 39.14 1.07 -16.15
CA PRO A 589 39.25 0.73 -17.57
C PRO A 589 40.07 1.76 -18.36
N TYR A 590 40.24 2.98 -17.83
CA TYR A 590 41.02 4.06 -18.45
C TYR A 590 42.51 3.96 -18.12
N GLY A 591 42.86 3.19 -17.09
CA GLY A 591 44.23 3.00 -16.60
C GLY A 591 44.99 1.82 -17.20
N ARG A 592 44.40 1.09 -18.15
CA ARG A 592 44.95 -0.18 -18.67
C ARG A 592 46.36 -0.06 -19.23
N GLU A 593 46.65 1.00 -19.99
CA GLU A 593 47.98 1.20 -20.57
C GLU A 593 49.04 1.46 -19.51
N TRP A 594 48.66 2.19 -18.46
CA TRP A 594 49.48 2.48 -17.30
C TRP A 594 49.73 1.22 -16.47
N LEU A 595 48.68 0.44 -16.18
CA LEU A 595 48.79 -0.85 -15.49
C LEU A 595 49.67 -1.84 -16.25
N ALA A 596 49.53 -1.92 -17.58
CA ALA A 596 50.38 -2.77 -18.42
C ALA A 596 51.84 -2.33 -18.39
N ALA A 597 52.11 -1.03 -18.34
CA ALA A 597 53.47 -0.50 -18.19
C ALA A 597 54.04 -0.80 -16.79
N ALA A 598 53.24 -0.63 -15.73
CA ALA A 598 53.64 -0.93 -14.35
C ALA A 598 53.92 -2.43 -14.14
N ALA A 599 53.18 -3.30 -14.84
CA ALA A 599 53.31 -4.75 -14.82
C ALA A 599 54.53 -5.28 -15.59
N ALA A 600 55.14 -4.51 -16.50
CA ALA A 600 56.23 -4.95 -17.39
C ALA A 600 57.63 -4.48 -16.88
N PRO A 601 58.30 -5.22 -15.99
CA PRO A 601 59.54 -4.76 -15.32
C PRO A 601 60.75 -4.56 -16.25
N SER A 602 60.78 -5.14 -17.45
CA SER A 602 61.91 -5.06 -18.39
C SER A 602 61.72 -4.02 -19.52
N GLY A 603 60.59 -3.31 -19.55
CA GLY A 603 60.27 -2.37 -20.64
C GLY A 603 60.10 -3.03 -22.02
N ASP A 604 60.03 -4.37 -22.08
CA ASP A 604 59.85 -5.14 -23.31
C ASP A 604 58.47 -4.82 -23.93
N PRO A 605 58.42 -4.25 -25.14
CA PRO A 605 57.18 -3.92 -25.82
C PRO A 605 56.27 -5.13 -26.06
N GLY A 606 56.84 -6.32 -26.28
CA GLY A 606 56.09 -7.55 -26.53
C GLY A 606 55.35 -8.05 -25.29
N VAL A 607 56.01 -8.01 -24.13
CA VAL A 607 55.39 -8.37 -22.83
C VAL A 607 54.32 -7.35 -22.46
N ARG A 608 54.60 -6.05 -22.64
CA ARG A 608 53.61 -4.98 -22.39
C ARG A 608 52.37 -5.15 -23.26
N ALA A 609 52.54 -5.47 -24.55
CA ALA A 609 51.42 -5.73 -25.45
C ALA A 609 50.59 -6.95 -25.00
N ALA A 610 51.23 -8.06 -24.65
CA ALA A 610 50.53 -9.25 -24.17
C ALA A 610 49.76 -9.02 -22.86
N VAL A 611 50.36 -8.29 -21.91
CA VAL A 611 49.69 -7.88 -20.66
C VAL A 611 48.49 -6.98 -20.97
N LYS A 612 48.68 -5.98 -21.84
CA LYS A 612 47.59 -5.07 -22.24
C LYS A 612 46.42 -5.85 -22.84
N THR A 613 46.66 -6.81 -23.74
CA THR A 613 45.60 -7.64 -24.33
C THR A 613 44.81 -8.42 -23.28
N ARG A 614 45.48 -8.94 -22.24
CA ARG A 614 44.80 -9.64 -21.14
C ARG A 614 43.94 -8.70 -20.29
N LEU A 615 44.46 -7.51 -19.99
CA LEU A 615 43.70 -6.48 -19.27
C LEU A 615 42.52 -5.97 -20.11
N ASP A 616 42.70 -5.79 -21.43
CA ASP A 616 41.64 -5.41 -22.35
C ASP A 616 40.51 -6.46 -22.36
N ALA A 617 40.86 -7.75 -22.41
CA ALA A 617 39.88 -8.84 -22.35
C ALA A 617 39.12 -8.87 -21.02
N GLU A 618 39.81 -8.63 -19.90
CA GLU A 618 39.16 -8.55 -18.58
C GLU A 618 38.23 -7.33 -18.47
N MET A 619 38.59 -6.17 -19.06
CA MET A 619 37.68 -5.01 -19.08
C MET A 619 36.45 -5.26 -19.97
N VAL A 620 36.61 -5.89 -21.13
CA VAL A 620 35.44 -6.30 -21.96
C VAL A 620 34.54 -7.29 -21.21
N ARG A 621 35.10 -8.06 -20.27
CA ARG A 621 34.33 -8.97 -19.40
C ARG A 621 33.54 -8.23 -18.32
N LEU A 622 34.04 -7.11 -17.81
CA LEU A 622 33.50 -6.41 -16.63
C LEU A 622 32.64 -5.19 -16.96
N PHE A 623 32.73 -4.70 -18.21
CA PHE A 623 32.04 -3.52 -18.68
C PHE A 623 31.19 -3.87 -19.91
N GLY A 624 29.95 -3.43 -19.90
CA GLY A 624 28.99 -3.63 -21.00
C GLY A 624 29.33 -2.80 -22.25
N SER A 625 28.49 -2.90 -23.28
CA SER A 625 28.67 -2.26 -24.59
C SER A 625 28.67 -0.73 -24.52
N GLU A 626 27.94 -0.16 -23.56
CA GLU A 626 27.93 1.28 -23.28
C GLU A 626 29.09 1.75 -22.39
N GLY A 627 30.00 0.84 -22.03
CA GLY A 627 31.12 1.12 -21.13
C GLY A 627 30.71 1.29 -19.67
N ARG A 628 29.49 0.89 -19.28
CA ARG A 628 29.02 0.84 -17.88
C ARG A 628 29.51 -0.44 -17.21
N TYR A 629 29.86 -0.34 -15.94
CA TYR A 629 30.26 -1.50 -15.14
C TYR A 629 29.04 -2.37 -14.80
N ASP A 630 29.06 -3.63 -15.19
CA ASP A 630 28.01 -4.62 -14.90
C ASP A 630 28.53 -5.81 -14.08
N GLY A 631 29.84 -5.92 -13.90
CA GLY A 631 30.49 -6.99 -13.14
C GLY A 631 30.46 -8.37 -13.83
N THR A 632 29.79 -8.49 -14.99
CA THR A 632 29.50 -9.75 -15.69
C THR A 632 29.45 -9.56 -17.21
N SER A 633 30.09 -10.45 -17.98
CA SER A 633 30.24 -10.28 -19.43
C SER A 633 28.99 -10.63 -20.23
N HIS A 634 27.97 -9.76 -20.27
CA HIS A 634 26.82 -9.95 -21.16
C HIS A 634 27.13 -9.65 -22.64
N VAL A 635 28.32 -9.13 -22.97
CA VAL A 635 28.62 -8.61 -24.32
C VAL A 635 29.70 -9.42 -25.03
N ALA A 636 29.29 -10.47 -25.73
CA ALA A 636 30.03 -11.02 -26.87
C ALA A 636 29.16 -11.48 -28.04
N PHE A 637 27.84 -11.27 -28.01
CA PHE A 637 26.95 -11.66 -29.12
C PHE A 637 25.95 -10.55 -29.46
N VAL A 638 26.30 -9.79 -30.51
CA VAL A 638 25.43 -9.09 -31.49
C VAL A 638 24.10 -8.54 -30.98
N GLU A 639 23.96 -7.21 -30.94
CA GLU A 639 22.65 -6.55 -31.12
C GLU A 639 22.06 -6.98 -32.48
N PRO A 640 20.94 -7.72 -32.55
CA PRO A 640 20.29 -7.94 -33.81
C PRO A 640 19.52 -6.68 -34.19
N LYS A 641 19.89 -6.08 -35.33
CA LYS A 641 18.96 -5.27 -36.11
C LYS A 641 17.67 -6.08 -36.33
N ALA A 642 16.56 -5.52 -35.84
CA ALA A 642 15.18 -5.81 -36.24
C ALA A 642 14.85 -7.30 -36.47
N ALA A 643 14.44 -8.02 -35.41
CA ALA A 643 13.71 -9.29 -35.52
C ALA A 643 12.22 -9.07 -35.22
N SER A 644 11.37 -9.67 -36.05
CA SER A 644 9.95 -9.33 -36.20
C SER A 644 8.99 -10.01 -35.22
N THR A 645 9.43 -10.53 -34.08
CA THR A 645 8.58 -10.95 -32.95
C THR A 645 9.43 -11.36 -31.73
N TRP A 646 9.10 -10.86 -30.54
CA TRP A 646 9.92 -10.99 -29.31
C TRP A 646 9.67 -12.26 -28.47
N ARG A 647 8.71 -13.11 -28.87
CA ARG A 647 8.26 -14.30 -28.11
C ARG A 647 9.26 -15.46 -27.98
N GLU A 648 10.28 -15.54 -28.83
CA GLU A 648 11.21 -16.69 -28.85
C GLU A 648 12.55 -16.39 -28.16
N VAL A 649 12.74 -15.17 -27.63
CA VAL A 649 14.07 -14.63 -27.31
C VAL A 649 14.32 -14.40 -25.81
N GLY A 650 13.31 -14.37 -24.93
CA GLY A 650 13.51 -14.01 -23.51
C GLY A 650 14.10 -15.11 -22.62
N ALA A 651 13.32 -16.15 -22.29
CA ALA A 651 13.69 -17.10 -21.24
C ALA A 651 14.82 -18.09 -21.62
N GLN A 652 14.93 -18.50 -22.89
CA GLN A 652 16.04 -19.35 -23.35
C GLN A 652 17.36 -18.58 -23.52
N ARG A 653 17.30 -17.26 -23.73
CA ARG A 653 18.48 -16.43 -23.98
C ARG A 653 19.15 -15.99 -22.67
N VAL A 654 18.39 -15.61 -21.64
CA VAL A 654 18.93 -15.30 -20.29
C VAL A 654 19.68 -16.50 -19.71
N ALA A 655 19.11 -17.70 -19.76
CA ALA A 655 19.77 -18.92 -19.27
C ALA A 655 21.04 -19.29 -20.07
N LEU A 656 21.07 -19.00 -21.37
CA LEU A 656 22.25 -19.21 -22.22
C LEU A 656 23.32 -18.15 -21.96
N GLU A 657 22.94 -16.88 -21.81
CA GLU A 657 23.82 -15.76 -21.49
C GLU A 657 24.46 -15.94 -20.10
N GLU A 658 23.72 -16.41 -19.11
CA GLU A 658 24.25 -16.79 -17.78
C GLU A 658 25.25 -17.95 -17.87
N GLN A 659 24.95 -18.99 -18.66
CA GLN A 659 25.88 -20.10 -18.88
C GLN A 659 27.16 -19.65 -19.57
N ILE A 660 27.06 -18.80 -20.61
CA ILE A 660 28.21 -18.25 -21.32
C ILE A 660 29.04 -17.37 -20.38
N SER A 661 28.39 -16.48 -19.63
CA SER A 661 29.05 -15.62 -18.65
C SER A 661 29.78 -16.43 -17.57
N ALA A 662 29.17 -17.52 -17.07
CA ALA A 662 29.82 -18.41 -16.11
C ALA A 662 31.07 -19.11 -16.71
N VAL A 663 31.03 -19.51 -17.99
CA VAL A 663 32.18 -20.10 -18.68
C VAL A 663 33.28 -19.07 -18.90
N ILE A 664 32.95 -17.84 -19.30
CA ILE A 664 33.92 -16.74 -19.49
C ILE A 664 34.52 -16.32 -18.14
N ALA A 665 33.73 -16.29 -17.06
CA ALA A 665 34.21 -16.01 -15.71
C ALA A 665 35.26 -17.04 -15.24
N GLY A 666 35.18 -18.30 -15.68
CA GLY A 666 36.21 -19.31 -15.43
C GLY A 666 37.58 -18.98 -16.05
N ALA A 667 37.63 -18.10 -17.05
CA ALA A 667 38.86 -17.60 -17.68
C ALA A 667 39.33 -16.24 -17.14
N ALA A 668 38.64 -15.69 -16.13
CA ALA A 668 38.98 -14.40 -15.54
C ALA A 668 40.38 -14.42 -14.92
N ILE A 669 41.13 -13.34 -15.15
CA ILE A 669 42.44 -13.14 -14.53
C ILE A 669 42.35 -12.40 -13.19
N ALA A 670 41.21 -11.78 -12.88
CA ALA A 670 40.95 -11.17 -11.58
C ALA A 670 40.96 -12.24 -10.48
N ASP A 671 41.78 -12.04 -9.44
CA ASP A 671 41.86 -12.97 -8.31
C ASP A 671 40.87 -12.55 -7.23
N GLY A 672 39.60 -12.97 -7.30
CA GLY A 672 38.57 -12.56 -6.35
C GLY A 672 37.20 -12.45 -7.00
N GLN A 673 36.23 -11.92 -6.26
CA GLN A 673 34.88 -11.66 -6.76
C GLN A 673 34.76 -10.20 -7.20
N PRO A 674 34.24 -9.89 -8.40
CA PRO A 674 33.98 -8.51 -8.80
C PRO A 674 32.98 -7.82 -7.84
N PRO A 675 33.10 -6.50 -7.60
CA PRO A 675 32.12 -5.75 -6.83
C PRO A 675 30.72 -5.78 -7.46
N SER A 676 29.70 -5.54 -6.62
CA SER A 676 28.35 -5.23 -7.11
C SER A 676 28.39 -4.03 -8.06
N PRO A 677 27.56 -3.99 -9.12
CA PRO A 677 27.41 -2.83 -9.99
C PRO A 677 27.12 -1.52 -9.25
N VAL A 678 26.52 -1.59 -8.06
CA VAL A 678 26.27 -0.43 -7.19
C VAL A 678 27.58 0.22 -6.72
N ALA A 679 28.65 -0.55 -6.50
CA ALA A 679 29.90 -0.03 -5.93
C ALA A 679 30.82 0.66 -6.94
N ILE A 680 30.63 0.45 -8.26
CA ILE A 680 31.50 1.01 -9.29
C ILE A 680 30.69 1.82 -10.29
N THR A 681 30.97 3.11 -10.34
CA THR A 681 30.37 4.04 -11.30
C THR A 681 31.42 4.45 -12.33
N THR A 682 31.11 4.26 -13.61
CA THR A 682 31.91 4.85 -14.70
C THR A 682 31.46 6.29 -14.93
N TRP A 683 32.40 7.23 -14.88
CA TRP A 683 32.06 8.65 -14.91
C TRP A 683 31.38 9.06 -16.21
N ARG A 684 30.25 9.73 -16.04
CA ARG A 684 29.52 10.57 -17.00
C ARG A 684 28.96 11.73 -16.19
N GLN A 685 28.67 12.87 -16.81
CA GLN A 685 28.04 13.97 -16.09
C GLN A 685 26.71 13.46 -15.50
N PRO A 686 26.55 13.45 -14.17
CA PRO A 686 25.45 12.73 -13.54
C PRO A 686 24.13 13.47 -13.76
N TRP A 687 23.06 12.69 -13.93
CA TRP A 687 21.68 13.16 -13.91
C TRP A 687 20.86 12.26 -12.97
N VAL A 688 20.37 12.85 -11.88
CA VAL A 688 19.67 12.13 -10.81
C VAL A 688 18.44 12.95 -10.42
N PRO A 689 17.31 12.85 -11.14
CA PRO A 689 16.13 13.67 -10.86
C PRO A 689 15.58 13.33 -9.47
N VAL A 690 15.39 14.36 -8.63
CA VAL A 690 14.86 14.22 -7.25
C VAL A 690 13.59 15.05 -7.07
N TRP A 691 13.53 16.24 -7.68
CA TRP A 691 12.41 17.16 -7.51
C TRP A 691 11.76 17.49 -8.86
N LEU A 692 10.46 17.71 -8.82
CA LEU A 692 9.65 18.22 -9.91
C LEU A 692 9.02 19.53 -9.46
N GLU A 693 9.36 20.60 -10.15
CA GLU A 693 8.72 21.90 -9.97
C GLU A 693 7.63 22.07 -11.01
N TRP A 694 6.51 22.64 -10.58
CA TRP A 694 5.31 22.78 -11.39
C TRP A 694 4.70 24.17 -11.22
N ARG A 695 4.14 24.68 -12.31
CA ARG A 695 3.26 25.87 -12.33
C ARG A 695 1.97 25.49 -13.00
N VAL A 696 0.86 25.73 -12.32
CA VAL A 696 -0.48 25.42 -12.83
C VAL A 696 -1.42 26.60 -12.64
N THR A 697 -2.34 26.77 -13.59
CA THR A 697 -3.44 27.71 -13.50
C THR A 697 -4.72 26.94 -13.21
N VAL A 698 -5.34 27.21 -12.06
CA VAL A 698 -6.62 26.62 -11.68
C VAL A 698 -7.73 27.61 -12.01
N THR A 699 -8.71 27.16 -12.81
CA THR A 699 -9.89 27.94 -13.20
C THR A 699 -11.14 27.17 -12.80
N GLY A 700 -11.96 27.69 -11.88
CA GLY A 700 -13.13 26.96 -11.41
C GLY A 700 -14.12 27.80 -10.64
N THR A 701 -15.13 27.16 -10.08
CA THR A 701 -16.13 27.78 -9.21
C THR A 701 -16.12 27.13 -7.83
N ALA A 702 -16.50 27.89 -6.82
CA ALA A 702 -16.58 27.43 -5.43
C ALA A 702 -18.00 26.96 -5.04
N THR A 703 -18.81 26.57 -6.02
CA THR A 703 -20.23 26.22 -5.85
C THR A 703 -20.54 24.89 -6.54
N MET A 704 -21.59 24.19 -6.09
CA MET A 704 -22.09 22.97 -6.75
C MET A 704 -22.90 23.25 -8.02
N ARG A 705 -23.21 24.52 -8.33
CA ARG A 705 -23.98 24.89 -9.54
C ARG A 705 -23.28 24.46 -10.83
N GLY A 706 -24.04 23.81 -11.71
CA GLY A 706 -23.56 23.29 -12.99
C GLY A 706 -22.85 21.95 -12.92
N TRP A 707 -23.03 21.23 -11.82
CA TRP A 707 -22.57 19.86 -11.66
C TRP A 707 -23.75 18.98 -11.22
N GLU A 708 -23.85 17.80 -11.82
CA GLU A 708 -24.82 16.77 -11.44
C GLU A 708 -24.11 15.46 -11.10
N LEU A 709 -24.70 14.66 -10.22
CA LEU A 709 -24.19 13.31 -9.95
C LEU A 709 -24.49 12.41 -11.18
N ALA A 710 -23.49 11.78 -11.76
CA ALA A 710 -23.62 10.83 -12.86
C ALA A 710 -22.89 9.53 -12.49
N GLY A 711 -23.66 8.46 -12.28
CA GLY A 711 -23.12 7.17 -11.81
C GLY A 711 -22.44 7.28 -10.44
N HIS A 712 -21.11 7.24 -10.41
CA HIS A 712 -20.32 7.25 -9.18
C HIS A 712 -19.86 8.65 -8.75
N ASP A 713 -19.83 9.63 -9.67
CA ASP A 713 -19.13 10.89 -9.50
C ASP A 713 -19.83 12.07 -10.21
N LEU A 714 -19.28 13.27 -10.13
CA LEU A 714 -19.91 14.50 -10.61
C LEU A 714 -19.47 14.86 -12.04
N GLU A 715 -20.44 15.16 -12.90
CA GLU A 715 -20.25 15.59 -14.28
C GLU A 715 -20.80 17.01 -14.51
N PRO A 716 -20.22 17.78 -15.45
CA PRO A 716 -20.69 19.13 -15.74
C PRO A 716 -22.04 19.07 -16.47
N GLU A 717 -22.97 19.91 -16.04
CA GLU A 717 -24.25 20.08 -16.69
C GLU A 717 -24.06 20.92 -17.99
N PRO A 718 -24.44 20.39 -19.17
CA PRO A 718 -24.06 20.96 -20.47
C PRO A 718 -24.58 22.39 -20.77
N ASP A 719 -25.55 22.90 -20.00
CA ASP A 719 -26.20 24.21 -20.21
C ASP A 719 -26.19 25.13 -18.97
N ALA A 720 -25.43 24.79 -17.92
CA ALA A 720 -25.46 25.56 -16.68
C ALA A 720 -24.72 26.91 -16.80
N ALA A 721 -25.33 27.97 -16.25
CA ALA A 721 -24.68 29.27 -16.16
C ALA A 721 -23.47 29.18 -15.22
N PRO A 722 -22.25 29.58 -15.67
CA PRO A 722 -21.07 29.49 -14.83
C PRO A 722 -21.23 30.35 -13.59
N GLY A 723 -20.96 29.77 -12.42
CA GLY A 723 -20.85 30.50 -11.17
C GLY A 723 -19.73 31.55 -11.21
N THR A 724 -19.45 32.21 -10.08
CA THR A 724 -18.31 33.13 -10.00
C THR A 724 -17.01 32.36 -10.25
N VAL A 725 -16.38 32.64 -11.39
CA VAL A 725 -15.14 31.98 -11.80
C VAL A 725 -13.97 32.54 -10.99
N LEU A 726 -13.26 31.66 -10.33
CA LEU A 726 -12.00 31.88 -9.64
C LEU A 726 -10.85 31.41 -10.54
N VAL A 727 -9.87 32.27 -10.76
CA VAL A 727 -8.62 31.93 -11.43
C VAL A 727 -7.47 32.13 -10.44
N ARG A 728 -6.65 31.09 -10.25
CA ARG A 728 -5.46 31.14 -9.39
C ARG A 728 -4.28 30.48 -10.08
N GLU A 729 -3.18 31.22 -10.16
CA GLU A 729 -1.88 30.67 -10.54
C GLU A 729 -1.17 30.16 -9.29
N LEU A 730 -0.76 28.89 -9.32
CA LEU A 730 -0.17 28.20 -8.20
C LEU A 730 1.15 27.57 -8.64
N THR A 731 2.13 27.58 -7.74
CA THR A 731 3.45 27.01 -8.00
C THR A 731 3.87 26.12 -6.86
N GLY A 732 4.62 25.06 -7.16
CA GLY A 732 5.10 24.16 -6.14
C GLY A 732 6.30 23.35 -6.58
N ARG A 733 6.81 22.58 -5.63
CA ARG A 733 7.87 21.59 -5.81
C ARG A 733 7.37 20.30 -5.18
N ALA A 734 7.58 19.19 -5.86
CA ALA A 734 7.18 17.86 -5.43
C ALA A 734 8.36 16.90 -5.56
N LEU A 735 8.34 15.82 -4.78
CA LEU A 735 9.34 14.77 -4.89
C LEU A 735 9.01 13.85 -6.06
N VAL A 736 10.05 13.44 -6.76
CA VAL A 736 9.95 12.48 -7.85
C VAL A 736 10.05 11.08 -7.27
N GLY A 737 8.98 10.30 -7.42
CA GLY A 737 8.89 8.91 -7.02
C GLY A 737 8.88 7.94 -8.21
N ARG A 738 9.17 6.67 -7.93
CA ARG A 738 9.10 5.54 -8.88
C ARG A 738 7.93 4.60 -8.61
N GLY A 739 7.08 4.93 -7.64
CA GLY A 739 6.03 4.04 -7.13
C GLY A 739 5.10 3.53 -8.23
N VAL A 740 4.83 4.34 -9.26
CA VAL A 740 4.01 3.95 -10.41
C VAL A 740 4.64 2.79 -11.19
N GLY A 741 5.91 2.91 -11.58
CA GLY A 741 6.63 1.86 -12.32
C GLY A 741 6.78 0.58 -11.50
N GLU A 742 7.04 0.71 -10.19
CA GLU A 742 7.13 -0.45 -9.28
C GLU A 742 5.78 -1.14 -9.08
N THR A 743 4.69 -0.38 -8.93
CA THR A 743 3.34 -0.92 -8.76
C THR A 743 2.91 -1.67 -10.01
N LEU A 744 3.13 -1.10 -11.19
CA LEU A 744 2.84 -1.75 -12.46
C LEU A 744 3.67 -3.04 -12.63
N ARG A 745 4.97 -3.00 -12.33
CA ARG A 745 5.84 -4.19 -12.35
C ARG A 745 5.35 -5.27 -11.38
N ALA A 746 4.99 -4.90 -10.16
CA ALA A 746 4.47 -5.82 -9.16
C ALA A 746 3.13 -6.45 -9.60
N ALA A 747 2.23 -5.67 -10.20
CA ALA A 747 0.96 -6.15 -10.73
C ALA A 747 1.18 -7.15 -11.88
N VAL A 748 2.09 -6.86 -12.82
CA VAL A 748 2.50 -7.78 -13.90
C VAL A 748 3.07 -9.07 -13.33
N GLN A 749 3.99 -9.00 -12.37
CA GLN A 749 4.57 -10.20 -11.75
C GLN A 749 3.52 -11.04 -11.00
N ALA A 750 2.63 -10.39 -10.24
CA ALA A 750 1.54 -11.07 -9.54
C ALA A 750 0.58 -11.76 -10.50
N TRP A 751 0.23 -11.10 -11.62
CA TRP A 751 -0.60 -11.69 -12.65
C TRP A 751 0.06 -12.90 -13.32
N LEU A 752 1.33 -12.77 -13.74
CA LEU A 752 2.09 -13.88 -14.33
C LEU A 752 2.19 -15.08 -13.38
N ALA A 753 2.41 -14.84 -12.08
CA ALA A 753 2.40 -15.89 -11.06
C ALA A 753 1.02 -16.56 -10.94
N SER A 754 -0.06 -15.76 -11.00
CA SER A 754 -1.43 -16.29 -10.95
C SER A 754 -1.79 -17.12 -12.19
N GLU A 755 -1.33 -16.71 -13.38
CA GLU A 755 -1.53 -17.47 -14.63
C GLU A 755 -0.70 -18.75 -14.64
N ALA A 756 0.55 -18.71 -14.18
CA ALA A 756 1.36 -19.92 -14.01
C ALA A 756 0.67 -20.93 -13.10
N GLN A 757 0.03 -20.49 -12.01
CA GLN A 757 -0.76 -21.36 -11.12
C GLN A 757 -2.03 -21.91 -11.79
N ARG A 758 -2.71 -21.10 -12.62
CA ARG A 758 -3.90 -21.53 -13.38
C ARG A 758 -3.57 -22.58 -14.44
N GLN A 759 -2.42 -22.48 -15.10
CA GLN A 759 -1.94 -23.46 -16.08
C GLN A 759 -1.68 -24.85 -15.48
N VAL A 760 -1.46 -24.96 -14.16
CA VAL A 760 -1.32 -26.24 -13.44
C VAL A 760 -2.69 -26.94 -13.25
N THR A 761 -3.81 -26.24 -13.43
CA THR A 761 -5.17 -26.81 -13.31
C THR A 761 -5.76 -27.06 -14.72
N PRO A 762 -5.97 -28.32 -15.14
CA PRO A 762 -6.56 -28.61 -16.45
C PRO A 762 -8.05 -28.22 -16.44
N GLY A 763 -8.46 -27.22 -17.23
CA GLY A 763 -9.89 -27.08 -17.58
C GLY A 763 -10.47 -25.67 -17.75
N ARG A 764 -9.75 -24.58 -17.52
CA ARG A 764 -10.27 -23.22 -17.81
C ARG A 764 -9.18 -22.29 -18.33
N THR A 765 -8.95 -22.33 -19.64
CA THR A 765 -8.32 -21.22 -20.36
C THR A 765 -9.44 -20.41 -21.01
N ALA A 766 -9.77 -19.26 -20.43
CA ALA A 766 -10.66 -18.28 -21.04
C ALA A 766 -9.92 -16.95 -21.18
N TYR A 767 -10.12 -16.32 -22.33
CA TYR A 767 -9.61 -15.03 -22.83
C TYR A 767 -8.25 -15.06 -23.52
N GLY A 768 -8.31 -14.95 -24.85
CA GLY A 768 -7.17 -14.70 -25.76
C GLY A 768 -6.55 -13.31 -25.63
N GLN A 769 -6.58 -12.71 -24.44
CA GLN A 769 -5.99 -11.41 -24.13
C GLN A 769 -4.61 -11.50 -23.48
N GLY A 770 -4.11 -12.71 -23.21
CA GLY A 770 -2.77 -12.93 -22.67
C GLY A 770 -1.66 -12.29 -23.51
N SER A 771 -1.85 -12.04 -24.81
CA SER A 771 -0.81 -11.40 -25.64
C SER A 771 -0.54 -9.94 -25.32
N ALA A 772 -1.54 -9.14 -24.94
CA ALA A 772 -1.35 -7.70 -24.69
C ALA A 772 -0.66 -7.45 -23.34
N ILE A 773 -1.08 -8.17 -22.30
CA ILE A 773 -0.46 -8.09 -20.97
C ILE A 773 0.94 -8.73 -20.98
N GLN A 774 1.15 -9.78 -21.78
CA GLN A 774 2.46 -10.39 -21.94
C GLN A 774 3.41 -9.53 -22.79
N GLN A 775 2.89 -8.73 -23.72
CA GLN A 775 3.66 -7.64 -24.36
C GLN A 775 4.02 -6.52 -23.38
N LEU A 776 3.16 -6.23 -22.39
CA LEU A 776 3.50 -5.34 -21.27
C LEU A 776 4.57 -5.95 -20.35
N ALA A 777 4.56 -7.27 -20.16
CA ALA A 777 5.57 -8.00 -19.40
C ALA A 777 6.92 -8.10 -20.12
N ASP A 778 6.91 -8.09 -21.46
CA ASP A 778 8.12 -8.04 -22.30
C ASP A 778 8.82 -6.66 -22.21
N LEU A 779 8.20 -5.64 -21.58
CA LEU A 779 8.84 -4.37 -21.19
C LEU A 779 9.68 -4.53 -19.91
N ASP A 780 10.38 -5.65 -19.74
CA ASP A 780 11.13 -6.08 -18.54
C ASP A 780 12.27 -5.14 -18.11
N HIS A 781 12.50 -4.04 -18.85
CA HIS A 781 13.30 -2.91 -18.38
C HIS A 781 12.47 -2.01 -17.46
N PRO A 782 13.07 -1.38 -16.43
CA PRO A 782 12.33 -0.43 -15.61
C PRO A 782 11.70 0.59 -16.56
N LEU A 783 10.37 0.64 -16.60
CA LEU A 783 9.65 1.70 -17.29
C LEU A 783 10.32 2.98 -16.84
N ASP A 784 10.94 3.70 -17.78
CA ASP A 784 11.58 4.99 -17.54
C ASP A 784 10.47 5.99 -17.26
N LEU A 785 9.79 5.80 -16.14
CA LEU A 785 8.56 6.44 -15.73
C LEU A 785 8.78 6.91 -14.31
N VAL A 786 8.72 8.22 -14.14
CA VAL A 786 8.72 8.85 -12.83
C VAL A 786 7.40 9.53 -12.60
N SER A 787 6.97 9.63 -11.34
CA SER A 787 5.72 10.27 -10.95
C SER A 787 5.96 11.22 -9.81
N ALA A 788 5.29 12.37 -9.82
CA ALA A 788 5.22 13.28 -8.69
C ALA A 788 3.75 13.62 -8.41
N SER A 789 3.36 13.57 -7.14
CA SER A 789 2.11 14.17 -6.67
C SER A 789 2.25 15.68 -6.70
N LEU A 790 1.27 16.41 -7.25
CA LEU A 790 1.18 17.87 -7.17
C LEU A 790 0.71 18.32 -5.78
N ASP A 791 1.40 17.80 -4.74
CA ASP A 791 1.22 18.21 -3.36
C ASP A 791 1.45 19.71 -3.24
N GLY A 792 0.62 20.40 -2.44
CA GLY A 792 0.64 21.85 -2.33
C GLY A 792 -0.48 22.54 -3.10
N LEU A 793 -1.03 21.92 -4.15
CA LEU A 793 -2.16 22.47 -4.90
C LEU A 793 -3.37 22.70 -3.99
N ARG A 794 -3.77 21.66 -3.25
CA ARG A 794 -4.86 21.70 -2.28
C ARG A 794 -4.56 22.63 -1.11
N GLU A 795 -3.35 22.58 -0.57
CA GLU A 795 -2.90 23.41 0.55
C GLU A 795 -3.00 24.90 0.19
N GLN A 796 -2.49 25.30 -0.97
CA GLN A 796 -2.54 26.70 -1.42
C GLN A 796 -3.98 27.17 -1.70
N LEU A 797 -4.85 26.29 -2.19
CA LEU A 797 -6.29 26.59 -2.35
C LEU A 797 -7.00 26.78 -0.99
N LEU A 798 -6.57 26.07 0.06
CA LEU A 798 -6.98 26.31 1.45
C LEU A 798 -6.27 27.52 2.10
N GLY A 799 -5.42 28.23 1.36
CA GLY A 799 -4.66 29.38 1.83
C GLY A 799 -3.51 29.03 2.78
N ILE A 800 -3.07 27.77 2.78
CA ILE A 800 -1.92 27.26 3.55
C ILE A 800 -0.65 27.48 2.73
N ASP A 801 0.37 28.03 3.37
CA ASP A 801 1.65 28.35 2.72
C ASP A 801 2.43 27.06 2.41
N PHE A 802 2.78 26.87 1.14
CA PHE A 802 3.46 25.67 0.65
C PHE A 802 4.60 26.03 -0.29
N VAL A 803 5.81 25.51 -0.01
CA VAL A 803 6.98 25.57 -0.89
C VAL A 803 7.74 24.26 -0.76
N GLY A 804 7.44 23.26 -1.61
CA GLY A 804 7.99 21.91 -1.47
C GLY A 804 7.37 21.10 -0.34
N VAL A 805 7.21 21.74 0.80
CA VAL A 805 6.53 21.25 1.99
C VAL A 805 5.68 22.37 2.61
N VAL A 806 4.75 21.98 3.48
CA VAL A 806 3.91 22.92 4.23
C VAL A 806 4.77 23.71 5.22
N LYS A 807 4.71 25.03 5.14
CA LYS A 807 5.42 25.91 6.08
C LYS A 807 4.78 25.82 7.46
N ARG A 808 5.60 25.67 8.50
CA ARG A 808 5.12 25.51 9.89
C ARG A 808 5.73 26.56 10.82
N LYS A 809 4.94 26.97 11.81
CA LYS A 809 5.34 27.86 12.91
C LYS A 809 4.76 27.31 14.21
N ASP A 810 5.59 27.12 15.22
CA ASP A 810 5.22 26.47 16.49
C ASP A 810 4.59 25.08 16.30
N GLY A 811 5.03 24.33 15.28
CA GLY A 811 4.55 22.99 14.93
C GLY A 811 3.25 22.93 14.12
N LYS A 812 2.54 24.06 13.95
CA LYS A 812 1.31 24.17 13.16
C LYS A 812 1.57 24.74 11.76
N PRO A 813 0.82 24.34 10.72
CA PRO A 813 0.90 24.96 9.40
C PRO A 813 0.54 26.45 9.44
N VAL A 814 1.20 27.26 8.61
CA VAL A 814 0.90 28.69 8.46
C VAL A 814 -0.10 28.89 7.33
N ALA A 815 -1.12 29.71 7.55
CA ALA A 815 -2.07 30.11 6.53
C ALA A 815 -2.03 31.63 6.30
N GLY A 816 -1.58 32.05 5.12
CA GLY A 816 -1.52 33.45 4.71
C GLY A 816 -2.80 33.99 4.05
N ALA A 817 -3.72 33.12 3.61
CA ALA A 817 -4.92 33.51 2.86
C ALA A 817 -6.20 32.78 3.32
N LEU A 818 -7.36 33.31 2.92
CA LEU A 818 -8.65 32.67 3.16
C LEU A 818 -8.82 31.40 2.30
N PRO A 819 -9.44 30.34 2.85
CA PRO A 819 -9.59 29.07 2.16
C PRO A 819 -10.70 29.10 1.10
N VAL A 820 -10.55 28.28 0.07
CA VAL A 820 -11.61 27.89 -0.87
C VAL A 820 -11.98 26.44 -0.55
N PRO A 821 -12.99 26.19 0.30
CA PRO A 821 -13.23 24.85 0.84
C PRO A 821 -13.87 23.87 -0.14
N LEU A 822 -14.54 24.38 -1.18
CA LEU A 822 -15.12 23.63 -2.30
C LEU A 822 -14.57 24.22 -3.59
N LEU A 823 -14.12 23.38 -4.52
CA LEU A 823 -13.70 23.82 -5.84
C LEU A 823 -14.02 22.73 -6.89
N GLY A 824 -14.64 23.14 -7.99
CA GLY A 824 -14.75 22.36 -9.24
C GLY A 824 -14.46 23.24 -10.45
N GLY A 825 -13.83 22.70 -11.49
CA GLY A 825 -13.42 23.46 -12.67
C GLY A 825 -12.37 22.72 -13.50
N THR A 826 -11.28 23.39 -13.84
CA THR A 826 -10.15 22.85 -14.60
C THR A 826 -8.81 23.32 -14.02
N VAL A 827 -7.76 22.55 -14.28
CA VAL A 827 -6.38 22.92 -14.02
C VAL A 827 -5.60 22.82 -15.33
N ARG A 828 -4.83 23.86 -15.64
CA ARG A 828 -3.95 23.91 -16.81
C ARG A 828 -2.49 23.87 -16.36
N VAL A 829 -1.70 22.98 -16.94
CA VAL A 829 -0.26 22.89 -16.67
C VAL A 829 0.48 23.92 -17.53
N GLU A 830 1.13 24.88 -16.89
CA GLU A 830 1.85 25.96 -17.59
C GLU A 830 3.33 25.62 -17.80
N GLU A 831 4.02 25.23 -16.74
CA GLU A 831 5.46 24.93 -16.76
C GLU A 831 5.79 23.73 -15.85
N VAL A 832 6.73 22.90 -16.28
CA VAL A 832 7.28 21.79 -15.50
C VAL A 832 8.80 21.79 -15.63
N ARG A 833 9.50 21.63 -14.50
CA ARG A 833 10.97 21.58 -14.43
C ARG A 833 11.44 20.46 -13.52
N LEU A 834 12.28 19.57 -14.03
CA LEU A 834 12.95 18.55 -13.21
C LEU A 834 14.24 19.12 -12.62
N VAL A 835 14.49 18.88 -11.34
CA VAL A 835 15.72 19.26 -10.64
C VAL A 835 16.39 18.03 -10.06
N ASP A 836 17.69 17.90 -10.32
CA ASP A 836 18.49 16.75 -9.93
C ASP A 836 19.15 16.91 -8.54
N ALA A 837 19.75 15.83 -8.04
CA ALA A 837 20.45 15.80 -6.75
C ALA A 837 21.60 16.81 -6.63
N PHE A 838 22.23 17.21 -7.74
CA PHE A 838 23.30 18.21 -7.78
C PHE A 838 22.76 19.63 -8.05
N GLY A 839 21.44 19.81 -8.14
CA GLY A 839 20.77 21.07 -8.44
C GLY A 839 20.73 21.42 -9.93
N ARG A 840 21.25 20.57 -10.81
CA ARG A 840 21.08 20.78 -12.26
C ARG A 840 19.61 20.59 -12.60
N PHE A 841 19.11 21.30 -13.61
CA PHE A 841 17.69 21.24 -13.97
C PHE A 841 17.46 21.04 -15.45
N LEU A 842 16.28 20.53 -15.78
CA LEU A 842 15.77 20.31 -17.13
C LEU A 842 14.35 20.86 -17.21
N GLU A 843 14.18 21.91 -17.98
CA GLU A 843 12.86 22.49 -18.29
C GLU A 843 12.25 21.73 -19.46
N LEU A 844 10.97 21.39 -19.33
CA LEU A 844 10.28 20.66 -20.38
C LEU A 844 9.81 21.63 -21.48
N PRO A 845 10.00 21.28 -22.76
CA PRO A 845 9.65 22.16 -23.86
C PRO A 845 8.13 22.25 -24.02
N ASP A 846 7.64 23.37 -24.56
CA ASP A 846 6.23 23.57 -24.85
C ASP A 846 5.61 22.44 -25.68
N ALA A 847 6.37 21.88 -26.63
CA ALA A 847 5.90 20.76 -27.45
C ALA A 847 5.60 19.49 -26.62
N ALA A 848 6.33 19.23 -25.54
CA ALA A 848 6.07 18.11 -24.65
C ALA A 848 4.84 18.38 -23.76
N LEU A 849 4.66 19.64 -23.35
CA LEU A 849 3.49 20.08 -22.57
C LEU A 849 2.21 20.08 -23.43
N ASP A 850 2.28 20.52 -24.68
CA ASP A 850 1.16 20.46 -25.65
C ASP A 850 0.72 19.03 -25.94
N ALA A 851 1.64 18.06 -25.82
CA ALA A 851 1.37 16.64 -25.95
C ALA A 851 1.02 15.94 -24.62
N LEU A 852 0.69 16.69 -23.56
CA LEU A 852 0.28 16.16 -22.25
C LEU A 852 -0.95 15.25 -22.38
N ARG A 853 -0.90 14.08 -21.75
CA ARG A 853 -1.92 13.03 -21.84
C ARG A 853 -2.75 12.89 -20.57
N THR A 854 -4.01 12.44 -20.71
CA THR A 854 -4.94 12.10 -19.63
C THR A 854 -5.90 10.97 -20.09
N THR A 855 -6.39 10.13 -19.17
CA THR A 855 -7.31 8.97 -19.38
C THR A 855 -8.78 9.28 -19.22
N LEU A 856 -9.11 10.32 -18.49
CA LEU A 856 -10.50 10.65 -18.20
C LEU A 856 -11.08 11.32 -19.46
N GLU A 857 -11.91 10.56 -20.19
CA GLU A 857 -12.67 10.96 -21.38
C GLU A 857 -12.66 12.46 -21.70
N LEU A 858 -11.98 12.91 -22.77
CA LEU A 858 -12.37 14.15 -23.50
C LEU A 858 -12.71 15.37 -22.59
N GLU A 859 -12.04 15.57 -21.45
CA GLU A 859 -12.63 16.42 -20.41
C GLU A 859 -12.51 17.94 -20.69
N THR A 860 -11.73 18.35 -21.69
CA THR A 860 -11.82 19.67 -22.35
C THR A 860 -11.23 19.63 -23.77
N ASP A 861 -11.77 20.39 -24.73
CA ASP A 861 -11.16 20.63 -26.06
C ASP A 861 -9.84 21.45 -26.01
N ALA A 862 -9.33 21.73 -24.80
CA ALA A 862 -8.22 22.64 -24.55
C ALA A 862 -6.93 21.91 -24.17
N ASP A 863 -5.84 22.25 -24.85
CA ASP A 863 -4.52 21.71 -24.58
C ASP A 863 -4.07 21.96 -23.13
N ARG A 864 -3.27 21.02 -22.59
CA ARG A 864 -2.66 21.08 -21.25
C ARG A 864 -3.64 21.14 -20.07
N THR A 865 -4.92 20.85 -20.29
CA THR A 865 -5.98 21.09 -19.31
C THR A 865 -6.59 19.77 -18.81
N LEU A 866 -6.81 19.67 -17.50
CA LEU A 866 -7.49 18.57 -16.82
C LEU A 866 -8.71 19.12 -16.08
N ARG A 867 -9.83 18.40 -16.09
CA ARG A 867 -11.02 18.79 -15.32
C ARG A 867 -10.84 18.39 -13.87
N LEU A 868 -11.23 19.31 -12.99
CA LEU A 868 -11.33 19.10 -11.55
C LEU A 868 -12.79 18.95 -11.20
N ARG A 869 -13.23 17.74 -10.88
CA ARG A 869 -14.58 17.51 -10.36
C ARG A 869 -14.72 18.22 -9.01
N PRO A 870 -15.91 18.72 -8.64
CA PRO A 870 -16.11 19.39 -7.36
C PRO A 870 -15.72 18.49 -6.21
N ARG A 871 -14.88 19.00 -5.33
CA ARG A 871 -14.43 18.31 -4.12
C ARG A 871 -14.34 19.24 -2.92
N LEU A 872 -14.67 18.72 -1.74
CA LEU A 872 -14.35 19.38 -0.47
C LEU A 872 -12.85 19.25 -0.23
N LEU A 873 -12.12 20.36 -0.26
CA LEU A 873 -10.66 20.36 -0.18
C LEU A 873 -10.13 20.11 1.24
N HIS A 874 -10.96 20.33 2.25
CA HIS A 874 -10.68 19.97 3.65
C HIS A 874 -11.27 18.59 4.01
N ALA A 875 -10.92 18.05 5.17
CA ALA A 875 -11.42 16.78 5.66
C ALA A 875 -12.95 16.81 5.84
N ALA A 876 -13.66 15.85 5.25
CA ALA A 876 -15.11 15.69 5.40
C ALA A 876 -15.52 14.21 5.45
N ARG A 877 -16.71 13.91 5.97
CA ARG A 877 -17.28 12.55 6.00
C ARG A 877 -18.80 12.54 6.02
N TRP A 878 -19.39 11.49 5.47
CA TRP A 878 -20.80 11.17 5.65
C TRP A 878 -21.05 10.45 6.97
N LEU A 879 -21.73 11.12 7.90
CA LEU A 879 -22.23 10.54 9.14
C LEU A 879 -23.57 9.83 8.92
N TRP A 880 -23.53 8.74 8.16
CA TRP A 880 -24.64 7.81 8.03
C TRP A 880 -24.60 6.77 9.15
N ARG A 881 -25.55 6.81 10.07
CA ARG A 881 -25.57 5.99 11.30
C ARG A 881 -26.91 5.28 11.48
N MET A 882 -26.87 4.02 11.90
CA MET A 882 -28.04 3.28 12.37
C MET A 882 -28.37 3.68 13.80
N VAL A 883 -29.64 3.98 14.09
CA VAL A 883 -30.06 4.57 15.37
C VAL A 883 -31.28 3.85 15.94
N ASP A 884 -31.56 4.11 17.22
CA ASP A 884 -32.76 3.61 17.91
C ASP A 884 -34.05 4.09 17.19
N PRO A 885 -34.93 3.19 16.70
CA PRO A 885 -36.16 3.56 16.02
C PRO A 885 -37.18 4.24 16.93
N ALA A 886 -37.04 4.13 18.26
CA ALA A 886 -37.89 4.86 19.19
C ALA A 886 -37.58 6.37 19.27
N GLN A 887 -36.55 6.85 18.57
CA GLN A 887 -36.17 8.26 18.56
C GLN A 887 -36.98 9.06 17.52
N PRO A 888 -37.55 10.22 17.92
CA PRO A 888 -38.27 11.08 16.99
C PRO A 888 -37.33 11.69 15.95
N ALA A 889 -37.85 11.97 14.75
CA ALA A 889 -37.14 12.77 13.76
C ALA A 889 -36.71 14.14 14.33
N GLY A 890 -35.57 14.64 13.85
CA GLY A 890 -35.01 15.92 14.29
C GLY A 890 -34.29 15.87 15.65
N THR A 891 -34.05 14.68 16.20
CA THR A 891 -33.19 14.52 17.39
C THR A 891 -31.78 15.07 17.10
N ALA A 892 -31.29 15.97 17.97
CA ALA A 892 -29.97 16.58 17.80
C ALA A 892 -28.86 15.51 17.71
N PRO A 893 -27.85 15.65 16.82
CA PRO A 893 -26.84 14.63 16.57
C PRO A 893 -26.08 14.11 17.80
N GLU A 894 -25.88 14.96 18.83
CA GLU A 894 -25.25 14.58 20.10
C GLU A 894 -26.12 13.71 21.03
N LEU A 895 -27.44 13.74 20.87
CA LEU A 895 -28.40 12.98 21.69
C LEU A 895 -28.81 11.66 21.05
N VAL A 896 -28.40 11.45 19.80
CA VAL A 896 -28.69 10.23 19.05
C VAL A 896 -28.04 9.02 19.72
N ARG A 897 -28.81 7.93 19.85
CA ARG A 897 -28.30 6.65 20.35
C ARG A 897 -28.01 5.75 19.17
N GLU A 898 -26.72 5.52 18.94
CA GLU A 898 -26.25 4.66 17.86
C GLU A 898 -26.47 3.18 18.18
N ALA A 899 -26.78 2.40 17.15
CA ALA A 899 -26.94 0.95 17.24
C ALA A 899 -25.64 0.25 17.65
N PHE A 900 -25.75 -0.72 18.55
CA PHE A 900 -24.65 -1.59 18.96
C PHE A 900 -25.17 -2.98 19.33
N VAL A 901 -24.29 -3.98 19.26
CA VAL A 901 -24.63 -5.36 19.57
C VAL A 901 -24.18 -5.67 21.00
N ASN A 902 -25.07 -6.27 21.79
CA ASN A 902 -24.73 -6.88 23.07
C ASN A 902 -25.31 -8.29 23.15
N GLN A 903 -24.48 -9.30 22.87
CA GLN A 903 -24.90 -10.70 22.91
C GLN A 903 -25.10 -11.21 24.34
N ALA A 904 -24.45 -10.60 25.33
CA ALA A 904 -24.59 -10.97 26.74
C ALA A 904 -25.92 -10.49 27.34
N ALA A 905 -26.35 -9.29 26.98
CA ALA A 905 -27.59 -8.68 27.41
C ALA A 905 -28.29 -7.99 26.23
N PRO A 906 -28.98 -8.74 25.35
CA PRO A 906 -29.63 -8.19 24.16
C PRO A 906 -30.63 -7.05 24.46
N ALA A 907 -31.31 -7.09 25.61
CA ALA A 907 -32.23 -6.04 26.04
C ALA A 907 -31.55 -4.69 26.37
N SER A 908 -30.23 -4.67 26.54
CA SER A 908 -29.45 -3.45 26.75
C SER A 908 -28.82 -2.90 25.46
N ALA A 909 -28.91 -3.65 24.36
CA ALA A 909 -28.45 -3.24 23.05
C ALA A 909 -29.42 -2.23 22.41
N VAL A 910 -28.91 -1.44 21.45
CA VAL A 910 -29.77 -0.61 20.59
C VAL A 910 -29.91 -1.33 19.25
N ASN A 911 -31.13 -1.77 18.96
CA ASN A 911 -31.47 -2.43 17.70
C ASN A 911 -32.08 -1.40 16.73
N PRO A 912 -31.49 -1.19 15.54
CA PRO A 912 -31.99 -0.20 14.58
C PRO A 912 -33.20 -0.68 13.77
N VAL A 913 -33.55 -1.97 13.86
CA VAL A 913 -34.72 -2.55 13.22
C VAL A 913 -35.96 -2.24 14.05
N SER A 914 -36.97 -1.63 13.42
CA SER A 914 -38.28 -1.37 14.03
C SER A 914 -39.23 -2.56 13.92
N GLY A 915 -39.08 -3.36 12.87
CA GLY A 915 -39.82 -4.60 12.64
C GLY A 915 -39.68 -5.05 11.20
N PHE A 916 -40.58 -5.94 10.77
CA PHE A 916 -40.54 -6.53 9.43
C PHE A 916 -41.87 -6.31 8.69
N LEU A 917 -41.78 -6.15 7.37
CA LEU A 917 -42.91 -6.15 6.45
C LEU A 917 -42.80 -7.38 5.55
N LEU A 918 -43.91 -8.05 5.29
CA LEU A 918 -43.97 -9.20 4.39
C LEU A 918 -45.04 -8.94 3.32
N PRO A 919 -44.65 -8.76 2.05
CA PRO A 919 -45.60 -8.70 0.95
C PRO A 919 -46.35 -10.04 0.79
N ASP A 920 -47.67 -9.98 0.70
CA ASP A 920 -48.54 -11.10 0.34
C ASP A 920 -49.21 -10.82 -1.02
N HIS A 921 -48.79 -11.57 -2.04
CA HIS A 921 -49.34 -11.44 -3.39
C HIS A 921 -50.61 -12.29 -3.63
N ILE A 922 -51.04 -13.11 -2.67
CA ILE A 922 -52.26 -13.93 -2.80
C ILE A 922 -53.49 -13.03 -2.64
N ASP A 923 -53.51 -12.20 -1.60
CA ASP A 923 -54.62 -11.29 -1.30
C ASP A 923 -54.28 -9.81 -1.59
N GLU A 924 -53.11 -9.53 -2.17
CA GLU A 924 -52.60 -8.17 -2.40
C GLU A 924 -52.58 -7.38 -1.09
N ALA A 925 -51.82 -7.90 -0.12
CA ALA A 925 -51.72 -7.39 1.24
C ALA A 925 -50.26 -7.17 1.66
N LEU A 926 -50.06 -6.39 2.70
CA LEU A 926 -48.75 -6.14 3.33
C LEU A 926 -48.86 -6.45 4.83
N GLU A 927 -48.34 -7.61 5.24
CA GLU A 927 -48.31 -8.03 6.64
C GLU A 927 -47.18 -7.30 7.40
N ALA A 928 -47.48 -6.83 8.61
CA ALA A 928 -46.54 -6.15 9.49
C ALA A 928 -46.21 -6.99 10.73
N PHE A 929 -44.93 -7.04 11.10
CA PHE A 929 -44.41 -7.83 12.22
C PHE A 929 -43.52 -6.98 13.13
N THR A 930 -43.51 -7.36 14.40
CA THR A 930 -42.58 -6.84 15.42
C THR A 930 -41.14 -7.32 15.17
N VAL A 931 -40.17 -6.70 15.82
CA VAL A 931 -38.75 -7.13 15.80
C VAL A 931 -38.57 -8.58 16.29
N ALA A 932 -39.46 -9.06 17.15
CA ALA A 932 -39.47 -10.43 17.65
C ALA A 932 -40.14 -11.44 16.70
N GLY A 933 -40.60 -11.00 15.51
CA GLY A 933 -41.28 -11.84 14.54
C GLY A 933 -42.75 -12.13 14.85
N ARG A 934 -43.37 -11.42 15.81
CA ARG A 934 -44.81 -11.54 16.12
C ARG A 934 -45.64 -10.66 15.18
N PRO A 935 -46.79 -11.13 14.65
CA PRO A 935 -47.62 -10.36 13.73
C PRO A 935 -48.36 -9.22 14.43
N ILE A 936 -48.40 -8.05 13.78
CA ILE A 936 -49.05 -6.82 14.23
C ILE A 936 -50.43 -6.67 13.58
N GLY A 937 -50.48 -6.82 12.26
CA GLY A 937 -51.65 -6.73 11.40
C GLY A 937 -51.24 -6.63 9.94
N GLU A 938 -52.19 -6.38 9.05
CA GLU A 938 -51.95 -6.31 7.61
C GLU A 938 -52.69 -5.12 6.98
N VAL A 939 -52.08 -4.55 5.95
CA VAL A 939 -52.70 -3.55 5.08
C VAL A 939 -53.24 -4.28 3.86
N LEU A 940 -54.54 -4.12 3.55
CA LEU A 940 -55.20 -4.79 2.43
C LEU A 940 -56.27 -3.91 1.78
N HIS A 941 -56.84 -4.39 0.68
CA HIS A 941 -57.98 -3.76 0.02
C HIS A 941 -59.32 -4.15 0.67
N ASP A 942 -60.13 -3.15 1.01
CA ASP A 942 -61.51 -3.38 1.43
C ASP A 942 -62.31 -4.03 0.27
N PRO A 943 -62.98 -5.16 0.49
CA PRO A 943 -63.60 -5.94 -0.58
C PRO A 943 -64.77 -5.23 -1.28
N VAL A 944 -65.30 -4.14 -0.71
CA VAL A 944 -66.46 -3.40 -1.25
C VAL A 944 -66.03 -2.11 -1.92
N THR A 945 -65.17 -1.34 -1.25
CA THR A 945 -64.76 0.01 -1.64
C THR A 945 -63.43 0.04 -2.37
N ASN A 946 -62.69 -1.06 -2.36
CA ASN A 946 -61.32 -1.18 -2.85
C ASN A 946 -60.34 -0.19 -2.20
N ALA A 947 -60.72 0.43 -1.07
CA ALA A 947 -59.88 1.36 -0.31
C ALA A 947 -58.81 0.60 0.47
N VAL A 948 -57.66 1.24 0.68
CA VAL A 948 -56.61 0.66 1.53
C VAL A 948 -57.06 0.74 2.98
N THR A 949 -57.12 -0.41 3.66
CA THR A 949 -57.59 -0.54 5.04
C THR A 949 -56.63 -1.38 5.88
N TRP A 950 -56.80 -1.33 7.20
CA TRP A 950 -55.99 -2.08 8.16
C TRP A 950 -56.82 -3.16 8.85
N GLU A 951 -56.30 -4.38 8.88
CA GLU A 951 -56.85 -5.48 9.68
C GLU A 951 -55.84 -5.92 10.75
N CYS A 952 -56.29 -5.98 12.01
CA CYS A 952 -55.43 -6.41 13.12
C CYS A 952 -55.10 -7.91 13.03
N ALA A 953 -53.85 -8.27 13.35
CA ALA A 953 -53.39 -9.64 13.24
C ALA A 953 -54.22 -10.62 14.09
N PRO A 954 -54.46 -11.84 13.57
CA PRO A 954 -55.19 -12.86 14.30
C PRO A 954 -54.48 -13.24 15.61
N GLY A 955 -55.26 -13.44 16.67
CA GLY A 955 -54.75 -13.77 18.01
C GLY A 955 -54.36 -12.57 18.88
N ARG A 956 -54.38 -11.33 18.37
CA ARG A 956 -54.19 -10.14 19.22
C ARG A 956 -55.47 -9.79 19.99
N PRO A 957 -55.41 -9.51 21.31
CA PRO A 957 -56.58 -9.19 22.14
C PRO A 957 -57.01 -7.72 21.95
N VAL A 958 -57.15 -7.27 20.71
CA VAL A 958 -57.57 -5.92 20.33
C VAL A 958 -58.91 -5.97 19.57
N PRO A 959 -59.74 -4.92 19.66
CA PRO A 959 -60.96 -4.83 18.87
C PRO A 959 -60.70 -4.98 17.35
N PRO A 960 -61.66 -5.51 16.56
CA PRO A 960 -61.54 -5.63 15.11
C PRO A 960 -61.25 -4.32 14.37
N ASP A 961 -61.75 -3.21 14.90
CA ASP A 961 -61.61 -1.84 14.39
C ASP A 961 -60.41 -1.08 15.00
N ALA A 962 -59.54 -1.77 15.74
CA ALA A 962 -58.35 -1.17 16.29
C ALA A 962 -57.39 -0.73 15.17
N GLY A 963 -56.92 0.51 15.25
CA GLY A 963 -55.96 1.05 14.28
C GLY A 963 -54.55 0.48 14.46
N PRO A 964 -53.64 0.74 13.50
CA PRO A 964 -52.29 0.17 13.49
C PRO A 964 -51.44 0.50 14.72
N LEU A 965 -51.69 1.64 15.38
CA LEU A 965 -50.90 2.14 16.51
C LEU A 965 -51.33 1.59 17.89
N VAL A 966 -52.37 0.75 17.95
CA VAL A 966 -52.91 0.24 19.21
C VAL A 966 -52.00 -0.86 19.79
N ASP A 967 -51.59 -0.70 21.05
CA ASP A 967 -50.78 -1.67 21.82
C ASP A 967 -49.46 -2.04 21.12
N ILE A 968 -48.76 -1.02 20.61
CA ILE A 968 -47.46 -1.14 19.92
C ILE A 968 -46.35 -0.54 20.79
N ALA A 969 -45.20 -1.19 20.87
CA ALA A 969 -44.05 -0.65 21.59
C ALA A 969 -43.41 0.53 20.83
N ALA A 970 -42.73 1.43 21.55
CA ALA A 970 -42.07 2.59 20.92
C ALA A 970 -41.03 2.19 19.85
N GLN A 971 -40.39 1.02 19.97
CA GLN A 971 -39.46 0.51 18.97
C GLN A 971 -40.16 0.10 17.67
N GLU A 972 -41.42 -0.34 17.74
CA GLU A 972 -42.21 -0.90 16.64
C GLU A 972 -43.14 0.13 15.99
N SER A 973 -43.18 1.35 16.53
CA SER A 973 -44.12 2.38 16.08
C SER A 973 -43.92 2.79 14.63
N VAL A 974 -42.68 2.73 14.11
CA VAL A 974 -42.38 3.12 12.72
C VAL A 974 -43.08 2.19 11.73
N VAL A 975 -43.11 0.87 11.99
CA VAL A 975 -43.82 -0.10 11.13
C VAL A 975 -45.32 0.20 11.09
N ALA A 976 -45.91 0.51 12.25
CA ALA A 976 -47.32 0.88 12.33
C ALA A 976 -47.62 2.25 11.68
N GLN A 977 -46.68 3.20 11.76
CA GLN A 977 -46.79 4.51 11.11
C GLN A 977 -46.74 4.42 9.58
N ILE A 978 -45.97 3.49 9.02
CA ILE A 978 -45.99 3.19 7.57
C ILE A 978 -47.39 2.78 7.13
N ALA A 979 -48.05 1.86 7.86
CA ALA A 979 -49.42 1.45 7.56
C ALA A 979 -50.41 2.62 7.65
N VAL A 980 -50.28 3.49 8.66
CA VAL A 980 -51.12 4.70 8.79
C VAL A 980 -50.89 5.67 7.62
N GLY A 981 -49.63 5.91 7.24
CA GLY A 981 -49.26 6.79 6.14
C GLY A 981 -49.82 6.33 4.81
N MET A 982 -49.72 5.04 4.51
CA MET A 982 -50.28 4.44 3.30
C MET A 982 -51.82 4.59 3.21
N ILE A 983 -52.55 4.37 4.31
CA ILE A 983 -54.01 4.56 4.37
C ILE A 983 -54.40 6.02 4.16
N ARG A 984 -53.64 6.96 4.76
CA ARG A 984 -53.87 8.40 4.58
C ARG A 984 -53.61 8.84 3.15
N ALA A 985 -52.52 8.36 2.55
CA ALA A 985 -52.17 8.67 1.17
C ALA A 985 -53.23 8.15 0.18
N ASP A 986 -53.74 6.93 0.37
CA ASP A 986 -54.85 6.39 -0.46
C ASP A 986 -56.14 7.22 -0.26
N ALA A 987 -56.49 7.56 0.97
CA ALA A 987 -57.66 8.39 1.26
C ALA A 987 -57.54 9.80 0.62
N ALA A 988 -56.35 10.40 0.65
CA ALA A 988 -56.06 11.68 0.02
C ALA A 988 -56.11 11.60 -1.52
N ALA A 989 -55.51 10.54 -2.10
CA ALA A 989 -55.50 10.32 -3.55
C ALA A 989 -56.91 10.12 -4.12
N ARG A 990 -57.79 9.42 -3.39
CA ARG A 990 -59.22 9.26 -3.77
C ARG A 990 -60.03 10.54 -3.71
N ALA A 991 -59.58 11.53 -2.93
CA ALA A 991 -60.22 12.83 -2.84
C ALA A 991 -59.78 13.80 -3.96
N LEU A 992 -58.82 13.40 -4.81
CA LEU A 992 -58.40 14.18 -5.96
C LEU A 992 -59.51 14.28 -7.02
N PRO A 993 -59.55 15.37 -7.81
CA PRO A 993 -60.53 15.53 -8.90
C PRO A 993 -60.49 14.41 -9.94
N GLU A 994 -59.29 13.89 -10.19
CA GLU A 994 -59.01 12.72 -11.03
C GLU A 994 -58.23 11.73 -10.17
N PRO A 995 -58.91 10.75 -9.54
CA PRO A 995 -58.24 9.77 -8.70
C PRO A 995 -57.36 8.85 -9.56
N PRO A 996 -56.15 8.50 -9.09
CA PRO A 996 -55.27 7.57 -9.79
C PRO A 996 -55.91 6.18 -9.91
N HIS A 997 -55.49 5.43 -10.93
CA HIS A 997 -55.98 4.07 -11.18
C HIS A 997 -55.57 3.08 -10.08
N ASP A 998 -54.30 3.17 -9.66
CA ASP A 998 -53.74 2.31 -8.63
C ASP A 998 -54.02 2.87 -7.24
N THR A 999 -53.99 2.01 -6.22
CA THR A 999 -54.02 2.44 -4.82
C THR A 999 -52.61 2.66 -4.28
N ALA A 1000 -52.47 3.32 -3.12
CA ALA A 1000 -51.17 3.47 -2.47
C ALA A 1000 -50.48 2.11 -2.20
N LEU A 1001 -51.24 1.07 -1.85
CA LEU A 1001 -50.74 -0.29 -1.59
C LEU A 1001 -50.26 -0.97 -2.87
N THR A 1002 -51.09 -0.97 -3.92
CA THR A 1002 -50.73 -1.51 -5.24
C THR A 1002 -49.47 -0.84 -5.78
N ALA A 1003 -49.40 0.49 -5.70
CA ALA A 1003 -48.26 1.26 -6.19
C ALA A 1003 -46.97 0.91 -5.42
N PHE A 1004 -47.06 0.76 -4.09
CA PHE A 1004 -45.95 0.33 -3.24
C PHE A 1004 -45.46 -1.08 -3.59
N LEU A 1005 -46.37 -2.06 -3.70
CA LEU A 1005 -46.01 -3.45 -4.03
C LEU A 1005 -45.36 -3.54 -5.42
N ARG A 1006 -45.88 -2.81 -6.41
CA ARG A 1006 -45.27 -2.69 -7.77
C ARG A 1006 -43.84 -2.16 -7.71
N ALA A 1007 -43.59 -1.11 -6.94
CA ALA A 1007 -42.26 -0.53 -6.77
C ALA A 1007 -41.29 -1.53 -6.11
N VAL A 1008 -41.70 -2.14 -4.99
CA VAL A 1008 -40.90 -3.15 -4.26
C VAL A 1008 -40.56 -4.34 -5.14
N ASP A 1009 -41.54 -4.91 -5.83
CA ASP A 1009 -41.33 -6.07 -6.70
C ASP A 1009 -40.40 -5.75 -7.86
N SER A 1010 -40.49 -4.53 -8.42
CA SER A 1010 -39.63 -4.08 -9.52
C SER A 1010 -38.18 -3.97 -9.08
N THR A 1011 -37.92 -3.46 -7.87
CA THR A 1011 -36.56 -3.41 -7.29
C THR A 1011 -36.04 -4.79 -6.91
N LEU A 1012 -36.88 -5.72 -6.43
CA LEU A 1012 -36.46 -7.09 -6.08
C LEU A 1012 -35.84 -7.89 -7.25
N TRP A 1013 -36.04 -7.47 -8.51
CA TRP A 1013 -35.40 -8.05 -9.69
C TRP A 1013 -33.92 -7.71 -9.86
N SER A 1014 -33.43 -6.60 -9.28
CA SER A 1014 -32.02 -6.24 -9.34
C SER A 1014 -31.18 -6.86 -8.21
N VAL A 1015 -31.80 -7.53 -7.24
CA VAL A 1015 -31.16 -7.96 -6.00
C VAL A 1015 -30.94 -9.48 -5.97
N ASP A 1016 -29.73 -9.94 -5.64
CA ASP A 1016 -29.44 -11.35 -5.36
C ASP A 1016 -29.81 -11.69 -3.91
N THR A 1017 -31.00 -12.25 -3.78
CA THR A 1017 -31.61 -12.61 -2.49
C THR A 1017 -31.20 -13.99 -1.98
N PHE A 1018 -30.58 -14.83 -2.81
CA PHE A 1018 -30.11 -16.15 -2.40
C PHE A 1018 -28.72 -16.09 -1.77
N ALA A 1019 -27.88 -15.14 -2.19
CA ALA A 1019 -26.57 -14.92 -1.59
C ALA A 1019 -26.62 -14.28 -0.19
N SER A 1020 -27.69 -13.54 0.13
CA SER A 1020 -27.79 -12.69 1.32
C SER A 1020 -28.46 -13.33 2.55
N LEU A 1021 -29.35 -14.32 2.39
CA LEU A 1021 -30.21 -14.82 3.49
C LEU A 1021 -29.74 -16.11 4.20
N GLY A 1022 -28.67 -16.78 3.78
CA GLY A 1022 -28.23 -18.04 4.42
C GLY A 1022 -29.28 -19.15 4.36
N ASP A 1023 -29.22 -20.14 5.28
CA ASP A 1023 -30.13 -21.32 5.30
C ASP A 1023 -31.59 -20.91 5.05
N SER A 1024 -32.26 -21.64 4.16
CA SER A 1024 -33.62 -21.37 3.69
C SER A 1024 -34.59 -21.24 4.87
N THR A 1025 -34.89 -20.02 5.31
CA THR A 1025 -35.97 -19.78 6.26
C THR A 1025 -37.31 -20.01 5.56
N LEU A 1026 -38.25 -20.62 6.28
CA LEU A 1026 -39.61 -20.89 5.81
C LEU A 1026 -40.32 -19.61 5.29
N ALA A 1027 -39.99 -18.46 5.89
CA ALA A 1027 -40.44 -17.15 5.44
C ALA A 1027 -40.00 -16.87 3.99
N GLY A 1028 -38.74 -17.11 3.64
CA GLY A 1028 -38.20 -16.94 2.29
C GLY A 1028 -38.84 -17.85 1.22
N LEU A 1029 -39.63 -18.84 1.63
CA LEU A 1029 -40.42 -19.70 0.74
C LEU A 1029 -41.85 -19.18 0.49
N VAL A 1030 -42.39 -18.31 1.35
CA VAL A 1030 -43.75 -17.72 1.23
C VAL A 1030 -43.70 -16.27 0.73
N GLY A 1031 -42.66 -15.50 1.09
CA GLY A 1031 -42.41 -14.13 0.63
C GLY A 1031 -41.02 -13.63 1.09
N ARG A 1032 -40.56 -12.46 0.62
CA ARG A 1032 -39.27 -11.90 1.06
C ARG A 1032 -39.48 -10.89 2.19
N PRO A 1033 -39.04 -11.17 3.43
CA PRO A 1033 -39.23 -10.26 4.55
C PRO A 1033 -38.35 -9.01 4.38
N ILE A 1034 -38.95 -7.85 4.59
CA ILE A 1034 -38.33 -6.53 4.46
C ILE A 1034 -38.10 -5.98 5.86
N ALA A 1035 -36.87 -5.66 6.22
CA ALA A 1035 -36.57 -4.97 7.48
C ALA A 1035 -36.85 -3.47 7.35
N VAL A 1036 -37.54 -2.92 8.35
CA VAL A 1036 -37.72 -1.48 8.51
C VAL A 1036 -36.63 -0.97 9.44
N VAL A 1037 -35.69 -0.18 8.91
CA VAL A 1037 -34.47 0.23 9.62
C VAL A 1037 -34.42 1.74 9.77
N ARG A 1038 -34.13 2.22 10.99
CA ARG A 1038 -33.95 3.65 11.26
C ARG A 1038 -32.49 4.07 11.12
N THR A 1039 -32.24 5.10 10.33
CA THR A 1039 -30.91 5.72 10.18
C THR A 1039 -30.99 7.24 10.20
N ILE A 1040 -29.86 7.88 10.42
CA ILE A 1040 -29.68 9.33 10.24
C ILE A 1040 -28.54 9.60 9.28
N LEU A 1041 -28.65 10.67 8.52
CA LEU A 1041 -27.65 11.10 7.57
C LEU A 1041 -27.33 12.59 7.76
N ALA A 1042 -26.03 12.90 7.86
CA ALA A 1042 -25.51 14.25 7.93
C ALA A 1042 -24.11 14.34 7.27
N LEU A 1043 -23.77 15.51 6.75
CA LEU A 1043 -22.43 15.84 6.25
C LEU A 1043 -21.62 16.50 7.37
N ASP A 1044 -20.54 15.85 7.80
CA ASP A 1044 -19.59 16.38 8.79
C ASP A 1044 -18.36 16.93 8.05
N ALA A 1045 -18.26 18.26 7.99
CA ALA A 1045 -17.19 19.01 7.35
C ALA A 1045 -16.68 20.11 8.32
N PRO A 1046 -15.72 19.78 9.22
CA PRO A 1046 -15.18 20.72 10.20
C PRO A 1046 -14.37 21.85 9.54
N ASP A 1047 -14.14 22.94 10.30
CA ASP A 1047 -13.16 23.98 9.97
C ASP A 1047 -11.77 23.62 10.51
N ASP A 1048 -10.75 24.34 10.05
CA ASP A 1048 -9.34 24.13 10.43
C ASP A 1048 -8.73 25.32 11.20
N ALA A 1049 -9.54 26.26 11.68
CA ALA A 1049 -9.02 27.51 12.25
C ALA A 1049 -8.15 27.27 13.50
N ASP A 1050 -8.46 26.25 14.29
CA ASP A 1050 -7.73 25.92 15.52
C ASP A 1050 -6.46 25.06 15.25
N GLU A 1051 -6.35 24.48 14.05
CA GLU A 1051 -5.24 23.62 13.62
C GLU A 1051 -4.07 24.41 13.03
N LEU A 1052 -4.30 25.68 12.66
CA LEU A 1052 -3.39 26.51 11.89
C LEU A 1052 -2.86 27.70 12.69
N THR A 1053 -1.74 28.25 12.22
CA THR A 1053 -1.24 29.57 12.62
C THR A 1053 -1.65 30.57 11.53
N LEU A 1054 -2.54 31.50 11.86
CA LEU A 1054 -3.10 32.44 10.90
C LEU A 1054 -2.25 33.70 10.78
N GLU A 1055 -1.89 34.07 9.55
CA GLU A 1055 -1.21 35.32 9.22
C GLU A 1055 -2.05 36.10 8.18
N GLY A 1056 -2.27 37.40 8.40
CA GLY A 1056 -3.01 38.26 7.46
C GLY A 1056 -4.54 38.18 7.51
N HIS A 1057 -5.15 37.29 8.29
CA HIS A 1057 -6.60 37.19 8.46
C HIS A 1057 -7.02 36.69 9.85
N THR A 1058 -8.30 36.86 10.22
CA THR A 1058 -8.82 36.43 11.54
C THR A 1058 -9.41 35.02 11.50
N ALA A 1059 -9.47 34.36 12.66
CA ALA A 1059 -10.12 33.07 12.81
C ALA A 1059 -11.62 33.12 12.48
N GLU A 1060 -12.32 34.23 12.79
CA GLU A 1060 -13.73 34.37 12.42
C GLU A 1060 -13.92 34.44 10.91
N ALA A 1061 -13.05 35.16 10.19
CA ALA A 1061 -13.12 35.25 8.73
C ALA A 1061 -12.87 33.88 8.07
N ARG A 1062 -11.96 33.09 8.63
CA ARG A 1062 -11.68 31.73 8.15
C ARG A 1062 -12.85 30.78 8.41
N ARG A 1063 -13.43 30.80 9.61
CA ARG A 1063 -14.64 30.01 9.92
C ARG A 1063 -15.82 30.38 9.03
N ALA A 1064 -16.03 31.68 8.78
CA ALA A 1064 -17.06 32.15 7.87
C ALA A 1064 -16.91 31.61 6.44
N ALA A 1065 -15.68 31.39 5.96
CA ALA A 1065 -15.44 30.78 4.65
C ALA A 1065 -15.87 29.30 4.59
N PHE A 1066 -15.65 28.53 5.66
CA PHE A 1066 -16.19 27.16 5.78
C PHE A 1066 -17.70 27.15 5.99
N ASP A 1067 -18.24 28.12 6.73
CA ASP A 1067 -19.68 28.26 6.94
C ASP A 1067 -20.47 28.58 5.67
N ALA A 1068 -19.82 29.17 4.67
CA ALA A 1068 -20.41 29.36 3.34
C ALA A 1068 -20.84 28.03 2.68
N LEU A 1069 -20.21 26.89 3.02
CA LEU A 1069 -20.62 25.57 2.52
C LEU A 1069 -22.06 25.19 2.91
N ALA A 1070 -22.63 25.80 3.96
CA ALA A 1070 -24.01 25.53 4.37
C ALA A 1070 -25.04 26.06 3.37
N ALA A 1071 -24.64 26.92 2.43
CA ALA A 1071 -25.50 27.41 1.35
C ALA A 1071 -25.52 26.50 0.12
N GLU A 1072 -24.62 25.50 0.04
CA GLU A 1072 -24.48 24.60 -1.09
C GLU A 1072 -25.36 23.35 -0.90
N ASP A 1073 -25.93 22.87 -2.01
CA ASP A 1073 -26.80 21.70 -2.08
C ASP A 1073 -25.98 20.49 -2.55
N PHE A 1074 -25.87 19.45 -1.72
CA PHE A 1074 -25.17 18.20 -2.07
C PHE A 1074 -26.17 17.09 -2.40
N GLU A 1075 -26.11 16.58 -3.63
CA GLU A 1075 -26.93 15.42 -4.03
C GLU A 1075 -26.39 14.11 -3.43
N VAL A 1076 -27.30 13.28 -2.94
CA VAL A 1076 -27.03 11.97 -2.38
C VAL A 1076 -28.03 10.97 -2.94
N GLN A 1077 -27.51 9.92 -3.56
CA GLN A 1077 -28.29 8.75 -3.99
C GLN A 1077 -28.14 7.63 -2.96
N LEU A 1078 -29.28 7.07 -2.53
CA LEU A 1078 -29.35 5.92 -1.63
C LEU A 1078 -29.77 4.69 -2.44
N GLY A 1079 -28.97 3.63 -2.37
CA GLY A 1079 -29.13 2.41 -3.15
C GLY A 1079 -28.63 2.53 -4.59
N THR A 1080 -28.34 1.39 -5.22
CA THR A 1080 -28.01 1.30 -6.65
C THR A 1080 -28.60 0.03 -7.26
N LEU A 1081 -29.24 0.16 -8.42
CA LEU A 1081 -29.77 -0.99 -9.18
C LEU A 1081 -28.68 -1.76 -9.94
N GLY A 1082 -27.48 -1.18 -10.07
CA GLY A 1082 -26.36 -1.78 -10.79
C GLY A 1082 -25.60 -2.84 -9.99
N ARG A 1083 -26.03 -3.13 -8.75
CA ARG A 1083 -25.40 -4.12 -7.87
C ARG A 1083 -26.40 -5.11 -7.33
N ALA A 1084 -26.05 -6.38 -7.38
CA ALA A 1084 -26.86 -7.45 -6.82
C ALA A 1084 -26.84 -7.51 -5.28
N ASP A 1085 -25.80 -6.95 -4.63
CA ASP A 1085 -25.65 -6.94 -3.17
C ASP A 1085 -26.30 -5.73 -2.47
N ASP A 1086 -26.76 -4.74 -3.23
CA ASP A 1086 -27.57 -3.63 -2.71
C ASP A 1086 -29.02 -4.08 -2.54
N THR A 1087 -29.51 -4.02 -1.32
CA THR A 1087 -30.80 -4.57 -0.90
C THR A 1087 -31.81 -3.49 -0.53
N LEU A 1088 -31.53 -2.22 -0.83
CA LEU A 1088 -32.49 -1.15 -0.61
C LEU A 1088 -33.67 -1.29 -1.58
N LEU A 1089 -34.88 -1.24 -1.04
CA LEU A 1089 -36.12 -1.24 -1.83
C LEU A 1089 -36.68 0.17 -1.97
N GLY A 1090 -36.43 1.02 -0.99
CA GLY A 1090 -36.76 2.45 -0.97
C GLY A 1090 -36.70 3.00 0.45
N TYR A 1091 -37.10 4.25 0.63
CA TYR A 1091 -36.99 4.93 1.92
C TYR A 1091 -38.06 6.00 2.15
N TYR A 1092 -38.21 6.40 3.42
CA TYR A 1092 -39.02 7.54 3.87
C TYR A 1092 -38.13 8.60 4.52
N LEU A 1093 -38.52 9.88 4.39
CA LEU A 1093 -37.77 11.03 4.91
C LEU A 1093 -38.49 11.68 6.11
N ASP A 1094 -37.74 11.98 7.16
CA ASP A 1094 -38.15 12.81 8.31
C ASP A 1094 -39.51 12.46 8.96
N ASP A 1095 -39.80 11.16 9.07
CA ASP A 1095 -41.07 10.61 9.59
C ASP A 1095 -42.31 10.95 8.75
N ASP A 1096 -42.13 11.37 7.50
CA ASP A 1096 -43.20 11.42 6.51
C ASP A 1096 -43.39 10.04 5.85
N PHE A 1097 -44.47 9.36 6.24
CA PHE A 1097 -44.86 8.07 5.69
C PHE A 1097 -45.97 8.18 4.64
N GLU A 1098 -46.33 9.38 4.20
CA GLU A 1098 -47.30 9.60 3.12
C GLU A 1098 -46.63 9.64 1.74
N THR A 1099 -45.29 9.68 1.68
CA THR A 1099 -44.49 9.66 0.45
C THR A 1099 -43.37 8.62 0.53
N PHE A 1100 -43.39 7.62 -0.35
CA PHE A 1100 -42.34 6.61 -0.49
C PHE A 1100 -41.38 6.95 -1.63
N TYR A 1101 -40.09 7.05 -1.32
CA TYR A 1101 -39.04 7.36 -2.27
C TYR A 1101 -38.46 6.06 -2.83
N VAL A 1102 -38.53 5.90 -4.15
CA VAL A 1102 -37.90 4.77 -4.85
C VAL A 1102 -36.39 5.01 -5.02
N VAL A 1103 -35.62 3.93 -5.11
CA VAL A 1103 -34.15 3.96 -5.22
C VAL A 1103 -33.65 4.73 -6.44
N ASP A 1104 -34.35 4.58 -7.57
CA ASP A 1104 -34.01 5.22 -8.83
C ASP A 1104 -35.29 5.45 -9.66
N LYS A 1105 -35.31 6.50 -10.47
CA LYS A 1105 -36.41 6.79 -11.41
C LYS A 1105 -36.68 5.62 -12.38
N VAL A 1106 -35.65 4.83 -12.71
CA VAL A 1106 -35.79 3.64 -13.57
C VAL A 1106 -36.71 2.58 -12.95
N VAL A 1107 -36.86 2.55 -11.61
CA VAL A 1107 -37.81 1.65 -10.95
C VAL A 1107 -39.24 1.92 -11.42
N ALA A 1108 -39.62 3.19 -11.56
CA ALA A 1108 -40.94 3.57 -12.06
C ALA A 1108 -41.14 3.08 -13.50
N GLU A 1109 -40.13 3.22 -14.38
CA GLU A 1109 -40.18 2.69 -15.75
C GLU A 1109 -40.30 1.16 -15.80
N LEU A 1110 -39.51 0.44 -14.99
CA LEU A 1110 -39.56 -1.01 -14.90
C LEU A 1110 -40.91 -1.51 -14.39
N ALA A 1111 -41.50 -0.79 -13.42
CA ALA A 1111 -42.80 -1.11 -12.89
C ALA A 1111 -43.93 -0.92 -13.92
N ARG A 1112 -43.80 0.02 -14.88
CA ARG A 1112 -44.75 0.14 -16.01
C ARG A 1112 -44.77 -1.11 -16.89
N LEU A 1113 -43.61 -1.70 -17.09
CA LEU A 1113 -43.42 -2.88 -17.95
C LEU A 1113 -43.84 -4.19 -17.28
N ARG A 1114 -44.12 -4.18 -15.96
CA ARG A 1114 -44.39 -5.38 -15.18
C ARG A 1114 -45.66 -5.22 -14.33
N PRO A 1115 -46.79 -5.83 -14.71
CA PRO A 1115 -47.97 -5.81 -13.86
C PRO A 1115 -47.69 -6.62 -12.59
N THR A 1116 -48.02 -6.04 -11.43
CA THR A 1116 -48.16 -6.78 -10.16
C THR A 1116 -49.57 -6.54 -9.64
N GLY A 1117 -50.13 -7.51 -8.94
CA GLY A 1117 -51.48 -7.46 -8.41
C GLY A 1117 -51.86 -8.79 -7.82
N ARG A 1118 -53.13 -8.97 -7.46
CA ARG A 1118 -53.61 -10.25 -6.93
C ARG A 1118 -53.21 -11.45 -7.82
N HIS A 1119 -52.49 -12.40 -7.24
CA HIS A 1119 -51.92 -13.59 -7.89
C HIS A 1119 -50.78 -13.34 -8.91
N VAL A 1120 -50.20 -12.13 -8.95
CA VAL A 1120 -49.09 -11.74 -9.84
C VAL A 1120 -48.01 -11.00 -9.04
N GLY A 1121 -46.82 -11.60 -8.91
CA GLY A 1121 -45.69 -11.01 -8.18
C GLY A 1121 -44.32 -11.59 -8.57
N HIS A 1122 -43.26 -11.18 -7.88
CA HIS A 1122 -41.86 -11.52 -8.20
C HIS A 1122 -41.54 -13.03 -8.28
N LEU A 1123 -42.21 -13.89 -7.48
CA LEU A 1123 -41.89 -15.33 -7.35
C LEU A 1123 -42.67 -16.28 -8.26
N GLY A 1124 -43.64 -15.82 -9.06
CA GLY A 1124 -44.29 -16.75 -9.99
C GLY A 1124 -45.64 -16.31 -10.55
N VAL A 1125 -45.71 -16.46 -11.86
CA VAL A 1125 -46.91 -16.43 -12.70
C VAL A 1125 -47.62 -17.79 -12.57
N LEU A 1126 -48.75 -17.85 -11.87
CA LEU A 1126 -49.68 -18.98 -11.97
C LEU A 1126 -50.57 -18.83 -13.23
N GLY A 1127 -49.96 -18.92 -14.42
CA GLY A 1127 -50.67 -18.94 -15.72
C GLY A 1127 -50.19 -17.90 -16.73
N ALA A 1128 -49.93 -18.31 -17.98
CA ALA A 1128 -49.32 -17.49 -19.03
C ALA A 1128 -49.85 -16.03 -19.07
N PRO A 1129 -48.95 -15.02 -19.17
CA PRO A 1129 -49.38 -13.63 -19.17
C PRO A 1129 -50.26 -13.37 -20.41
N VAL A 1130 -51.48 -12.89 -20.19
CA VAL A 1130 -52.14 -12.09 -21.20
C VAL A 1130 -51.34 -10.79 -21.23
N ALA A 1131 -50.79 -10.43 -22.39
CA ALA A 1131 -50.16 -9.13 -22.56
C ALA A 1131 -51.24 -8.06 -22.42
N GLU A 1132 -51.40 -7.53 -21.22
CA GLU A 1132 -52.14 -6.29 -20.99
C GLU A 1132 -51.24 -5.11 -21.37
N ASP A 1133 -51.87 -4.00 -21.77
CA ASP A 1133 -51.16 -2.76 -22.10
C ASP A 1133 -50.36 -2.27 -20.87
N PRO A 1134 -49.16 -1.67 -21.05
CA PRO A 1134 -48.39 -1.11 -19.94
C PRO A 1134 -49.23 -0.09 -19.17
N VAL A 1135 -49.35 -0.27 -17.85
CA VAL A 1135 -50.07 0.66 -16.97
C VAL A 1135 -49.05 1.57 -16.29
N ASP A 1136 -49.23 2.88 -16.43
CA ASP A 1136 -48.36 3.87 -15.79
C ASP A 1136 -48.44 3.75 -14.26
N LEU A 1137 -47.26 3.74 -13.60
CA LEU A 1137 -47.15 3.78 -12.15
C LEU A 1137 -47.22 5.25 -11.68
N ASP A 1138 -48.39 5.87 -11.81
CA ASP A 1138 -48.62 7.27 -11.45
C ASP A 1138 -49.55 7.36 -10.23
N HIS A 1139 -48.96 7.30 -9.04
CA HIS A 1139 -49.67 7.48 -7.79
C HIS A 1139 -48.90 8.46 -6.89
N PRO A 1140 -49.55 9.50 -6.30
CA PRO A 1140 -48.89 10.53 -5.49
C PRO A 1140 -48.10 10.02 -4.28
N TYR A 1141 -48.38 8.79 -3.84
CA TYR A 1141 -47.64 8.09 -2.78
C TYR A 1141 -46.19 7.79 -3.17
N LEU A 1142 -45.87 7.66 -4.46
CA LEU A 1142 -44.53 7.38 -4.94
C LEU A 1142 -43.85 8.66 -5.38
N SER A 1143 -42.62 8.88 -4.91
CA SER A 1143 -41.75 9.92 -5.43
C SER A 1143 -40.66 9.31 -6.30
N GLU A 1144 -40.60 9.74 -7.55
CA GLU A 1144 -39.51 9.41 -8.48
C GLU A 1144 -38.20 10.16 -8.17
N ALA A 1145 -38.17 10.96 -7.09
CA ALA A 1145 -36.98 11.66 -6.63
C ALA A 1145 -35.97 10.67 -6.02
N GLY A 1146 -35.22 9.97 -6.87
CA GLY A 1146 -34.16 9.03 -6.45
C GLY A 1146 -32.96 9.70 -5.77
N ARG A 1147 -32.95 11.04 -5.64
CA ARG A 1147 -31.83 11.82 -5.08
C ARG A 1147 -32.30 12.73 -3.95
N LEU A 1148 -31.63 12.61 -2.82
CA LEU A 1148 -31.78 13.46 -1.66
C LEU A 1148 -30.81 14.64 -1.75
N VAL A 1149 -31.29 15.85 -1.48
CA VAL A 1149 -30.41 17.02 -1.33
C VAL A 1149 -30.14 17.27 0.15
N LEU A 1150 -28.87 17.45 0.50
CA LEU A 1150 -28.41 17.70 1.88
C LEU A 1150 -27.51 18.92 1.93
N ARG A 1151 -27.67 19.74 2.98
CA ARG A 1151 -26.76 20.87 3.28
C ARG A 1151 -25.84 20.57 4.45
N ARG A 1152 -24.68 21.23 4.50
CA ARG A 1152 -23.79 21.18 5.68
C ARG A 1152 -24.54 21.68 6.92
N GLY A 1153 -24.48 20.92 8.00
CA GLY A 1153 -25.17 21.23 9.27
C GLY A 1153 -26.62 20.75 9.34
N GLU A 1154 -27.18 20.25 8.24
CA GLU A 1154 -28.49 19.61 8.21
C GLU A 1154 -28.37 18.12 8.58
N THR A 1155 -29.35 17.59 9.30
CA THR A 1155 -29.46 16.17 9.62
C THR A 1155 -30.82 15.67 9.19
N ARG A 1156 -30.85 14.64 8.33
CA ARG A 1156 -32.08 14.00 7.86
C ARG A 1156 -32.27 12.65 8.54
N SER A 1157 -33.51 12.37 8.95
CA SER A 1157 -33.89 11.06 9.49
C SER A 1157 -34.42 10.21 8.37
N LEU A 1158 -33.88 9.00 8.19
CA LEU A 1158 -34.23 8.10 7.11
C LEU A 1158 -34.80 6.81 7.68
N THR A 1159 -35.93 6.36 7.14
CA THR A 1159 -36.46 5.02 7.38
C THR A 1159 -36.25 4.18 6.12
N LEU A 1160 -35.31 3.25 6.18
CA LEU A 1160 -34.92 2.41 5.06
C LEU A 1160 -35.74 1.11 5.05
N LEU A 1161 -36.21 0.72 3.87
CA LEU A 1161 -36.79 -0.60 3.62
C LEU A 1161 -35.75 -1.44 2.87
N MET A 1162 -35.21 -2.47 3.54
CA MET A 1162 -34.15 -3.29 2.94
C MET A 1162 -34.31 -4.78 3.27
N ILE A 1163 -33.74 -5.64 2.43
CA ILE A 1163 -33.71 -7.09 2.71
C ILE A 1163 -32.65 -7.38 3.80
N PRO A 1164 -33.01 -8.12 4.87
CA PRO A 1164 -32.04 -8.55 5.87
C PRO A 1164 -30.90 -9.38 5.25
N GLY A 1165 -29.65 -9.08 5.61
CA GLY A 1165 -28.47 -9.83 5.15
C GLY A 1165 -27.71 -9.22 3.96
N GLY A 1166 -28.26 -8.20 3.30
CA GLY A 1166 -27.53 -7.44 2.28
C GLY A 1166 -26.98 -6.10 2.77
N ARG A 1167 -26.51 -5.30 1.81
CA ARG A 1167 -25.95 -3.96 2.05
C ARG A 1167 -26.85 -2.89 1.46
N VAL A 1168 -26.63 -1.64 1.88
CA VAL A 1168 -27.23 -0.43 1.30
C VAL A 1168 -26.09 0.54 1.04
N HIS A 1169 -26.00 1.09 -0.17
CA HIS A 1169 -24.95 2.03 -0.53
C HIS A 1169 -25.46 3.48 -0.55
N LEU A 1170 -24.55 4.41 -0.26
CA LEU A 1170 -24.74 5.85 -0.36
C LEU A 1170 -23.70 6.41 -1.33
N THR A 1171 -24.16 7.04 -2.40
CA THR A 1171 -23.33 7.66 -3.45
C THR A 1171 -23.61 9.17 -3.50
N SER A 1172 -22.55 9.98 -3.62
CA SER A 1172 -22.68 11.45 -3.65
C SER A 1172 -21.70 12.15 -4.59
N GLY A 1173 -20.69 11.45 -5.11
CA GLY A 1173 -19.57 12.02 -5.87
C GLY A 1173 -18.62 12.94 -5.06
N ILE A 1174 -19.09 13.62 -4.02
CA ILE A 1174 -18.24 14.53 -3.23
C ILE A 1174 -17.30 13.78 -2.26
N LEU A 1175 -17.68 12.57 -1.85
CA LEU A 1175 -16.94 11.68 -0.95
C LEU A 1175 -17.03 10.23 -1.45
N PRO A 1176 -16.14 9.32 -1.00
CA PRO A 1176 -16.23 7.90 -1.35
C PRO A 1176 -17.59 7.30 -0.98
N ARG A 1177 -18.05 6.33 -1.78
CA ARG A 1177 -19.29 5.58 -1.52
C ARG A 1177 -19.21 4.91 -0.16
N LYS A 1178 -20.30 4.98 0.61
CA LYS A 1178 -20.40 4.37 1.95
C LYS A 1178 -21.45 3.27 1.92
N ASP A 1179 -21.18 2.13 2.57
CA ASP A 1179 -22.16 1.06 2.75
C ASP A 1179 -22.62 0.88 4.21
N LEU A 1180 -23.84 0.39 4.38
CA LEU A 1180 -24.42 -0.07 5.63
C LEU A 1180 -24.89 -1.52 5.51
N ALA A 1181 -24.65 -2.32 6.54
CA ALA A 1181 -25.11 -3.70 6.64
C ALA A 1181 -25.66 -3.99 8.05
N LEU A 1182 -26.73 -4.77 8.12
CA LEU A 1182 -27.30 -5.19 9.40
C LEU A 1182 -26.49 -6.33 10.02
N ALA A 1183 -26.23 -6.26 11.33
CA ALA A 1183 -25.69 -7.39 12.07
C ALA A 1183 -26.79 -8.47 12.25
N ASP A 1184 -26.42 -9.75 12.07
CA ASP A 1184 -27.35 -10.89 12.24
C ASP A 1184 -28.05 -10.89 13.61
N ALA A 1185 -27.35 -10.43 14.66
CA ALA A 1185 -27.89 -10.31 16.01
C ALA A 1185 -29.14 -9.39 16.11
N TRP A 1186 -29.32 -8.46 15.17
CA TRP A 1186 -30.45 -7.52 15.18
C TRP A 1186 -31.72 -8.09 14.56
N PHE A 1187 -31.61 -9.01 13.60
CA PHE A 1187 -32.76 -9.52 12.84
C PHE A 1187 -32.94 -11.04 12.88
N GLY A 1188 -31.86 -11.82 13.02
CA GLY A 1188 -31.89 -13.29 12.96
C GLY A 1188 -32.89 -13.96 13.90
N PRO A 1189 -33.00 -13.57 15.19
CA PRO A 1189 -33.98 -14.14 16.11
C PRO A 1189 -35.44 -13.90 15.72
N GLY A 1190 -35.75 -12.71 15.17
CA GLY A 1190 -37.09 -12.37 14.70
C GLY A 1190 -37.45 -13.09 13.41
N LEU A 1191 -36.50 -13.14 12.48
CA LEU A 1191 -36.66 -13.79 11.18
C LEU A 1191 -36.99 -15.29 11.29
N LYS A 1192 -36.39 -15.99 12.26
CA LYS A 1192 -36.70 -17.41 12.55
C LYS A 1192 -38.13 -17.65 13.02
N LYS A 1193 -38.79 -16.64 13.58
CA LYS A 1193 -40.15 -16.72 14.14
C LYS A 1193 -41.21 -16.13 13.22
N LEU A 1194 -40.80 -15.47 12.14
CA LEU A 1194 -41.69 -14.78 11.21
C LEU A 1194 -42.48 -15.79 10.40
N MET A 1195 -43.77 -15.92 10.70
CA MET A 1195 -44.70 -16.83 10.02
C MET A 1195 -45.89 -16.04 9.46
N PRO A 1196 -46.21 -16.15 8.16
CA PRO A 1196 -47.37 -15.50 7.56
C PRO A 1196 -48.68 -16.09 8.08
N SER A 1197 -49.76 -15.30 7.99
CA SER A 1197 -51.10 -15.73 8.42
C SER A 1197 -52.01 -15.92 7.19
N LEU A 1198 -52.35 -17.16 6.85
CA LEU A 1198 -53.16 -17.42 5.65
C LEU A 1198 -54.65 -17.33 5.96
N ARG A 1199 -55.36 -16.38 5.33
CA ARG A 1199 -56.82 -16.27 5.43
C ARG A 1199 -57.49 -17.44 4.72
N VAL A 1200 -58.42 -18.12 5.41
CA VAL A 1200 -59.19 -19.22 4.82
C VAL A 1200 -60.65 -19.14 5.23
N GLY A 1201 -61.54 -19.05 4.24
CA GLY A 1201 -62.97 -18.95 4.48
C GLY A 1201 -63.76 -18.51 3.24
N PRO A 1202 -65.08 -18.71 3.22
CA PRO A 1202 -65.87 -19.43 4.23
C PRO A 1202 -65.67 -20.95 4.15
N LEU A 1203 -65.33 -21.57 5.28
CA LEU A 1203 -65.12 -23.02 5.42
C LEU A 1203 -66.29 -23.65 6.19
N LEU A 1204 -66.71 -24.84 5.76
CA LEU A 1204 -67.66 -25.65 6.53
C LEU A 1204 -66.87 -26.59 7.46
N VAL A 1205 -66.83 -26.27 8.76
CA VAL A 1205 -66.00 -26.98 9.76
C VAL A 1205 -66.84 -27.59 10.88
N ASP A 1206 -66.39 -28.73 11.41
CA ASP A 1206 -66.92 -29.29 12.67
C ASP A 1206 -66.32 -28.47 13.84
N PRO A 1207 -67.14 -27.78 14.66
CA PRO A 1207 -66.63 -26.90 15.72
C PRO A 1207 -65.81 -27.60 16.81
N GLY A 1208 -65.84 -28.94 16.89
CA GLY A 1208 -65.04 -29.75 17.81
C GLY A 1208 -63.75 -30.33 17.23
N GLU A 1209 -63.65 -30.55 15.92
CA GLU A 1209 -62.49 -31.16 15.25
C GLU A 1209 -62.26 -30.51 13.87
N VAL A 1210 -61.33 -29.55 13.76
CA VAL A 1210 -61.01 -28.87 12.50
C VAL A 1210 -60.11 -29.76 11.64
N ARG A 1211 -60.61 -30.17 10.46
CA ARG A 1211 -59.86 -30.97 9.48
C ARG A 1211 -59.71 -30.19 8.18
N LEU A 1212 -58.50 -29.78 7.86
CA LEU A 1212 -58.16 -29.05 6.63
C LEU A 1212 -56.93 -29.69 5.98
N PRO A 1213 -56.76 -29.55 4.65
CA PRO A 1213 -55.50 -29.89 4.01
C PRO A 1213 -54.37 -29.06 4.63
N LEU A 1214 -53.31 -29.73 5.12
CA LEU A 1214 -52.14 -29.03 5.63
C LEU A 1214 -51.40 -28.38 4.47
N VAL A 1215 -50.97 -27.13 4.66
CA VAL A 1215 -50.11 -26.44 3.70
C VAL A 1215 -48.70 -27.01 3.86
N SER A 1216 -48.24 -27.82 2.90
CA SER A 1216 -46.99 -28.59 3.02
C SER A 1216 -45.76 -27.72 3.34
N ILE A 1217 -45.77 -26.45 2.91
CA ILE A 1217 -44.67 -25.52 3.13
C ILE A 1217 -44.59 -25.02 4.58
N LEU A 1218 -45.69 -24.98 5.33
CA LEU A 1218 -45.82 -24.42 6.68
C LEU A 1218 -45.48 -25.41 7.82
N GLY A 1219 -45.03 -26.63 7.49
CA GLY A 1219 -44.71 -27.67 8.49
C GLY A 1219 -45.95 -28.33 9.12
N GLU A 1220 -45.74 -29.16 10.15
CA GLU A 1220 -46.80 -30.01 10.72
C GLU A 1220 -47.66 -29.34 11.82
N ASN A 1221 -47.14 -28.28 12.46
CA ASN A 1221 -47.77 -27.63 13.63
C ASN A 1221 -48.75 -26.50 13.25
N GLN A 1222 -49.68 -26.78 12.33
CA GLN A 1222 -50.67 -25.80 11.84
C GLN A 1222 -51.92 -25.73 12.73
N THR A 1223 -52.39 -24.52 13.02
CA THR A 1223 -53.59 -24.21 13.80
C THR A 1223 -54.54 -23.32 13.01
N PHE A 1224 -55.83 -23.55 13.15
CA PHE A 1224 -56.89 -22.69 12.64
C PHE A 1224 -57.33 -21.72 13.75
N THR A 1225 -56.98 -20.45 13.58
CA THR A 1225 -57.30 -19.36 14.50
C THR A 1225 -58.57 -18.65 14.03
N ARG A 1226 -59.57 -18.53 14.92
CA ARG A 1226 -60.85 -17.85 14.62
C ARG A 1226 -61.31 -16.94 15.75
N ARG A 1227 -62.07 -15.90 15.41
CA ARG A 1227 -62.71 -15.04 16.40
C ARG A 1227 -63.95 -15.72 16.98
N THR A 1228 -64.06 -15.73 18.31
CA THR A 1228 -65.22 -16.25 19.05
C THR A 1228 -65.98 -15.17 19.82
N GLY A 1229 -65.45 -13.94 19.86
CA GLY A 1229 -66.07 -12.75 20.44
C GLY A 1229 -65.31 -11.47 20.03
N THR A 1230 -65.65 -10.33 20.62
CA THR A 1230 -65.05 -9.02 20.28
C THR A 1230 -63.55 -8.91 20.59
N LEU A 1231 -63.07 -9.61 21.61
CA LEU A 1231 -61.65 -9.65 22.01
C LEU A 1231 -61.10 -11.09 22.11
N ALA A 1232 -61.94 -12.10 21.86
CA ALA A 1232 -61.61 -13.50 22.13
C ALA A 1232 -61.27 -14.26 20.85
N TRP A 1233 -60.11 -14.88 20.85
CA TRP A 1233 -59.62 -15.77 19.79
C TRP A 1233 -59.59 -17.21 20.29
N LYS A 1234 -59.81 -18.15 19.37
CA LYS A 1234 -59.69 -19.57 19.63
C LYS A 1234 -58.78 -20.20 18.57
N ASP A 1235 -57.76 -20.92 19.03
CA ASP A 1235 -56.86 -21.71 18.20
C ASP A 1235 -57.28 -23.18 18.27
N ASP A 1236 -57.65 -23.74 17.12
CA ASP A 1236 -58.04 -25.14 16.97
C ASP A 1236 -56.95 -25.86 16.13
N PRO A 1237 -56.32 -26.96 16.60
CA PRO A 1237 -55.27 -27.65 15.83
C PRO A 1237 -55.85 -28.26 14.55
N ILE A 1238 -55.13 -28.14 13.43
CA ILE A 1238 -55.57 -28.71 12.14
C ILE A 1238 -55.20 -30.19 12.09
N LEU A 1239 -56.22 -31.04 12.13
CA LEU A 1239 -56.04 -32.48 11.98
C LEU A 1239 -55.95 -32.84 10.49
N ALA A 1240 -55.03 -33.74 10.14
CA ALA A 1240 -54.87 -34.23 8.77
C ALA A 1240 -56.17 -34.90 8.26
N ALA A 1241 -56.53 -34.61 7.01
CA ALA A 1241 -57.68 -35.23 6.36
C ALA A 1241 -57.46 -36.75 6.18
N THR A 1242 -58.36 -37.57 6.71
CA THR A 1242 -58.34 -39.03 6.54
C THR A 1242 -59.11 -39.45 5.28
N GLN A 1243 -58.68 -40.52 4.60
CA GLN A 1243 -59.40 -41.06 3.42
C GLN A 1243 -60.78 -41.70 3.74
N THR A 1244 -61.18 -41.69 5.01
CA THR A 1244 -62.45 -42.28 5.50
C THR A 1244 -63.45 -41.16 5.79
N ALA A 1245 -64.64 -41.21 5.17
CA ALA A 1245 -65.72 -40.27 5.43
C ALA A 1245 -66.40 -40.60 6.78
N TYR A 1246 -66.23 -39.72 7.77
CA TYR A 1246 -66.92 -39.82 9.06
C TYR A 1246 -68.18 -38.96 9.05
N LEU A 1247 -69.26 -39.45 9.67
CA LEU A 1247 -70.38 -38.58 10.02
C LEU A 1247 -69.94 -37.66 11.18
N PRO A 1248 -70.13 -36.34 11.06
CA PRO A 1248 -69.71 -35.38 12.09
C PRO A 1248 -70.46 -35.59 13.40
N ARG A 1249 -69.79 -35.30 14.53
CA ARG A 1249 -70.40 -35.42 15.86
C ARG A 1249 -71.24 -34.21 16.23
N GLN A 1250 -70.98 -33.07 15.59
CA GLN A 1250 -71.69 -31.81 15.78
C GLN A 1250 -72.20 -31.27 14.43
N PRO A 1251 -73.25 -30.43 14.41
CA PRO A 1251 -73.62 -29.71 13.20
C PRO A 1251 -72.44 -28.85 12.74
N HIS A 1252 -72.12 -28.94 11.45
CA HIS A 1252 -71.06 -28.11 10.88
C HIS A 1252 -71.51 -26.65 10.86
N GLU A 1253 -70.56 -25.74 11.08
CA GLU A 1253 -70.76 -24.31 11.00
C GLU A 1253 -69.93 -23.74 9.86
N VAL A 1254 -70.47 -22.71 9.20
CA VAL A 1254 -69.70 -21.91 8.25
C VAL A 1254 -68.88 -20.92 9.06
N GLN A 1255 -67.56 -21.00 8.95
CA GLN A 1255 -66.63 -20.16 9.69
C GLN A 1255 -65.53 -19.64 8.77
N GLU A 1256 -65.08 -18.42 9.05
CA GLU A 1256 -63.88 -17.83 8.46
C GLU A 1256 -62.81 -17.76 9.55
N GLY A 1257 -61.55 -17.94 9.16
CA GLY A 1257 -60.43 -17.88 10.08
C GLY A 1257 -59.10 -17.84 9.35
N TRP A 1258 -58.02 -18.03 10.10
CA TRP A 1258 -56.65 -17.98 9.60
C TRP A 1258 -55.92 -19.28 9.92
N ILE A 1259 -55.15 -19.79 8.98
CA ILE A 1259 -54.19 -20.86 9.21
C ILE A 1259 -52.87 -20.24 9.65
N ARG A 1260 -52.33 -20.71 10.77
CA ARG A 1260 -51.07 -20.25 11.37
C ARG A 1260 -50.22 -21.42 11.83
N VAL A 1261 -48.93 -21.19 12.03
CA VAL A 1261 -48.02 -22.16 12.66
C VAL A 1261 -47.78 -21.72 14.10
N THR A 1262 -47.97 -22.64 15.05
CA THR A 1262 -47.58 -22.36 16.44
C THR A 1262 -46.07 -22.61 16.56
N PRO A 1263 -45.25 -21.62 16.98
CA PRO A 1263 -43.83 -21.85 17.20
C PRO A 1263 -43.66 -22.94 18.28
N GLU A 1264 -42.74 -23.89 18.07
CA GLU A 1264 -42.31 -24.75 19.18
C GLU A 1264 -41.71 -23.85 20.28
N GLU A 1265 -42.23 -23.95 21.50
CA GLU A 1265 -41.60 -23.28 22.63
C GLU A 1265 -40.21 -23.90 22.81
N ASP A 1266 -39.15 -23.07 22.75
CA ASP A 1266 -37.81 -23.50 23.11
C ASP A 1266 -37.88 -24.14 24.51
N PRO A 1267 -37.38 -25.38 24.70
CA PRO A 1267 -37.37 -26.00 26.02
C PRO A 1267 -36.53 -25.10 26.94
N THR A 1268 -37.20 -24.50 27.92
CA THR A 1268 -36.64 -23.56 28.91
C THR A 1268 -35.41 -24.07 29.63
#